data_AF-A0AAJ1F5U6-F1
#
_entry.id   AF-A0AAJ1F5U6-F1
#
_cell.length_a   1.000
_cell.length_b   1.000
_cell.length_c   1.000
_cell.angle_alpha   90.00
_cell.angle_beta   90.00
_cell.angle_gamma   90.00
#
_symmetry.space_group_name_H-M   'P 1'
#
loop_
_entity.id
_entity.type
_entity.pdbx_description
1 polymer ?
#
loop_
_entity_poly.entity_id
_entity_poly.type
_entity_poly.pdbx_seq_one_letter_code
_entity_poly.pdbx_strand_id
1 'polypeptide(L)'
;MDRYLNPKEKERYPQWLESQEERRAKIEETKRNREILSNAPPEQELAEKEPEEAEISQDVKYEYHLGDKVYIGASEYEILSVDDERVMLYDYDMPLFNKEFSRTEFDRKVRENPMNEHLIVKEEPAEERNETEEVQTNMGSMPIEDYREIVASQSGFDSYDEMYHQGYRIGNGYDKEPEPVVPAWEQKKKVKGFDLHPDVSMAERHTFNLKENEVETVGKKERFRRNIMAIQLLKKCQEENRFATLEEQIILSKYVGWGGLSEAFDENNSAWATEYLELSSVLTPEEYASARESTLTAFYTPPEVITAIYKAMEQMGFKEGNLLEPSCGIGNFIGMLPDTMQDSKIYGVELDTISAGIAQQLYQKTTIAAQGFEETNLPDSFFDGVVGNVPFGDFKVSDKRYDKHKFLIHDYFFAKSLDKLRPGGVMALVTSKGTMDKETLAVRKYIAQRAELLGAIRLPNNTFKGNAGTEVISDILILQKRDRLIDIEPDWVHLDTDENGIKMNSYFVQHPEMILGEMKMVSGRFGMEATCVPYENADLAAQLDEAVANIHGEITEYEAEEELEEEDNSIPADPAVRNFSYTVVDDKIYYRENSRMTPVEVSATAENRIKGMIAIRNSVRTLIELQTEDYPDSEIKAEQERLNRLYDTFSGKYGLINSRANTSAFSQDSSFSLLSALEIIGEDGELERKADMFSKRTIKPHTPVTSVDTASEALAVSLGEKATIDMDYMMELSGKSENEIFEDLKGVIFLNPLYEYGNSYEPKYLMADEYLSGNVREKLKIAKNSAELYPEDYKVNVEALQKVQPKDLTASEISVRLGATWLPPDDVQEFIFHLLETPRYAQWNIKVHFSPFTSEWNIEGKSYDKGNVRAYNTYGTSRINAYKIIEETLNLKDVRIFDYIEDDEGKKKAVLNKKETAIAQSKQEMIKQEFQDWIWSDPERRERLCKSYNEKFNSVRPREYDGSHIIFNGMNPEIELREHQKNAVAHILYGGNTLLAHAVGAGKTFEMVAAAQESKRLGLCNKSLFVVPNHLTEQWAAEYLQLYPAANILVATKKDFETKNRKRFCGRIATGDYDAVIIGHSQFEKIPMSIERQRAILEQQLEEITGGIAELKRNRGENFSIKQLEKSKKSIKQKLDKLNDQTKKDDVVTFEELGVDRLFVDESHYYKNLYLYTKMRNVGGIAQTEAQKSSDLFMKCRYLDEITGGRGTVFATGTPISNSMVELYTIQRYLQYNTLVKNGLQHFDAWASTFGETITAVELTPEGYTLIGQKN
;
A
#
# COMPACT_ATOMS: atom_id res chain seq x y z
N MET A 1 8.46 26.41 38.23
CA MET A 1 7.58 27.58 38.18
C MET A 1 8.37 28.88 38.00
N ASP A 2 9.36 29.16 38.85
CA ASP A 2 10.06 30.47 38.96
C ASP A 2 10.75 31.08 37.73
N ARG A 3 10.80 30.39 36.58
CA ARG A 3 11.37 30.91 35.33
C ARG A 3 10.39 31.70 34.43
N TYR A 4 9.09 31.68 34.73
CA TYR A 4 8.06 32.13 33.77
C TYR A 4 7.10 33.21 34.28
N LEU A 5 7.33 33.78 35.47
CA LEU A 5 6.51 34.89 36.01
C LEU A 5 7.39 36.10 36.26
N ASN A 6 7.02 37.26 35.71
CA ASN A 6 7.68 38.52 36.03
C ASN A 6 7.36 38.96 37.48
N PRO A 7 8.12 39.91 38.08
CA PRO A 7 7.94 40.26 39.49
C PRO A 7 6.51 40.69 39.87
N LYS A 8 5.79 41.40 38.99
CA LYS A 8 4.39 41.85 39.24
C LYS A 8 3.38 40.72 39.11
N GLU A 9 3.64 39.75 38.24
CA GLU A 9 2.82 38.53 38.12
C GLU A 9 3.03 37.64 39.34
N LYS A 10 4.27 37.54 39.84
CA LYS A 10 4.61 36.75 41.02
C LYS A 10 3.95 37.27 42.31
N GLU A 11 3.77 38.59 42.45
CA GLU A 11 2.97 39.19 43.53
C GLU A 11 1.46 38.89 43.41
N ARG A 12 0.92 38.78 42.19
CA ARG A 12 -0.52 38.59 41.93
C ARG A 12 -0.95 37.12 41.84
N TYR A 13 -0.01 36.21 41.58
CA TYR A 13 -0.26 34.78 41.44
C TYR A 13 -1.02 34.15 42.63
N PRO A 14 -0.74 34.46 43.91
CA PRO A 14 -1.51 33.93 45.04
C PRO A 14 -2.98 34.34 45.01
N GLN A 15 -3.27 35.61 44.73
CA GLN A 15 -4.63 36.16 44.65
C GLN A 15 -5.42 35.56 43.47
N TRP A 16 -4.74 35.28 42.36
CA TRP A 16 -5.35 34.58 41.22
C TRP A 16 -5.66 33.12 41.55
N LEU A 17 -4.79 32.44 42.29
CA LEU A 17 -4.97 31.06 42.73
C LEU A 17 -6.18 30.94 43.67
N GLU A 18 -6.22 31.77 44.71
CA GLU A 18 -7.31 31.90 45.68
C GLU A 18 -8.66 32.22 44.97
N SER A 19 -8.62 33.08 43.94
CA SER A 19 -9.77 33.35 43.07
C SER A 19 -10.23 32.14 42.24
N GLN A 20 -9.34 31.22 41.84
CA GLN A 20 -9.76 29.98 41.16
C GLN A 20 -10.31 28.95 42.15
N GLU A 21 -9.78 28.89 43.37
CA GLU A 21 -10.29 28.00 44.42
C GLU A 21 -11.69 28.42 44.90
N GLU A 22 -11.94 29.71 45.15
CA GLU A 22 -13.30 30.23 45.37
C GLU A 22 -14.26 29.86 44.23
N ARG A 23 -13.80 29.96 42.98
CA ARG A 23 -14.62 29.69 41.80
C ARG A 23 -14.96 28.21 41.67
N ARG A 24 -14.02 27.32 42.04
CA ARG A 24 -14.26 25.87 42.13
C ARG A 24 -15.24 25.54 43.25
N ALA A 25 -15.04 26.10 44.45
CA ALA A 25 -15.93 25.90 45.60
C ALA A 25 -17.38 26.31 45.30
N LYS A 26 -17.61 27.46 44.63
CA LYS A 26 -18.96 27.91 44.20
C LYS A 26 -19.60 26.98 43.16
N ILE A 27 -18.81 26.37 42.28
CA ILE A 27 -19.31 25.38 41.31
C ILE A 27 -19.70 24.08 42.03
N GLU A 28 -18.89 23.63 42.98
CA GLU A 28 -19.13 22.41 43.77
C GLU A 28 -20.35 22.57 44.71
N GLU A 29 -20.51 23.74 45.33
CA GLU A 29 -21.68 24.10 46.13
C GLU A 29 -22.97 24.16 45.30
N THR A 30 -22.95 24.74 44.08
CA THR A 30 -24.12 24.72 43.20
C THR A 30 -24.44 23.32 42.66
N LYS A 31 -23.45 22.42 42.56
CA LYS A 31 -23.65 21.00 42.24
C LYS A 31 -24.35 20.28 43.40
N ARG A 32 -23.84 20.43 44.63
CA ARG A 32 -24.41 19.83 45.85
C ARG A 32 -25.83 20.31 46.16
N ASN A 33 -26.12 21.59 45.91
CA ASN A 33 -27.47 22.14 46.07
C ASN A 33 -28.47 21.60 45.03
N ARG A 34 -28.03 21.05 43.90
CA ARG A 34 -28.92 20.32 42.96
C ARG A 34 -29.23 18.91 43.46
N GLU A 35 -28.26 18.19 44.02
CA GLU A 35 -28.45 16.84 44.57
C GLU A 35 -29.41 16.82 45.77
N ILE A 36 -29.39 17.87 46.61
CA ILE A 36 -30.31 18.02 47.74
C ILE A 36 -31.77 18.21 47.27
N LEU A 37 -32.00 18.71 46.05
CA LEU A 37 -33.33 18.98 45.51
C LEU A 37 -33.97 17.77 44.78
N SER A 38 -33.23 16.69 44.50
CA SER A 38 -33.76 15.54 43.75
C SER A 38 -34.39 14.43 44.59
N ASN A 39 -34.22 14.45 45.93
CA ASN A 39 -34.58 13.34 46.80
C ASN A 39 -35.82 13.64 47.66
N ALA A 40 -37.01 13.33 47.12
CA ALA A 40 -38.26 13.21 47.87
C ALA A 40 -38.91 11.83 47.58
N PRO A 41 -39.40 11.09 48.58
CA PRO A 41 -39.88 9.73 48.40
C PRO A 41 -41.36 9.66 47.97
N PRO A 42 -41.79 8.67 47.16
CA PRO A 42 -43.20 8.32 46.96
C PRO A 42 -43.76 7.47 48.12
N GLU A 43 -45.05 7.64 48.43
CA GLU A 43 -45.82 6.74 49.28
C GLU A 43 -46.51 5.62 48.45
N GLN A 44 -47.20 4.70 49.13
CA GLN A 44 -47.79 3.47 48.58
C GLN A 44 -49.21 3.69 48.03
N GLU A 45 -49.63 2.91 47.02
CA GLU A 45 -50.98 2.33 47.00
C GLU A 45 -51.10 1.06 46.12
N LEU A 46 -52.29 0.45 46.04
CA LEU A 46 -52.51 -0.95 45.64
C LEU A 46 -53.23 -1.14 44.28
N ALA A 47 -53.21 -2.41 43.83
CA ALA A 47 -53.68 -2.91 42.54
C ALA A 47 -55.20 -2.95 42.31
N GLU A 48 -55.61 -3.01 41.03
CA GLU A 48 -56.80 -3.75 40.55
C GLU A 48 -56.61 -4.30 39.10
N LYS A 49 -57.67 -4.75 38.39
CA LYS A 49 -57.62 -5.95 37.49
C LYS A 49 -58.04 -5.77 36.01
N GLU A 50 -57.70 -6.80 35.21
CA GLU A 50 -58.35 -7.28 33.94
C GLU A 50 -58.19 -6.42 32.65
N PRO A 51 -58.42 -6.96 31.41
CA PRO A 51 -58.90 -8.30 31.00
C PRO A 51 -58.00 -9.03 29.94
N GLU A 52 -58.59 -9.93 29.14
CA GLU A 52 -58.00 -10.83 28.11
C GLU A 52 -57.81 -10.18 26.71
N GLU A 53 -56.89 -10.72 25.89
CA GLU A 53 -56.93 -10.67 24.41
C GLU A 53 -56.50 -12.03 23.80
N ALA A 54 -56.81 -12.27 22.52
CA ALA A 54 -56.93 -13.61 21.92
C ALA A 54 -55.91 -13.94 20.79
N GLU A 55 -55.85 -15.22 20.40
CA GLU A 55 -54.95 -15.76 19.37
C GLU A 55 -55.22 -15.26 17.94
N ILE A 56 -54.16 -14.93 17.19
CA ILE A 56 -54.02 -15.26 15.77
C ILE A 56 -52.57 -15.73 15.54
N SER A 57 -52.38 -16.83 14.82
CA SER A 57 -51.06 -17.43 14.54
C SER A 57 -50.61 -17.25 13.09
N GLN A 58 -49.30 -17.03 12.91
CA GLN A 58 -48.51 -17.64 11.83
C GLN A 58 -47.00 -17.47 12.14
N ASP A 59 -46.24 -18.56 12.07
CA ASP A 59 -44.83 -18.57 12.45
C ASP A 59 -43.94 -17.91 11.38
N VAL A 60 -43.34 -16.78 11.74
CA VAL A 60 -42.28 -16.10 10.98
C VAL A 60 -41.13 -15.85 11.94
N LYS A 61 -39.97 -16.46 11.70
CA LYS A 61 -38.80 -16.38 12.58
C LYS A 61 -37.94 -15.18 12.20
N TYR A 62 -38.00 -14.13 13.03
CA TYR A 62 -37.13 -12.96 12.91
C TYR A 62 -35.81 -13.21 13.66
N GLU A 63 -34.69 -12.87 13.06
CA GLU A 63 -33.34 -13.09 13.58
C GLU A 63 -32.46 -11.86 13.26
N TYR A 64 -31.78 -11.33 14.28
CA TYR A 64 -31.14 -10.00 14.25
C TYR A 64 -30.01 -9.92 15.26
N HIS A 65 -28.97 -9.19 14.88
CA HIS A 65 -27.62 -9.21 15.43
C HIS A 65 -27.17 -7.82 15.86
N LEU A 66 -25.96 -7.73 16.42
CA LEU A 66 -25.37 -6.46 16.84
C LEU A 66 -24.92 -5.66 15.60
N GLY A 67 -25.34 -4.40 15.52
CA GLY A 67 -25.19 -3.53 14.35
C GLY A 67 -26.39 -3.54 13.39
N ASP A 68 -27.39 -4.42 13.60
CA ASP A 68 -28.58 -4.44 12.74
C ASP A 68 -29.48 -3.22 13.01
N LYS A 69 -30.03 -2.66 11.93
CA LYS A 69 -30.96 -1.53 11.96
C LYS A 69 -32.39 -2.01 12.17
N VAL A 70 -33.04 -1.44 13.16
CA VAL A 70 -34.39 -1.82 13.63
C VAL A 70 -35.26 -0.60 13.85
N TYR A 71 -36.52 -0.69 13.42
CA TYR A 71 -37.49 0.39 13.53
C TYR A 71 -38.48 0.12 14.66
N ILE A 72 -38.52 1.02 15.64
CA ILE A 72 -39.45 0.95 16.77
C ILE A 72 -40.41 2.14 16.65
N GLY A 73 -41.59 1.89 16.07
CA GLY A 73 -42.47 2.94 15.57
C GLY A 73 -41.90 3.60 14.31
N ALA A 74 -41.88 4.92 14.26
CA ALA A 74 -41.38 5.70 13.12
C ALA A 74 -39.88 6.06 13.20
N SER A 75 -39.19 5.66 14.27
CA SER A 75 -37.77 5.98 14.51
C SER A 75 -36.86 4.78 14.24
N GLU A 76 -35.70 5.06 13.66
CA GLU A 76 -34.63 4.09 13.34
C GLU A 76 -33.63 3.99 14.49
N TYR A 77 -33.20 2.77 14.81
CA TYR A 77 -32.23 2.46 15.86
C TYR A 77 -31.23 1.39 15.40
N GLU A 78 -30.09 1.30 16.09
CA GLU A 78 -29.08 0.25 15.85
C GLU A 78 -28.97 -0.67 17.07
N ILE A 79 -28.95 -1.99 16.89
CA ILE A 79 -28.86 -2.94 18.02
C ILE A 79 -27.42 -2.98 18.56
N LEU A 80 -27.18 -2.45 19.76
CA LEU A 80 -25.86 -2.41 20.39
C LEU A 80 -25.52 -3.64 21.22
N SER A 81 -26.49 -4.16 21.97
CA SER A 81 -26.34 -5.42 22.70
C SER A 81 -27.65 -6.20 22.73
N VAL A 82 -27.51 -7.51 22.77
CA VAL A 82 -28.56 -8.50 22.94
C VAL A 82 -28.09 -9.43 24.05
N ASP A 83 -28.94 -9.64 25.04
CA ASP A 83 -28.82 -10.71 26.01
C ASP A 83 -30.17 -11.43 26.16
N ASP A 84 -30.20 -12.49 26.97
CA ASP A 84 -31.36 -13.38 27.08
C ASP A 84 -32.57 -12.70 27.76
N GLU A 85 -32.37 -11.58 28.47
CA GLU A 85 -33.42 -10.80 29.12
C GLU A 85 -33.74 -9.49 28.38
N ARG A 86 -32.80 -8.89 27.62
CA ARG A 86 -32.86 -7.48 27.17
C ARG A 86 -32.20 -7.21 25.82
N VAL A 87 -32.52 -6.04 25.27
CA VAL A 87 -31.90 -5.49 24.05
C VAL A 87 -31.61 -3.99 24.26
N MET A 88 -30.37 -3.60 23.98
CA MET A 88 -29.91 -2.20 24.00
C MET A 88 -29.83 -1.65 22.58
N LEU A 89 -30.36 -0.45 22.38
CA LEU A 89 -30.43 0.24 21.10
C LEU A 89 -29.68 1.58 21.14
N TYR A 90 -28.89 1.85 20.11
CA TYR A 90 -28.35 3.18 19.84
C TYR A 90 -29.44 4.09 19.27
N ASP A 91 -29.53 5.30 19.81
CA ASP A 91 -30.41 6.35 19.33
C ASP A 91 -29.58 7.36 18.51
N TYR A 92 -29.78 7.38 17.19
CA TYR A 92 -29.01 8.26 16.30
C TYR A 92 -29.31 9.76 16.53
N ASP A 93 -30.50 10.10 17.04
CA ASP A 93 -30.88 11.49 17.36
C ASP A 93 -30.36 11.92 18.75
N MET A 94 -30.16 10.96 19.67
CA MET A 94 -29.59 11.17 21.01
C MET A 94 -28.35 10.28 21.31
N PRO A 95 -27.20 10.44 20.61
CA PRO A 95 -26.01 9.58 20.69
C PRO A 95 -25.37 9.32 22.06
N LEU A 96 -25.80 10.01 23.12
CA LEU A 96 -25.29 9.86 24.49
C LEU A 96 -26.20 9.01 25.39
N PHE A 97 -27.37 8.56 24.89
CA PHE A 97 -28.36 7.82 25.67
C PHE A 97 -28.94 6.66 24.85
N ASN A 98 -28.48 5.44 25.14
CA ASN A 98 -29.03 4.21 24.57
C ASN A 98 -30.41 3.90 25.16
N LYS A 99 -31.32 3.32 24.37
CA LYS A 99 -32.61 2.80 24.85
C LYS A 99 -32.49 1.32 25.24
N GLU A 100 -33.09 0.95 26.38
CA GLU A 100 -33.14 -0.42 26.89
C GLU A 100 -34.59 -0.94 26.78
N PHE A 101 -34.77 -2.13 26.21
CA PHE A 101 -36.02 -2.88 26.22
C PHE A 101 -35.80 -4.27 26.81
N SER A 102 -36.82 -4.86 27.44
CA SER A 102 -36.79 -6.31 27.70
C SER A 102 -36.89 -7.07 26.38
N ARG A 103 -36.30 -8.26 26.30
CA ARG A 103 -36.29 -9.09 25.09
C ARG A 103 -37.71 -9.38 24.61
N THR A 104 -38.62 -9.75 25.51
CA THR A 104 -40.02 -10.04 25.17
C THR A 104 -40.82 -8.82 24.73
N GLU A 105 -40.48 -7.60 25.19
CA GLU A 105 -41.10 -6.37 24.67
C GLU A 105 -40.49 -5.96 23.32
N PHE A 106 -39.17 -6.06 23.17
CA PHE A 106 -38.48 -5.77 21.92
C PHE A 106 -38.95 -6.69 20.79
N ASP A 107 -38.92 -8.01 20.99
CA ASP A 107 -39.33 -9.01 20.00
C ASP A 107 -40.80 -8.84 19.56
N ARG A 108 -41.66 -8.27 20.43
CA ARG A 108 -43.03 -7.89 20.07
C ARG A 108 -43.05 -6.62 19.21
N LYS A 109 -42.37 -5.54 19.64
CA LYS A 109 -42.29 -4.27 18.90
C LYS A 109 -41.64 -4.41 17.52
N VAL A 110 -40.71 -5.33 17.35
CA VAL A 110 -40.10 -5.66 16.05
C VAL A 110 -41.15 -6.24 15.10
N ARG A 111 -41.96 -7.20 15.57
CA ARG A 111 -43.05 -7.83 14.79
C ARG A 111 -44.26 -6.92 14.57
N GLU A 112 -44.52 -5.98 15.47
CA GLU A 112 -45.58 -4.96 15.35
C GLU A 112 -45.31 -3.95 14.21
N ASN A 113 -44.09 -3.90 13.65
CA ASN A 113 -43.68 -2.90 12.67
C ASN A 113 -43.18 -3.53 11.35
N PRO A 114 -43.94 -3.43 10.23
CA PRO A 114 -43.58 -4.03 8.94
C PRO A 114 -42.24 -3.56 8.35
N MET A 115 -41.69 -2.43 8.82
CA MET A 115 -40.38 -1.92 8.40
C MET A 115 -39.20 -2.80 8.87
N ASN A 116 -39.46 -3.91 9.58
CA ASN A 116 -38.45 -4.86 10.06
C ASN A 116 -38.43 -6.22 9.30
N GLU A 117 -39.22 -6.37 8.22
CA GLU A 117 -39.30 -7.63 7.44
C GLU A 117 -37.96 -8.08 6.81
N HIS A 118 -36.94 -7.22 6.76
CA HIS A 118 -35.59 -7.57 6.30
C HIS A 118 -34.82 -8.53 7.23
N LEU A 119 -35.34 -8.82 8.42
CA LEU A 119 -34.69 -9.61 9.47
C LEU A 119 -35.19 -11.09 9.52
N ILE A 120 -35.48 -11.71 8.37
CA ILE A 120 -36.07 -13.07 8.27
C ILE A 120 -35.15 -14.00 7.46
N VAL A 121 -34.87 -15.22 7.97
CA VAL A 121 -33.75 -16.08 7.53
C VAL A 121 -34.19 -17.44 6.93
N LYS A 122 -33.32 -18.05 6.09
CA LYS A 122 -33.40 -19.41 5.51
C LYS A 122 -31.99 -20.04 5.43
N GLU A 123 -31.86 -21.37 5.56
CA GLU A 123 -30.59 -22.08 5.86
C GLU A 123 -30.08 -23.03 4.73
N GLU A 124 -28.76 -23.35 4.70
CA GLU A 124 -28.12 -24.72 4.63
C GLU A 124 -26.53 -24.67 4.56
N PRO A 125 -25.76 -25.77 4.76
CA PRO A 125 -24.40 -25.75 5.42
C PRO A 125 -23.13 -26.25 4.62
N ALA A 126 -22.05 -26.74 5.31
CA ALA A 126 -20.64 -26.94 4.84
C ALA A 126 -19.76 -28.00 5.61
N GLU A 127 -18.52 -28.34 5.17
CA GLU A 127 -17.37 -29.07 5.87
C GLU A 127 -16.07 -29.09 4.96
N GLU A 128 -14.81 -29.59 5.22
CA GLU A 128 -14.01 -30.23 6.33
C GLU A 128 -12.45 -29.88 6.25
N ARG A 129 -11.45 -30.81 6.38
CA ARG A 129 -9.99 -30.51 6.68
C ARG A 129 -8.85 -31.45 6.11
N ASN A 130 -7.60 -31.21 6.59
CA ASN A 130 -6.35 -32.05 6.67
C ASN A 130 -5.42 -32.13 5.42
N GLU A 131 -4.13 -32.59 5.43
CA GLU A 131 -3.23 -33.28 6.41
C GLU A 131 -1.71 -32.83 6.32
N THR A 132 -0.68 -33.73 6.40
CA THR A 132 0.80 -33.48 6.30
C THR A 132 1.57 -34.58 5.53
N GLU A 133 2.82 -34.33 5.10
CA GLU A 133 3.60 -35.16 4.12
C GLU A 133 4.56 -36.24 4.69
N GLU A 134 4.80 -37.30 3.91
CA GLU A 134 5.79 -38.39 4.11
C GLU A 134 6.52 -38.72 2.79
N VAL A 135 7.67 -39.41 2.84
CA VAL A 135 8.44 -39.88 1.66
C VAL A 135 8.28 -41.39 1.48
N GLN A 136 7.99 -41.87 0.26
CA GLN A 136 7.95 -43.32 -0.01
C GLN A 136 9.33 -43.92 -0.29
N THR A 137 9.53 -45.14 0.20
CA THR A 137 10.72 -45.95 -0.02
C THR A 137 10.34 -47.41 -0.32
N ASN A 138 11.30 -48.19 -0.81
CA ASN A 138 11.13 -49.63 -1.09
C ASN A 138 10.79 -50.50 0.14
N MET A 139 10.69 -49.92 1.35
CA MET A 139 10.30 -50.61 2.59
C MET A 139 9.06 -49.99 3.28
N GLY A 140 8.47 -48.92 2.73
CA GLY A 140 7.33 -48.20 3.30
C GLY A 140 7.42 -46.69 3.14
N SER A 141 6.38 -45.96 3.56
CA SER A 141 6.48 -44.51 3.77
C SER A 141 7.23 -44.19 5.07
N MET A 142 7.93 -43.07 5.09
CA MET A 142 8.86 -42.68 6.15
C MET A 142 9.06 -41.16 6.14
N PRO A 143 9.25 -40.49 7.29
CA PRO A 143 9.58 -39.07 7.34
C PRO A 143 10.84 -38.73 6.53
N ILE A 144 10.86 -37.54 5.91
CA ILE A 144 11.97 -37.08 5.06
C ILE A 144 13.31 -36.92 5.82
N GLU A 145 13.24 -36.78 7.15
CA GLU A 145 14.41 -36.64 8.03
C GLU A 145 15.13 -37.98 8.22
N ASP A 146 14.40 -39.05 8.55
CA ASP A 146 14.93 -40.43 8.62
C ASP A 146 15.55 -40.87 7.28
N TYR A 147 14.93 -40.47 6.15
CA TYR A 147 15.44 -40.77 4.80
C TYR A 147 16.83 -40.15 4.56
N ARG A 148 17.05 -38.91 5.01
CA ARG A 148 18.31 -38.19 4.84
C ARG A 148 19.44 -38.80 5.67
N GLU A 149 19.17 -39.18 6.92
CA GLU A 149 20.13 -39.90 7.78
C GLU A 149 20.48 -41.27 7.20
N ILE A 150 19.50 -42.03 6.69
CA ILE A 150 19.73 -43.34 6.07
C ILE A 150 20.60 -43.23 4.81
N VAL A 151 20.36 -42.23 3.95
CA VAL A 151 21.20 -42.01 2.75
C VAL A 151 22.62 -41.59 3.14
N ALA A 152 22.80 -40.78 4.20
CA ALA A 152 24.13 -40.39 4.68
C ALA A 152 24.93 -41.58 5.22
N SER A 153 24.31 -42.40 6.06
CA SER A 153 24.93 -43.61 6.61
C SER A 153 25.28 -44.64 5.53
N GLN A 154 24.40 -44.83 4.52
CA GLN A 154 24.69 -45.68 3.36
C GLN A 154 25.80 -45.12 2.45
N SER A 155 26.00 -43.80 2.46
CA SER A 155 27.07 -43.13 1.71
C SER A 155 28.42 -43.08 2.46
N GLY A 156 28.45 -43.56 3.71
CA GLY A 156 29.68 -43.69 4.51
C GLY A 156 30.00 -42.51 5.43
N PHE A 157 29.02 -41.66 5.74
CA PHE A 157 29.15 -40.54 6.69
C PHE A 157 28.43 -40.84 8.00
N ASP A 158 28.87 -40.25 9.11
CA ASP A 158 28.29 -40.49 10.45
C ASP A 158 26.94 -39.75 10.66
N SER A 159 26.57 -38.80 9.79
CA SER A 159 25.26 -38.12 9.76
C SER A 159 25.02 -37.38 8.43
N TYR A 160 23.79 -36.93 8.17
CA TYR A 160 23.46 -36.08 7.02
C TYR A 160 24.17 -34.73 7.06
N ASP A 161 24.34 -34.14 8.26
CA ASP A 161 25.09 -32.89 8.42
C ASP A 161 26.57 -33.06 8.03
N GLU A 162 27.21 -34.18 8.35
CA GLU A 162 28.59 -34.43 7.90
C GLU A 162 28.66 -34.54 6.37
N MET A 163 27.77 -35.33 5.76
CA MET A 163 27.69 -35.46 4.30
C MET A 163 27.47 -34.09 3.62
N TYR A 164 26.64 -33.23 4.22
CA TYR A 164 26.43 -31.86 3.76
C TYR A 164 27.68 -30.97 3.91
N HIS A 165 28.41 -31.06 5.03
CA HIS A 165 29.64 -30.28 5.23
C HIS A 165 30.80 -30.75 4.34
N GLN A 166 30.81 -32.02 3.92
CA GLN A 166 31.75 -32.54 2.91
C GLN A 166 31.31 -32.26 1.45
N GLY A 167 30.28 -31.42 1.23
CA GLY A 167 29.91 -30.91 -0.09
C GLY A 167 28.94 -31.78 -0.89
N TYR A 168 28.52 -32.93 -0.37
CA TYR A 168 27.46 -33.72 -0.97
C TYR A 168 26.09 -33.08 -0.68
N ARG A 169 25.13 -33.19 -1.61
CA ARG A 169 23.81 -32.56 -1.51
C ARG A 169 22.73 -33.55 -1.93
N ILE A 170 21.75 -33.79 -1.07
CA ILE A 170 20.44 -34.29 -1.50
C ILE A 170 19.64 -33.05 -1.89
N GLY A 171 19.29 -32.94 -3.17
CA GLY A 171 18.85 -31.68 -3.77
C GLY A 171 17.53 -31.15 -3.22
N ASN A 172 17.45 -29.82 -3.06
CA ASN A 172 16.25 -29.02 -3.34
C ASN A 172 16.60 -27.51 -3.39
N GLY A 173 17.10 -27.06 -4.54
CA GLY A 173 16.76 -25.75 -5.12
C GLY A 173 17.37 -24.45 -4.57
N TYR A 174 18.07 -24.42 -3.43
CA TYR A 174 18.57 -23.17 -2.83
C TYR A 174 20.08 -23.21 -2.53
N ASP A 175 20.88 -22.51 -3.34
CA ASP A 175 22.21 -21.96 -3.01
C ASP A 175 22.69 -21.04 -4.17
N LYS A 176 22.74 -19.72 -3.94
CA LYS A 176 23.49 -18.71 -4.74
C LYS A 176 23.90 -17.56 -3.82
N GLU A 177 25.12 -17.06 -4.01
CA GLU A 177 25.65 -15.92 -3.22
C GLU A 177 25.08 -14.56 -3.69
N PRO A 178 25.00 -13.55 -2.81
CA PRO A 178 24.45 -12.24 -3.15
C PRO A 178 25.43 -11.34 -3.91
N GLU A 179 24.99 -10.83 -5.06
CA GLU A 179 25.67 -9.72 -5.75
C GLU A 179 25.24 -8.34 -5.18
N PRO A 180 26.07 -7.30 -5.29
CA PRO A 180 25.79 -5.98 -4.70
C PRO A 180 24.58 -5.28 -5.35
N VAL A 181 23.66 -4.79 -4.52
CA VAL A 181 22.44 -4.09 -4.97
C VAL A 181 22.78 -2.69 -5.48
N VAL A 182 22.62 -2.47 -6.79
CA VAL A 182 22.67 -1.15 -7.42
C VAL A 182 21.27 -0.50 -7.37
N PRO A 183 21.13 0.79 -7.03
CA PRO A 183 19.83 1.46 -6.97
C PRO A 183 19.05 1.44 -8.30
N ALA A 184 17.77 1.11 -8.21
CA ALA A 184 16.90 0.91 -9.39
C ALA A 184 16.68 2.17 -10.27
N TRP A 185 17.11 3.36 -9.84
CA TRP A 185 17.02 4.59 -10.65
C TRP A 185 18.06 4.68 -11.77
N GLU A 186 19.18 3.96 -11.68
CA GLU A 186 20.14 3.83 -12.80
C GLU A 186 19.62 2.83 -13.86
N GLN A 187 18.86 1.81 -13.45
CA GLN A 187 18.18 0.92 -14.36
C GLN A 187 16.87 1.52 -14.88
N LYS A 188 16.98 2.40 -15.88
CA LYS A 188 15.85 2.76 -16.75
C LYS A 188 15.27 1.49 -17.37
N LYS A 189 14.16 0.98 -16.81
CA LYS A 189 13.30 0.01 -17.51
C LYS A 189 12.88 0.65 -18.83
N LYS A 190 13.46 0.19 -19.94
CA LYS A 190 12.82 0.35 -21.25
C LYS A 190 11.39 -0.19 -21.10
N VAL A 191 10.40 0.57 -21.54
CA VAL A 191 9.07 0.01 -21.77
C VAL A 191 9.28 -1.17 -22.73
N LYS A 192 8.92 -2.39 -22.30
CA LYS A 192 8.88 -3.53 -23.22
C LYS A 192 7.79 -3.22 -24.23
N GLY A 193 8.19 -2.82 -25.43
CA GLY A 193 7.28 -2.82 -26.58
C GLY A 193 6.82 -4.24 -26.86
N PHE A 194 5.72 -4.38 -27.60
CA PHE A 194 5.20 -5.68 -28.07
C PHE A 194 6.11 -6.38 -29.10
N ASP A 195 7.30 -5.83 -29.33
CA ASP A 195 8.26 -6.23 -30.33
C ASP A 195 9.49 -6.84 -29.65
N LEU A 196 9.82 -8.09 -29.99
CA LEU A 196 11.00 -8.79 -29.46
C LEU A 196 12.31 -8.10 -29.89
N HIS A 197 12.37 -7.59 -31.13
CA HIS A 197 13.58 -7.08 -31.74
C HIS A 197 13.27 -5.82 -32.57
N PRO A 198 12.94 -4.68 -31.91
CA PRO A 198 12.61 -3.42 -32.60
C PRO A 198 13.77 -2.85 -33.41
N ASP A 199 15.00 -3.32 -33.16
CA ASP A 199 16.20 -2.99 -33.93
C ASP A 199 16.28 -3.74 -35.29
N VAL A 200 15.41 -4.73 -35.54
CA VAL A 200 15.31 -5.49 -36.80
C VAL A 200 14.15 -4.94 -37.66
N SER A 201 14.44 -4.61 -38.92
CA SER A 201 13.46 -3.99 -39.81
C SER A 201 12.29 -4.93 -40.14
N MET A 202 11.07 -4.40 -40.25
CA MET A 202 9.88 -5.17 -40.70
C MET A 202 10.04 -5.82 -42.08
N ALA A 203 10.99 -5.33 -42.90
CA ALA A 203 11.35 -5.93 -44.18
C ALA A 203 12.20 -7.21 -44.05
N GLU A 204 12.85 -7.43 -42.91
CA GLU A 204 13.76 -8.55 -42.62
C GLU A 204 13.08 -9.66 -41.80
N ARG A 205 11.79 -9.50 -41.48
CA ARG A 205 11.01 -10.41 -40.65
C ARG A 205 10.15 -11.37 -41.48
N HIS A 206 9.94 -12.56 -40.94
CA HIS A 206 9.19 -13.63 -41.60
C HIS A 206 7.89 -13.98 -40.85
N THR A 207 6.82 -14.16 -41.62
CA THR A 207 5.52 -14.67 -41.16
C THR A 207 5.38 -16.07 -41.73
N PHE A 208 5.24 -17.09 -40.87
CA PHE A 208 5.14 -18.48 -41.27
C PHE A 208 3.80 -18.75 -41.98
N ASN A 209 3.82 -19.51 -43.09
CA ASN A 209 2.61 -19.91 -43.80
C ASN A 209 2.25 -21.36 -43.44
N LEU A 210 1.22 -21.55 -42.59
CA LEU A 210 0.82 -22.87 -42.12
C LEU A 210 0.11 -23.67 -43.24
N LYS A 211 -0.62 -22.98 -44.11
CA LYS A 211 -1.33 -23.54 -45.28
C LYS A 211 -0.39 -24.14 -46.33
N GLU A 212 0.85 -23.64 -46.42
CA GLU A 212 1.91 -24.21 -47.28
C GLU A 212 2.76 -25.27 -46.56
N ASN A 213 2.60 -25.45 -45.25
CA ASN A 213 3.48 -26.27 -44.40
C ASN A 213 2.67 -27.06 -43.35
N GLU A 214 1.65 -27.79 -43.80
CA GLU A 214 0.74 -28.56 -42.93
C GLU A 214 1.48 -29.56 -42.04
N VAL A 215 1.02 -29.70 -40.79
CA VAL A 215 1.66 -30.53 -39.77
C VAL A 215 1.06 -31.94 -39.75
N GLU A 216 1.80 -32.92 -40.29
CA GLU A 216 1.41 -34.33 -40.30
C GLU A 216 1.02 -34.85 -38.90
N THR A 217 -0.12 -35.52 -38.80
CA THR A 217 -0.56 -36.23 -37.58
C THR A 217 0.34 -37.42 -37.27
N VAL A 218 0.84 -37.52 -36.03
CA VAL A 218 1.79 -38.57 -35.59
C VAL A 218 1.46 -39.14 -34.20
N GLY A 219 1.98 -40.33 -33.90
CA GLY A 219 1.77 -41.00 -32.62
C GLY A 219 2.41 -40.28 -31.42
N LYS A 220 1.89 -40.56 -30.21
CA LYS A 220 2.19 -39.81 -28.97
C LYS A 220 3.69 -39.51 -28.71
N LYS A 221 4.58 -40.51 -28.82
CA LYS A 221 6.02 -40.33 -28.58
C LYS A 221 6.71 -39.42 -29.62
N GLU A 222 6.17 -39.34 -30.84
CA GLU A 222 6.67 -38.42 -31.88
C GLU A 222 6.11 -37.00 -31.69
N ARG A 223 4.85 -36.85 -31.24
CA ARG A 223 4.34 -35.54 -30.77
C ARG A 223 5.19 -34.99 -29.62
N PHE A 224 5.53 -35.84 -28.64
CA PHE A 224 6.41 -35.47 -27.52
C PHE A 224 7.77 -34.94 -28.01
N ARG A 225 8.46 -35.67 -28.90
CA ARG A 225 9.74 -35.24 -29.48
C ARG A 225 9.64 -33.93 -30.23
N ARG A 226 8.60 -33.76 -31.06
CA ARG A 226 8.35 -32.50 -31.79
C ARG A 226 8.18 -31.32 -30.83
N ASN A 227 7.43 -31.50 -29.72
CA ASN A 227 7.30 -30.47 -28.69
C ASN A 227 8.66 -30.12 -28.04
N ILE A 228 9.43 -31.12 -27.59
CA ILE A 228 10.75 -30.91 -26.95
C ILE A 228 11.72 -30.20 -27.90
N MET A 229 11.79 -30.61 -29.18
CA MET A 229 12.63 -29.95 -30.18
C MET A 229 12.23 -28.48 -30.40
N ALA A 230 10.93 -28.18 -30.44
CA ALA A 230 10.45 -26.80 -30.56
C ALA A 230 10.78 -25.95 -29.33
N ILE A 231 10.67 -26.49 -28.11
CA ILE A 231 11.02 -25.78 -26.87
C ILE A 231 12.53 -25.52 -26.76
N GLN A 232 13.35 -26.52 -27.05
CA GLN A 232 14.82 -26.38 -27.07
C GLN A 232 15.25 -25.32 -28.10
N LEU A 233 14.60 -25.29 -29.26
CA LEU A 233 14.85 -24.30 -30.30
C LEU A 233 14.36 -22.89 -29.91
N LEU A 234 13.19 -22.76 -29.29
CA LEU A 234 12.70 -21.48 -28.75
C LEU A 234 13.70 -20.91 -27.74
N LYS A 235 14.11 -21.71 -26.75
CA LYS A 235 15.06 -21.30 -25.71
C LYS A 235 16.41 -20.91 -26.29
N LYS A 236 16.89 -21.65 -27.31
CA LYS A 236 18.08 -21.28 -28.07
C LYS A 236 17.93 -19.92 -28.79
N CYS A 237 16.82 -19.65 -29.48
CA CYS A 237 16.59 -18.36 -30.14
C CYS A 237 16.47 -17.20 -29.13
N GLN A 238 15.94 -17.46 -27.93
CA GLN A 238 15.90 -16.51 -26.82
C GLN A 238 17.30 -16.23 -26.22
N GLU A 239 18.11 -17.27 -26.01
CA GLU A 239 19.50 -17.16 -25.53
C GLU A 239 20.41 -16.45 -26.56
N GLU A 240 20.27 -16.78 -27.84
CA GLU A 240 20.94 -16.10 -28.96
C GLU A 240 20.33 -14.72 -29.28
N ASN A 241 19.28 -14.31 -28.55
CA ASN A 241 18.53 -13.04 -28.69
C ASN A 241 18.23 -12.67 -30.15
N ARG A 242 17.55 -13.58 -30.88
CA ARG A 242 17.24 -13.42 -32.30
C ARG A 242 15.90 -14.02 -32.73
N PHE A 243 15.48 -13.64 -33.93
CA PHE A 243 14.43 -14.34 -34.66
C PHE A 243 14.89 -15.72 -35.18
N ALA A 244 13.93 -16.63 -35.29
CA ALA A 244 14.06 -17.92 -35.95
C ALA A 244 14.12 -17.74 -37.49
N THR A 245 14.97 -18.52 -38.14
CA THR A 245 15.03 -18.63 -39.61
C THR A 245 13.85 -19.44 -40.17
N LEU A 246 13.60 -19.37 -41.48
CA LEU A 246 12.53 -20.13 -42.15
C LEU A 246 12.62 -21.65 -41.89
N GLU A 247 13.82 -22.22 -41.86
CA GLU A 247 14.02 -23.65 -41.55
C GLU A 247 13.72 -23.97 -40.08
N GLU A 248 14.03 -23.04 -39.16
CA GLU A 248 13.72 -23.16 -37.74
C GLU A 248 12.21 -22.98 -37.46
N GLN A 249 11.51 -22.12 -38.20
CA GLN A 249 10.04 -21.99 -38.13
C GLN A 249 9.34 -23.31 -38.48
N ILE A 250 9.86 -24.10 -39.42
CA ILE A 250 9.35 -25.45 -39.78
C ILE A 250 9.58 -26.49 -38.65
N ILE A 251 10.42 -26.20 -37.65
CA ILE A 251 10.57 -27.02 -36.45
C ILE A 251 9.62 -26.51 -35.35
N LEU A 252 9.55 -25.18 -35.16
CA LEU A 252 8.69 -24.53 -34.17
C LEU A 252 7.19 -24.80 -34.41
N SER A 253 6.74 -24.78 -35.66
CA SER A 253 5.33 -25.03 -36.03
C SER A 253 4.85 -26.46 -35.76
N LYS A 254 5.75 -27.39 -35.47
CA LYS A 254 5.44 -28.79 -35.13
C LYS A 254 5.12 -28.99 -33.65
N TYR A 255 5.18 -27.94 -32.82
CA TYR A 255 4.65 -27.96 -31.46
C TYR A 255 3.13 -28.10 -31.49
N VAL A 256 2.62 -29.12 -30.82
CA VAL A 256 1.18 -29.46 -30.80
C VAL A 256 0.64 -29.59 -29.38
N GLY A 257 1.30 -28.92 -28.43
CA GLY A 257 0.93 -28.86 -27.02
C GLY A 257 0.87 -30.22 -26.32
N TRP A 258 0.49 -30.18 -25.04
CA TRP A 258 0.51 -31.35 -24.16
C TRP A 258 -0.82 -32.13 -24.11
N GLY A 259 -1.83 -31.67 -24.85
CA GLY A 259 -3.15 -32.31 -24.94
C GLY A 259 -3.05 -33.78 -25.35
N GLY A 260 -3.48 -34.68 -24.46
CA GLY A 260 -3.42 -36.12 -24.66
C GLY A 260 -2.04 -36.77 -24.46
N LEU A 261 -1.05 -36.06 -23.89
CA LEU A 261 0.29 -36.56 -23.56
C LEU A 261 0.53 -36.67 -22.05
N SER A 262 -0.52 -36.86 -21.24
CA SER A 262 -0.42 -36.94 -19.78
C SER A 262 0.52 -38.04 -19.27
N GLU A 263 0.75 -39.10 -20.06
CA GLU A 263 1.72 -40.15 -19.71
C GLU A 263 3.18 -39.65 -19.63
N ALA A 264 3.52 -38.51 -20.25
CA ALA A 264 4.85 -37.91 -20.16
C ALA A 264 5.10 -37.19 -18.81
N PHE A 265 4.06 -36.98 -18.00
CA PHE A 265 4.12 -36.33 -16.68
C PHE A 265 3.97 -37.33 -15.52
N ASP A 266 3.91 -38.63 -15.81
CA ASP A 266 3.77 -39.70 -14.82
C ASP A 266 5.12 -40.41 -14.58
N GLU A 267 5.77 -40.06 -13.46
CA GLU A 267 7.04 -40.63 -13.02
C GLU A 267 7.01 -42.16 -12.82
N ASN A 268 5.81 -42.72 -12.57
CA ASN A 268 5.62 -44.15 -12.33
C ASN A 268 5.39 -44.94 -13.63
N ASN A 269 5.24 -44.25 -14.77
CA ASN A 269 4.98 -44.87 -16.06
C ASN A 269 6.28 -45.37 -16.71
N SER A 270 6.63 -46.63 -16.45
CA SER A 270 7.86 -47.25 -16.97
C SER A 270 7.96 -47.31 -18.51
N ALA A 271 6.87 -47.03 -19.24
CA ALA A 271 6.90 -46.91 -20.70
C ALA A 271 7.24 -45.48 -21.20
N TRP A 272 7.27 -44.50 -20.30
CA TRP A 272 7.53 -43.07 -20.57
C TRP A 272 8.64 -42.45 -19.69
N ALA A 273 9.31 -43.25 -18.86
CA ALA A 273 10.33 -42.78 -17.92
C ALA A 273 11.51 -42.01 -18.57
N THR A 274 11.86 -42.30 -19.82
CA THR A 274 12.88 -41.52 -20.57
C THR A 274 12.34 -40.13 -20.92
N GLU A 275 11.13 -40.07 -21.47
CA GLU A 275 10.46 -38.83 -21.84
C GLU A 275 10.15 -37.95 -20.60
N TYR A 276 9.81 -38.53 -19.46
CA TYR A 276 9.62 -37.80 -18.19
C TYR A 276 10.91 -37.10 -17.72
N LEU A 277 12.06 -37.77 -17.80
CA LEU A 277 13.37 -37.21 -17.46
C LEU A 277 13.81 -36.13 -18.47
N GLU A 278 13.53 -36.32 -19.76
CA GLU A 278 13.80 -35.32 -20.79
C GLU A 278 12.96 -34.05 -20.55
N LEU A 279 11.66 -34.20 -20.31
CA LEU A 279 10.72 -33.11 -20.04
C LEU A 279 11.10 -32.28 -18.80
N SER A 280 11.37 -32.95 -17.68
CA SER A 280 11.74 -32.30 -16.41
C SER A 280 13.13 -31.66 -16.44
N SER A 281 13.99 -31.99 -17.41
CA SER A 281 15.28 -31.33 -17.63
C SER A 281 15.22 -30.08 -18.54
N VAL A 282 14.17 -29.96 -19.36
CA VAL A 282 14.03 -28.88 -20.37
C VAL A 282 13.15 -27.72 -19.87
N LEU A 283 12.26 -27.97 -18.91
CA LEU A 283 11.32 -26.99 -18.36
C LEU A 283 11.76 -26.46 -16.98
N THR A 284 11.50 -25.18 -16.72
CA THR A 284 11.50 -24.59 -15.37
C THR A 284 10.31 -25.12 -14.55
N PRO A 285 10.31 -25.00 -13.21
CA PRO A 285 9.18 -25.43 -12.38
C PRO A 285 7.84 -24.80 -12.79
N GLU A 286 7.86 -23.53 -13.19
CA GLU A 286 6.70 -22.76 -13.63
C GLU A 286 6.20 -23.22 -15.00
N GLU A 287 7.10 -23.39 -15.98
CA GLU A 287 6.75 -23.95 -17.30
C GLU A 287 6.24 -25.40 -17.18
N TYR A 288 6.82 -26.21 -16.28
CA TYR A 288 6.42 -27.59 -16.04
C TYR A 288 5.02 -27.66 -15.42
N ALA A 289 4.68 -26.75 -14.50
CA ALA A 289 3.33 -26.62 -13.96
C ALA A 289 2.30 -26.24 -15.06
N SER A 290 2.58 -25.19 -15.85
CA SER A 290 1.76 -24.80 -17.01
C SER A 290 1.53 -25.97 -17.96
N ALA A 291 2.62 -26.62 -18.39
CA ALA A 291 2.60 -27.75 -19.30
C ALA A 291 1.78 -28.94 -18.77
N ARG A 292 1.86 -29.21 -17.46
CA ARG A 292 1.12 -30.29 -16.80
C ARG A 292 -0.38 -29.99 -16.74
N GLU A 293 -0.76 -28.78 -16.37
CA GLU A 293 -2.17 -28.36 -16.33
C GLU A 293 -2.79 -28.34 -17.74
N SER A 294 -2.03 -27.89 -18.74
CA SER A 294 -2.49 -27.82 -20.13
C SER A 294 -2.75 -29.20 -20.78
N THR A 295 -2.34 -30.31 -20.15
CA THR A 295 -2.59 -31.68 -20.67
C THR A 295 -4.09 -32.01 -20.85
N LEU A 296 -4.95 -31.30 -20.13
CA LEU A 296 -6.41 -31.47 -20.11
C LEU A 296 -7.16 -30.50 -21.04
N THR A 297 -6.52 -29.43 -21.52
CA THR A 297 -7.21 -28.27 -22.14
C THR A 297 -6.59 -27.80 -23.47
N ALA A 298 -5.33 -28.11 -23.76
CA ALA A 298 -4.64 -27.62 -24.96
C ALA A 298 -5.10 -28.35 -26.25
N PHE A 299 -6.06 -27.77 -26.97
CA PHE A 299 -6.63 -28.31 -28.20
C PHE A 299 -6.51 -27.33 -29.38
N TYR A 300 -5.72 -27.69 -30.39
CA TYR A 300 -5.52 -26.88 -31.60
C TYR A 300 -6.64 -27.10 -32.63
N THR A 301 -7.14 -26.02 -33.20
CA THR A 301 -8.21 -26.02 -34.20
C THR A 301 -7.72 -26.59 -35.55
N PRO A 302 -8.49 -27.48 -36.21
CA PRO A 302 -8.15 -28.00 -37.54
C PRO A 302 -8.15 -26.92 -38.63
N PRO A 303 -7.28 -27.02 -39.67
CA PRO A 303 -7.22 -26.06 -40.79
C PRO A 303 -8.55 -25.84 -41.51
N GLU A 304 -9.40 -26.86 -41.61
CA GLU A 304 -10.70 -26.84 -42.26
C GLU A 304 -11.67 -25.90 -41.53
N VAL A 305 -11.69 -25.98 -40.19
CA VAL A 305 -12.52 -25.12 -39.32
C VAL A 305 -12.04 -23.66 -39.36
N ILE A 306 -10.73 -23.44 -39.37
CA ILE A 306 -10.15 -22.08 -39.50
C ILE A 306 -10.49 -21.48 -40.87
N THR A 307 -10.36 -22.27 -41.94
CA THR A 307 -10.70 -21.85 -43.31
C THR A 307 -12.18 -21.46 -43.42
N ALA A 308 -13.07 -22.25 -42.83
CA ALA A 308 -14.50 -21.94 -42.79
C ALA A 308 -14.83 -20.62 -42.06
N ILE A 309 -14.16 -20.35 -40.94
CA ILE A 309 -14.31 -19.10 -40.19
C ILE A 309 -13.86 -17.89 -41.03
N TYR A 310 -12.69 -17.95 -41.65
CA TYR A 310 -12.24 -16.86 -42.53
C TYR A 310 -13.11 -16.69 -43.78
N LYS A 311 -13.63 -17.79 -44.35
CA LYS A 311 -14.58 -17.75 -45.47
C LYS A 311 -15.88 -17.04 -45.09
N ALA A 312 -16.40 -17.26 -43.89
CA ALA A 312 -17.55 -16.52 -43.38
C ALA A 312 -17.25 -15.02 -43.23
N MET A 313 -16.07 -14.66 -42.70
CA MET A 313 -15.64 -13.25 -42.60
C MET A 313 -15.50 -12.58 -43.98
N GLU A 314 -14.96 -13.28 -44.98
CA GLU A 314 -14.85 -12.79 -46.35
C GLU A 314 -16.23 -12.57 -47.00
N GLN A 315 -17.18 -13.49 -46.79
CA GLN A 315 -18.57 -13.35 -47.25
C GLN A 315 -19.30 -12.16 -46.59
N MET A 316 -18.99 -11.85 -45.34
CA MET A 316 -19.50 -10.65 -44.63
C MET A 316 -18.75 -9.36 -45.00
N GLY A 317 -17.74 -9.42 -45.88
CA GLY A 317 -17.04 -8.26 -46.44
C GLY A 317 -15.71 -7.90 -45.79
N PHE A 318 -15.21 -8.67 -44.82
CA PHE A 318 -13.91 -8.40 -44.16
C PHE A 318 -12.74 -8.55 -45.16
N LYS A 319 -11.81 -7.60 -45.16
CA LYS A 319 -10.61 -7.57 -46.04
C LYS A 319 -9.39 -6.97 -45.34
N GLU A 320 -9.58 -5.88 -44.61
CA GLU A 320 -8.54 -5.23 -43.82
C GLU A 320 -9.14 -4.73 -42.49
N GLY A 321 -8.28 -4.51 -41.49
CA GLY A 321 -8.68 -4.04 -40.16
C GLY A 321 -7.80 -4.58 -39.03
N ASN A 322 -8.19 -4.31 -37.80
CA ASN A 322 -7.60 -4.88 -36.59
C ASN A 322 -8.31 -6.19 -36.22
N LEU A 323 -7.58 -7.30 -36.17
CA LEU A 323 -8.08 -8.64 -35.84
C LEU A 323 -7.51 -9.12 -34.50
N LEU A 324 -8.37 -9.58 -33.58
CA LEU A 324 -7.96 -10.13 -32.28
C LEU A 324 -8.13 -11.66 -32.24
N GLU A 325 -7.08 -12.37 -31.80
CA GLU A 325 -7.13 -13.77 -31.41
C GLU A 325 -6.83 -13.89 -29.89
N PRO A 326 -7.84 -14.10 -29.02
CA PRO A 326 -7.69 -13.93 -27.57
C PRO A 326 -7.06 -15.12 -26.83
N SER A 327 -6.88 -16.27 -27.50
CA SER A 327 -6.17 -17.46 -27.00
C SER A 327 -5.48 -18.14 -28.19
N CYS A 328 -4.40 -17.54 -28.71
CA CYS A 328 -3.85 -17.93 -30.00
C CYS A 328 -3.05 -19.25 -29.98
N GLY A 329 -2.65 -19.74 -28.81
CA GLY A 329 -1.68 -20.83 -28.71
C GLY A 329 -0.40 -20.47 -29.48
N ILE A 330 0.06 -21.36 -30.38
CA ILE A 330 1.16 -21.06 -31.29
C ILE A 330 0.77 -20.18 -32.49
N GLY A 331 -0.49 -19.75 -32.62
CA GLY A 331 -1.00 -18.82 -33.64
C GLY A 331 -1.61 -19.47 -34.90
N ASN A 332 -2.38 -20.56 -34.76
CA ASN A 332 -2.91 -21.29 -35.91
C ASN A 332 -3.84 -20.45 -36.82
N PHE A 333 -4.65 -19.54 -36.27
CA PHE A 333 -5.47 -18.65 -37.12
C PHE A 333 -4.57 -17.65 -37.87
N ILE A 334 -3.57 -17.07 -37.18
CA ILE A 334 -2.55 -16.18 -37.76
C ILE A 334 -1.87 -16.80 -39.00
N GLY A 335 -1.48 -18.07 -38.92
CA GLY A 335 -0.81 -18.79 -40.02
C GLY A 335 -1.72 -19.30 -41.15
N MET A 336 -3.03 -19.15 -41.02
CA MET A 336 -4.04 -19.58 -41.99
C MET A 336 -4.82 -18.40 -42.61
N LEU A 337 -4.40 -17.16 -42.32
CA LEU A 337 -4.98 -15.94 -42.86
C LEU A 337 -5.03 -15.97 -44.40
N PRO A 338 -6.18 -15.70 -45.06
CA PRO A 338 -6.28 -15.67 -46.51
C PRO A 338 -5.43 -14.58 -47.16
N ASP A 339 -5.06 -14.80 -48.43
CA ASP A 339 -4.35 -13.83 -49.27
C ASP A 339 -5.13 -12.51 -49.44
N THR A 340 -6.46 -12.59 -49.39
CA THR A 340 -7.40 -11.46 -49.43
C THR A 340 -7.48 -10.66 -48.13
N MET A 341 -6.78 -11.09 -47.07
CA MET A 341 -6.78 -10.46 -45.74
C MET A 341 -5.38 -10.05 -45.24
N GLN A 342 -4.31 -10.21 -46.04
CA GLN A 342 -2.92 -10.05 -45.58
C GLN A 342 -2.55 -8.65 -45.05
N ASP A 343 -3.27 -7.59 -45.44
CA ASP A 343 -3.06 -6.23 -44.94
C ASP A 343 -3.68 -5.98 -43.53
N SER A 344 -4.36 -6.99 -42.97
CA SER A 344 -4.93 -6.94 -41.61
C SER A 344 -3.88 -6.95 -40.50
N LYS A 345 -4.09 -6.15 -39.45
CA LYS A 345 -3.24 -6.13 -38.25
C LYS A 345 -3.74 -7.12 -37.22
N ILE A 346 -3.01 -8.21 -37.03
CA ILE A 346 -3.35 -9.25 -36.07
C ILE A 346 -2.75 -8.94 -34.69
N TYR A 347 -3.54 -9.20 -33.65
CA TYR A 347 -3.19 -9.10 -32.24
C TYR A 347 -3.53 -10.42 -31.55
N GLY A 348 -2.50 -11.18 -31.16
CA GLY A 348 -2.63 -12.43 -30.41
C GLY A 348 -2.49 -12.22 -28.91
N VAL A 349 -3.22 -13.00 -28.12
CA VAL A 349 -3.03 -13.14 -26.68
C VAL A 349 -2.95 -14.63 -26.36
N GLU A 350 -1.99 -15.04 -25.54
CA GLU A 350 -1.86 -16.42 -25.05
C GLU A 350 -1.24 -16.44 -23.65
N LEU A 351 -1.79 -17.30 -22.78
CA LEU A 351 -1.38 -17.45 -21.39
C LEU A 351 -0.10 -18.29 -21.25
N ASP A 352 0.03 -19.37 -22.02
CA ASP A 352 1.20 -20.23 -21.96
C ASP A 352 2.42 -19.56 -22.63
N THR A 353 3.44 -19.23 -21.83
CA THR A 353 4.62 -18.48 -22.28
C THR A 353 5.44 -19.22 -23.34
N ILE A 354 5.39 -20.55 -23.36
CA ILE A 354 6.03 -21.36 -24.41
C ILE A 354 5.26 -21.19 -25.72
N SER A 355 3.95 -21.42 -25.71
CA SER A 355 3.09 -21.29 -26.89
C SER A 355 3.13 -19.87 -27.48
N ALA A 356 3.03 -18.85 -26.62
CA ALA A 356 3.15 -17.45 -27.02
C ALA A 356 4.54 -17.11 -27.60
N GLY A 357 5.62 -17.63 -27.01
CA GLY A 357 6.99 -17.46 -27.51
C GLY A 357 7.22 -18.13 -28.87
N ILE A 358 6.64 -19.31 -29.09
CA ILE A 358 6.62 -19.98 -30.40
C ILE A 358 5.85 -19.12 -31.41
N ALA A 359 4.66 -18.61 -31.05
CA ALA A 359 3.84 -17.78 -31.92
C ALA A 359 4.57 -16.48 -32.35
N GLN A 360 5.27 -15.82 -31.43
CA GLN A 360 6.12 -14.64 -31.72
C GLN A 360 7.26 -14.95 -32.71
N GLN A 361 7.81 -16.17 -32.66
CA GLN A 361 8.89 -16.61 -33.56
C GLN A 361 8.38 -17.09 -34.93
N LEU A 362 7.14 -17.59 -35.02
CA LEU A 362 6.44 -17.91 -36.27
C LEU A 362 5.90 -16.66 -36.98
N TYR A 363 5.37 -15.69 -36.23
CA TYR A 363 4.64 -14.55 -36.76
C TYR A 363 5.33 -13.23 -36.38
N GLN A 364 6.55 -13.04 -36.86
CA GLN A 364 7.49 -11.99 -36.41
C GLN A 364 7.03 -10.55 -36.74
N LYS A 365 5.98 -10.40 -37.55
CA LYS A 365 5.31 -9.13 -37.90
C LYS A 365 4.05 -8.85 -37.07
N THR A 366 3.63 -9.79 -36.24
CA THR A 366 2.36 -9.77 -35.51
C THR A 366 2.57 -9.38 -34.04
N THR A 367 1.62 -8.64 -33.46
CA THR A 367 1.66 -8.29 -32.03
C THR A 367 1.10 -9.46 -31.21
N ILE A 368 1.91 -10.07 -30.34
CA ILE A 368 1.48 -11.24 -29.53
C ILE A 368 1.88 -11.04 -28.08
N ALA A 369 0.91 -11.08 -27.17
CA ALA A 369 1.09 -10.92 -25.73
C ALA A 369 1.11 -12.27 -25.00
N ALA A 370 2.19 -12.52 -24.25
CA ALA A 370 2.40 -13.72 -23.43
C ALA A 370 1.91 -13.49 -21.98
N GLN A 371 0.59 -13.47 -21.78
CA GLN A 371 -0.10 -13.21 -20.51
C GLN A 371 -1.60 -13.58 -20.62
N GLY A 372 -2.31 -13.67 -19.48
CA GLY A 372 -3.75 -13.97 -19.47
C GLY A 372 -4.62 -12.95 -20.21
N PHE A 373 -5.72 -13.40 -20.81
CA PHE A 373 -6.71 -12.52 -21.47
C PHE A 373 -7.46 -11.63 -20.44
N GLU A 374 -7.52 -12.07 -19.18
CA GLU A 374 -7.92 -11.29 -18.00
C GLU A 374 -7.00 -10.11 -17.72
N GLU A 375 -5.69 -10.31 -17.73
CA GLU A 375 -4.70 -9.27 -17.44
C GLU A 375 -4.49 -8.32 -18.62
N THR A 376 -4.76 -8.78 -19.85
CA THR A 376 -4.46 -8.02 -21.07
C THR A 376 -5.33 -6.76 -21.21
N ASN A 377 -4.68 -5.60 -21.11
CA ASN A 377 -5.30 -4.28 -21.23
C ASN A 377 -5.39 -3.81 -22.70
N LEU A 378 -6.16 -4.52 -23.52
CA LEU A 378 -6.54 -4.05 -24.86
C LEU A 378 -7.54 -2.86 -24.76
N PRO A 379 -7.54 -1.90 -25.70
CA PRO A 379 -8.60 -0.90 -25.80
C PRO A 379 -9.98 -1.55 -26.08
N ASP A 380 -11.04 -0.96 -25.55
CA ASP A 380 -12.43 -1.33 -25.88
C ASP A 380 -12.80 -0.74 -27.26
N SER A 381 -13.71 -1.40 -27.99
CA SER A 381 -14.21 -0.98 -29.32
C SER A 381 -13.14 -0.63 -30.38
N PHE A 382 -12.02 -1.35 -30.39
CA PHE A 382 -10.87 -1.10 -31.29
C PHE A 382 -10.72 -2.11 -32.44
N PHE A 383 -11.31 -3.30 -32.31
CA PHE A 383 -11.12 -4.39 -33.27
C PHE A 383 -12.28 -4.48 -34.26
N ASP A 384 -11.96 -4.58 -35.55
CA ASP A 384 -12.92 -4.83 -36.63
C ASP A 384 -13.41 -6.27 -36.62
N GLY A 385 -12.54 -7.21 -36.23
CA GLY A 385 -12.83 -8.63 -36.14
C GLY A 385 -12.23 -9.33 -34.92
N VAL A 386 -12.88 -10.41 -34.47
CA VAL A 386 -12.35 -11.35 -33.47
C VAL A 386 -12.48 -12.78 -34.02
N VAL A 387 -11.40 -13.57 -33.95
CA VAL A 387 -11.38 -15.00 -34.31
C VAL A 387 -10.69 -15.82 -33.22
N GLY A 388 -10.78 -17.15 -33.30
CA GLY A 388 -10.04 -18.06 -32.44
C GLY A 388 -10.88 -19.20 -31.88
N ASN A 389 -10.26 -19.97 -30.99
CA ASN A 389 -10.90 -21.00 -30.16
C ASN A 389 -10.80 -20.58 -28.70
N VAL A 390 -11.93 -20.50 -27.98
CA VAL A 390 -11.90 -20.12 -26.56
C VAL A 390 -11.57 -21.34 -25.69
N PRO A 391 -10.81 -21.20 -24.59
CA PRO A 391 -10.51 -22.33 -23.71
C PRO A 391 -11.79 -22.95 -23.11
N PHE A 392 -11.91 -24.28 -23.20
CA PHE A 392 -13.07 -25.04 -22.70
C PHE A 392 -12.87 -25.44 -21.23
N GLY A 393 -13.90 -25.28 -20.41
CA GLY A 393 -13.91 -25.73 -19.02
C GLY A 393 -15.06 -25.17 -18.19
N ASP A 394 -15.26 -25.74 -17.00
CA ASP A 394 -16.27 -25.34 -16.02
C ASP A 394 -15.69 -24.54 -14.83
N PHE A 395 -14.48 -24.00 -15.00
CA PHE A 395 -13.85 -23.06 -14.08
C PHE A 395 -14.14 -21.59 -14.47
N LYS A 396 -13.73 -20.66 -13.62
CA LYS A 396 -13.98 -19.22 -13.75
C LYS A 396 -12.68 -18.44 -13.58
N VAL A 397 -12.58 -17.34 -14.29
CA VAL A 397 -11.47 -16.38 -14.20
C VAL A 397 -11.98 -15.14 -13.48
N SER A 398 -11.13 -14.51 -12.65
CA SER A 398 -11.52 -13.27 -11.97
C SER A 398 -11.19 -12.05 -12.84
N ASP A 399 -12.22 -11.34 -13.27
CA ASP A 399 -12.12 -10.01 -13.90
C ASP A 399 -13.28 -9.19 -13.34
N LYS A 400 -12.95 -8.15 -12.57
CA LYS A 400 -13.90 -7.35 -11.78
C LYS A 400 -14.98 -6.65 -12.59
N ARG A 401 -14.82 -6.54 -13.92
CA ARG A 401 -15.86 -6.07 -14.85
C ARG A 401 -16.98 -7.10 -15.04
N TYR A 402 -16.66 -8.40 -14.96
CA TYR A 402 -17.54 -9.52 -15.29
C TYR A 402 -17.85 -10.47 -14.12
N ASP A 403 -17.07 -10.45 -13.02
CA ASP A 403 -17.25 -11.31 -11.83
C ASP A 403 -18.71 -11.41 -11.35
N LYS A 404 -19.46 -10.29 -11.40
CA LYS A 404 -20.89 -10.20 -11.05
C LYS A 404 -21.80 -11.15 -11.84
N HIS A 405 -21.41 -11.52 -13.05
CA HIS A 405 -22.14 -12.46 -13.92
C HIS A 405 -21.75 -13.92 -13.67
N LYS A 406 -20.66 -14.19 -12.93
CA LYS A 406 -20.17 -15.53 -12.56
C LYS A 406 -19.97 -16.47 -13.75
N PHE A 407 -19.58 -15.92 -14.90
CA PHE A 407 -19.30 -16.62 -16.16
C PHE A 407 -18.30 -17.79 -16.00
N LEU A 408 -18.45 -18.82 -16.82
CA LEU A 408 -17.41 -19.83 -17.05
C LEU A 408 -16.35 -19.28 -18.00
N ILE A 409 -15.17 -19.91 -18.05
CA ILE A 409 -14.04 -19.51 -18.92
C ILE A 409 -14.48 -19.21 -20.37
N HIS A 410 -15.27 -20.08 -20.99
CA HIS A 410 -15.76 -19.88 -22.36
C HIS A 410 -16.76 -18.70 -22.48
N ASP A 411 -17.73 -18.60 -21.56
CA ASP A 411 -18.68 -17.47 -21.51
C ASP A 411 -17.95 -16.11 -21.36
N TYR A 412 -16.90 -16.10 -20.54
CA TYR A 412 -16.09 -14.93 -20.23
C TYR A 412 -15.31 -14.43 -21.45
N PHE A 413 -14.74 -15.32 -22.25
CA PHE A 413 -14.05 -14.95 -23.49
C PHE A 413 -14.99 -14.28 -24.50
N PHE A 414 -16.23 -14.74 -24.63
CA PHE A 414 -17.26 -14.04 -25.43
C PHE A 414 -17.60 -12.67 -24.83
N ALA A 415 -17.86 -12.61 -23.52
CA ALA A 415 -18.24 -11.39 -22.84
C ALA A 415 -17.18 -10.28 -22.92
N LYS A 416 -15.89 -10.64 -22.84
CA LYS A 416 -14.78 -9.69 -22.95
C LYS A 416 -14.45 -9.35 -24.41
N SER A 417 -14.49 -10.31 -25.33
CA SER A 417 -14.22 -10.05 -26.75
C SER A 417 -15.25 -9.11 -27.39
N LEU A 418 -16.54 -9.23 -27.02
CA LEU A 418 -17.58 -8.29 -27.45
C LEU A 418 -17.32 -6.86 -26.94
N ASP A 419 -16.70 -6.69 -25.78
CA ASP A 419 -16.33 -5.35 -25.29
C ASP A 419 -15.11 -4.78 -26.06
N LYS A 420 -14.26 -5.61 -26.67
CA LYS A 420 -13.09 -5.21 -27.50
C LYS A 420 -13.44 -4.92 -28.97
N LEU A 421 -14.36 -5.69 -29.55
CA LEU A 421 -14.86 -5.50 -30.91
C LEU A 421 -15.55 -4.12 -31.06
N ARG A 422 -15.44 -3.43 -32.20
CA ARG A 422 -16.17 -2.17 -32.47
C ARG A 422 -17.64 -2.43 -32.85
N PRO A 423 -18.55 -1.44 -32.73
CA PRO A 423 -19.87 -1.49 -33.35
C PRO A 423 -19.79 -1.87 -34.85
N GLY A 424 -20.69 -2.74 -35.30
CA GLY A 424 -20.69 -3.31 -36.66
C GLY A 424 -19.61 -4.38 -36.92
N GLY A 425 -18.60 -4.50 -36.06
CA GLY A 425 -17.56 -5.53 -36.15
C GLY A 425 -18.11 -6.94 -35.86
N VAL A 426 -17.40 -7.96 -36.37
CA VAL A 426 -17.84 -9.37 -36.33
C VAL A 426 -16.87 -10.26 -35.54
N MET A 427 -17.43 -11.14 -34.72
CA MET A 427 -16.72 -12.12 -33.90
C MET A 427 -17.13 -13.53 -34.31
N ALA A 428 -16.17 -14.35 -34.72
CA ALA A 428 -16.36 -15.75 -35.11
C ALA A 428 -15.48 -16.66 -34.25
N LEU A 429 -16.04 -17.19 -33.16
CA LEU A 429 -15.32 -17.95 -32.14
C LEU A 429 -15.79 -19.40 -32.07
N VAL A 430 -14.85 -20.34 -31.97
CA VAL A 430 -15.11 -21.73 -31.61
C VAL A 430 -15.25 -21.84 -30.09
N THR A 431 -16.28 -22.55 -29.63
CA THR A 431 -16.61 -22.76 -28.21
C THR A 431 -17.15 -24.16 -27.96
N SER A 432 -17.26 -24.59 -26.70
CA SER A 432 -17.96 -25.83 -26.37
C SER A 432 -19.48 -25.67 -26.53
N LYS A 433 -20.20 -26.78 -26.76
CA LYS A 433 -21.69 -26.80 -26.72
C LYS A 433 -22.28 -26.21 -25.44
N GLY A 434 -21.48 -26.13 -24.36
CA GLY A 434 -21.83 -25.51 -23.09
C GLY A 434 -22.15 -24.02 -23.15
N THR A 435 -21.90 -23.32 -24.27
CA THR A 435 -22.41 -21.94 -24.45
C THR A 435 -23.87 -21.94 -24.89
N MET A 436 -24.20 -22.71 -25.93
CA MET A 436 -25.53 -22.73 -26.55
C MET A 436 -26.54 -23.59 -25.79
N ASP A 437 -26.13 -24.76 -25.29
CA ASP A 437 -27.03 -25.74 -24.65
C ASP A 437 -27.17 -25.54 -23.12
N LYS A 438 -26.56 -24.49 -22.55
CA LYS A 438 -26.62 -24.20 -21.11
C LYS A 438 -28.07 -24.01 -20.64
N GLU A 439 -28.48 -24.74 -19.61
CA GLU A 439 -29.83 -24.63 -19.01
C GLU A 439 -30.16 -23.20 -18.54
N THR A 440 -29.15 -22.44 -18.11
CA THR A 440 -29.33 -21.03 -17.71
C THR A 440 -29.26 -20.11 -18.93
N LEU A 441 -30.32 -19.32 -19.16
CA LEU A 441 -30.41 -18.33 -20.25
C LEU A 441 -29.41 -17.17 -20.11
N ALA A 442 -28.74 -17.03 -18.96
CA ALA A 442 -28.06 -15.80 -18.53
C ALA A 442 -26.95 -15.33 -19.49
N VAL A 443 -26.07 -16.22 -19.95
CA VAL A 443 -25.01 -15.86 -20.92
C VAL A 443 -25.59 -15.53 -22.28
N ARG A 444 -26.59 -16.28 -22.76
CA ARG A 444 -27.21 -16.02 -24.07
C ARG A 444 -27.97 -14.70 -24.08
N LYS A 445 -28.66 -14.33 -23.00
CA LYS A 445 -29.22 -12.96 -22.82
C LYS A 445 -28.13 -11.89 -22.81
N TYR A 446 -27.03 -12.10 -22.08
CA TYR A 446 -25.92 -11.13 -22.06
C TYR A 446 -25.34 -10.88 -23.46
N ILE A 447 -25.16 -11.94 -24.25
CA ILE A 447 -24.70 -11.85 -25.65
C ILE A 447 -25.78 -11.21 -26.53
N ALA A 448 -27.02 -11.70 -26.50
CA ALA A 448 -28.14 -11.21 -27.31
C ALA A 448 -28.49 -9.73 -27.07
N GLN A 449 -28.15 -9.16 -25.90
CA GLN A 449 -28.26 -7.73 -25.62
C GLN A 449 -27.19 -6.87 -26.32
N ARG A 450 -26.03 -7.47 -26.67
CA ARG A 450 -24.82 -6.79 -27.18
C ARG A 450 -24.54 -7.07 -28.65
N ALA A 451 -25.01 -8.22 -29.15
CA ALA A 451 -24.71 -8.71 -30.48
C ALA A 451 -25.91 -9.40 -31.13
N GLU A 452 -25.94 -9.35 -32.45
CA GLU A 452 -26.78 -10.18 -33.32
C GLU A 452 -26.11 -11.56 -33.50
N LEU A 453 -26.87 -12.67 -33.44
CA LEU A 453 -26.38 -13.98 -33.88
C LEU A 453 -26.63 -14.11 -35.39
N LEU A 454 -25.56 -14.03 -36.18
CA LEU A 454 -25.64 -14.18 -37.64
C LEU A 454 -25.69 -15.66 -38.04
N GLY A 455 -25.09 -16.54 -37.24
CA GLY A 455 -25.18 -17.98 -37.40
C GLY A 455 -24.42 -18.75 -36.33
N ALA A 456 -24.77 -20.02 -36.17
CA ALA A 456 -24.04 -20.97 -35.32
C ALA A 456 -23.88 -22.31 -36.06
N ILE A 457 -22.70 -22.94 -36.02
CA ILE A 457 -22.45 -24.24 -36.66
C ILE A 457 -22.05 -25.25 -35.58
N ARG A 458 -22.75 -26.38 -35.47
CA ARG A 458 -22.43 -27.45 -34.52
C ARG A 458 -21.54 -28.52 -35.15
N LEU A 459 -20.37 -28.72 -34.56
CA LEU A 459 -19.31 -29.61 -35.05
C LEU A 459 -19.44 -31.03 -34.48
N PRO A 460 -19.08 -32.08 -35.25
CA PRO A 460 -19.02 -33.46 -34.76
C PRO A 460 -18.03 -33.64 -33.61
N ASN A 461 -18.31 -34.62 -32.74
CA ASN A 461 -17.47 -34.89 -31.57
C ASN A 461 -16.03 -35.28 -31.92
N ASN A 462 -15.77 -35.79 -33.14
CA ASN A 462 -14.44 -36.22 -33.57
C ASN A 462 -13.60 -35.12 -34.25
N THR A 463 -14.08 -33.89 -34.42
CA THR A 463 -13.35 -32.82 -35.16
C THR A 463 -11.94 -32.57 -34.61
N PHE A 464 -11.73 -32.64 -33.29
CA PHE A 464 -10.41 -32.42 -32.67
C PHE A 464 -9.59 -33.71 -32.49
N LYS A 465 -10.15 -34.87 -32.86
CA LYS A 465 -9.58 -36.20 -32.56
C LYS A 465 -8.25 -36.46 -33.28
N GLY A 466 -8.06 -35.93 -34.50
CA GLY A 466 -6.84 -36.13 -35.29
C GLY A 466 -5.59 -35.48 -34.68
N ASN A 467 -5.73 -34.22 -34.21
CA ASN A 467 -4.61 -33.42 -33.72
C ASN A 467 -4.43 -33.55 -32.19
N ALA A 468 -5.53 -33.54 -31.44
CA ALA A 468 -5.50 -33.54 -29.96
C ALA A 468 -5.77 -34.91 -29.33
N GLY A 469 -6.49 -35.81 -30.01
CA GLY A 469 -6.86 -37.12 -29.47
C GLY A 469 -8.07 -37.10 -28.52
N THR A 470 -8.84 -36.01 -28.48
CA THR A 470 -10.06 -35.86 -27.66
C THR A 470 -11.33 -35.91 -28.52
N GLU A 471 -12.45 -36.25 -27.88
CA GLU A 471 -13.79 -36.25 -28.49
C GLU A 471 -14.69 -35.26 -27.73
N VAL A 472 -15.03 -34.13 -28.36
CA VAL A 472 -15.74 -33.00 -27.74
C VAL A 472 -16.65 -32.32 -28.76
N ILE A 473 -17.91 -32.10 -28.42
CA ILE A 473 -18.88 -31.36 -29.25
C ILE A 473 -18.64 -29.85 -29.06
N SER A 474 -18.42 -29.16 -30.17
CA SER A 474 -18.07 -27.74 -30.19
C SER A 474 -18.96 -26.99 -31.18
N ASP A 475 -19.26 -25.73 -30.89
CA ASP A 475 -20.04 -24.84 -31.74
C ASP A 475 -19.15 -23.70 -32.25
N ILE A 476 -19.27 -23.33 -33.52
CA ILE A 476 -18.75 -22.06 -34.05
C ILE A 476 -19.88 -21.04 -33.90
N LEU A 477 -19.64 -19.91 -33.24
CA LEU A 477 -20.62 -18.83 -33.08
C LEU A 477 -20.16 -17.57 -33.82
N ILE A 478 -21.00 -17.07 -34.72
CA ILE A 478 -20.76 -15.86 -35.51
C ILE A 478 -21.72 -14.75 -35.05
N LEU A 479 -21.14 -13.69 -34.50
CA LEU A 479 -21.84 -12.62 -33.78
C LEU A 479 -21.41 -11.24 -34.31
N GLN A 480 -22.36 -10.33 -34.57
CA GLN A 480 -22.06 -8.94 -34.93
C GLN A 480 -22.42 -7.99 -33.79
N LYS A 481 -21.48 -7.14 -33.35
CA LYS A 481 -21.71 -6.21 -32.23
C LYS A 481 -22.60 -5.04 -32.63
N ARG A 482 -23.58 -4.71 -31.78
CA ARG A 482 -24.48 -3.57 -31.97
C ARG A 482 -23.89 -2.23 -31.54
N ASP A 483 -24.47 -1.16 -32.06
CA ASP A 483 -24.27 0.24 -31.67
C ASP A 483 -24.53 0.46 -30.16
N ARG A 484 -25.58 -0.18 -29.63
CA ARG A 484 -26.04 -0.01 -28.25
C ARG A 484 -26.57 -1.32 -27.66
N LEU A 485 -26.71 -1.33 -26.34
CA LEU A 485 -27.44 -2.38 -25.64
C LEU A 485 -28.93 -2.30 -25.98
N ILE A 486 -29.52 -3.40 -26.41
CA ILE A 486 -30.96 -3.54 -26.67
C ILE A 486 -31.49 -4.70 -25.84
N ASP A 487 -32.53 -4.49 -25.04
CA ASP A 487 -33.12 -5.57 -24.24
C ASP A 487 -34.09 -6.38 -25.11
N ILE A 488 -33.60 -7.52 -25.62
CA ILE A 488 -34.35 -8.46 -26.46
C ILE A 488 -34.17 -9.89 -25.97
N GLU A 489 -35.19 -10.72 -26.21
CA GLU A 489 -35.16 -12.16 -25.96
C GLU A 489 -35.54 -12.90 -27.26
N PRO A 490 -34.60 -13.04 -28.23
CA PRO A 490 -34.81 -13.82 -29.45
C PRO A 490 -34.76 -15.33 -29.15
N ASP A 491 -35.47 -16.13 -29.95
CA ASP A 491 -35.69 -17.58 -29.75
C ASP A 491 -34.42 -18.37 -29.38
N TRP A 492 -33.27 -18.10 -30.01
CA TRP A 492 -31.99 -18.78 -29.75
C TRP A 492 -31.45 -18.60 -28.31
N VAL A 493 -31.97 -17.65 -27.54
CA VAL A 493 -31.69 -17.57 -26.10
C VAL A 493 -32.20 -18.80 -25.35
N HIS A 494 -33.25 -19.45 -25.85
CA HIS A 494 -33.93 -20.58 -25.21
C HIS A 494 -33.33 -21.94 -25.62
N LEU A 495 -33.84 -22.98 -24.97
CA LEU A 495 -33.60 -24.38 -25.34
C LEU A 495 -34.92 -24.98 -25.81
N ASP A 496 -34.85 -25.84 -26.82
CA ASP A 496 -35.99 -26.63 -27.32
C ASP A 496 -35.59 -28.11 -27.44
N THR A 497 -36.47 -28.95 -27.96
CA THR A 497 -36.27 -30.40 -28.10
C THR A 497 -36.47 -30.84 -29.55
N ASP A 498 -35.54 -31.62 -30.10
CA ASP A 498 -35.66 -32.17 -31.45
C ASP A 498 -36.72 -33.28 -31.57
N GLU A 499 -36.93 -33.76 -32.79
CA GLU A 499 -37.86 -34.87 -33.08
C GLU A 499 -37.48 -36.21 -32.41
N ASN A 500 -36.25 -36.36 -31.91
CA ASN A 500 -35.74 -37.54 -31.21
C ASN A 500 -35.85 -37.44 -29.68
N GLY A 501 -36.31 -36.30 -29.13
CA GLY A 501 -36.36 -36.05 -27.69
C GLY A 501 -35.05 -35.52 -27.09
N ILE A 502 -34.11 -35.06 -27.93
CA ILE A 502 -32.83 -34.49 -27.52
C ILE A 502 -33.01 -32.97 -27.33
N LYS A 503 -32.82 -32.52 -26.09
CA LYS A 503 -32.87 -31.11 -25.72
C LYS A 503 -31.56 -30.40 -26.10
N MET A 504 -31.65 -29.28 -26.82
CA MET A 504 -30.51 -28.45 -27.24
C MET A 504 -30.95 -26.99 -27.45
N ASN A 505 -30.06 -26.11 -27.90
CA ASN A 505 -30.44 -24.73 -28.22
C ASN A 505 -31.54 -24.63 -29.29
N SER A 506 -32.51 -23.73 -29.11
CA SER A 506 -33.62 -23.53 -30.04
C SER A 506 -33.16 -23.21 -31.48
N TYR A 507 -32.02 -22.54 -31.66
CA TYR A 507 -31.43 -22.29 -32.98
C TYR A 507 -31.15 -23.60 -33.74
N PHE A 508 -30.50 -24.58 -33.10
CA PHE A 508 -30.16 -25.85 -33.75
C PHE A 508 -31.37 -26.74 -34.02
N VAL A 509 -32.47 -26.57 -33.27
CA VAL A 509 -33.76 -27.24 -33.56
C VAL A 509 -34.49 -26.58 -34.74
N GLN A 510 -34.34 -25.26 -34.91
CA GLN A 510 -34.88 -24.52 -36.06
C GLN A 510 -34.01 -24.65 -37.33
N HIS A 511 -32.70 -24.86 -37.17
CA HIS A 511 -31.68 -24.96 -38.22
C HIS A 511 -30.90 -26.28 -38.18
N PRO A 512 -31.55 -27.44 -38.46
CA PRO A 512 -30.88 -28.73 -38.48
C PRO A 512 -29.76 -28.83 -39.53
N GLU A 513 -29.82 -28.03 -40.61
CA GLU A 513 -28.77 -27.91 -41.63
C GLU A 513 -27.44 -27.34 -41.08
N MET A 514 -27.47 -26.71 -39.90
CA MET A 514 -26.29 -26.16 -39.23
C MET A 514 -25.66 -27.15 -38.23
N ILE A 515 -26.18 -28.39 -38.15
CA ILE A 515 -25.59 -29.48 -37.38
C ILE A 515 -24.87 -30.44 -38.34
N LEU A 516 -23.54 -30.51 -38.27
CA LEU A 516 -22.75 -31.25 -39.27
C LEU A 516 -22.66 -32.76 -38.98
N GLY A 517 -23.70 -33.34 -38.38
CA GLY A 517 -23.75 -34.75 -37.98
C GLY A 517 -25.08 -35.18 -37.36
N GLU A 518 -25.17 -36.44 -36.96
CA GLU A 518 -26.39 -37.03 -36.38
C GLU A 518 -26.37 -36.93 -34.85
N MET A 519 -27.34 -36.22 -34.27
CA MET A 519 -27.48 -36.09 -32.82
C MET A 519 -27.96 -37.40 -32.19
N LYS A 520 -27.16 -37.96 -31.27
CA LYS A 520 -27.44 -39.23 -30.57
C LYS A 520 -27.17 -39.13 -29.09
N MET A 521 -27.94 -39.88 -28.30
CA MET A 521 -27.61 -40.17 -26.90
C MET A 521 -26.57 -41.30 -26.86
N VAL A 522 -25.37 -41.02 -26.34
CA VAL A 522 -24.28 -42.00 -26.19
C VAL A 522 -23.85 -42.11 -24.73
N SER A 523 -23.26 -43.24 -24.34
CA SER A 523 -22.81 -43.45 -22.95
C SER A 523 -21.48 -42.75 -22.70
N GLY A 524 -21.53 -41.53 -22.16
CA GLY A 524 -20.38 -40.77 -21.69
C GLY A 524 -19.86 -41.23 -20.31
N ARG A 525 -18.84 -40.55 -19.78
CA ARG A 525 -18.20 -40.90 -18.49
C ARG A 525 -19.08 -40.69 -17.26
N PHE A 526 -20.15 -39.89 -17.37
CA PHE A 526 -21.03 -39.51 -16.27
C PHE A 526 -22.51 -39.90 -16.48
N GLY A 527 -22.85 -40.56 -17.59
CA GLY A 527 -24.23 -40.92 -17.93
C GLY A 527 -24.47 -40.97 -19.44
N MET A 528 -25.73 -40.98 -19.86
CA MET A 528 -26.08 -40.76 -21.26
C MET A 528 -25.95 -39.27 -21.62
N GLU A 529 -25.32 -38.97 -22.75
CA GLU A 529 -24.99 -37.62 -23.18
C GLU A 529 -25.36 -37.38 -24.65
N ALA A 530 -26.03 -36.26 -24.92
CA ALA A 530 -26.36 -35.80 -26.27
C ALA A 530 -25.09 -35.39 -27.03
N THR A 531 -24.84 -36.05 -28.17
CA THR A 531 -23.59 -35.98 -28.93
C THR A 531 -23.85 -35.92 -30.43
N CYS A 532 -23.23 -34.97 -31.12
CA CYS A 532 -23.19 -34.90 -32.59
C CYS A 532 -22.17 -35.93 -33.11
N VAL A 533 -22.65 -37.01 -33.71
CA VAL A 533 -21.82 -38.07 -34.32
C VAL A 533 -21.62 -37.75 -35.80
N PRO A 534 -20.41 -37.83 -36.38
CA PRO A 534 -20.19 -37.55 -37.80
C PRO A 534 -20.99 -38.52 -38.69
N TYR A 535 -21.48 -38.04 -39.83
CA TYR A 535 -22.09 -38.89 -40.85
C TYR A 535 -21.05 -39.82 -41.49
N GLU A 536 -21.46 -41.05 -41.86
CA GLU A 536 -20.54 -42.03 -42.43
C GLU A 536 -20.00 -41.59 -43.80
N ASN A 537 -18.68 -41.38 -43.88
CA ASN A 537 -17.94 -40.96 -45.08
C ASN A 537 -18.24 -39.53 -45.58
N ALA A 538 -18.78 -38.64 -44.73
CA ALA A 538 -18.89 -37.23 -45.05
C ALA A 538 -17.52 -36.50 -44.94
N ASP A 539 -17.34 -35.47 -45.76
CA ASP A 539 -16.19 -34.57 -45.71
C ASP A 539 -16.55 -33.31 -44.91
N LEU A 540 -15.85 -33.08 -43.81
CA LEU A 540 -16.07 -31.94 -42.92
C LEU A 540 -15.83 -30.60 -43.63
N ALA A 541 -14.89 -30.52 -44.58
CA ALA A 541 -14.64 -29.30 -45.33
C ALA A 541 -15.83 -28.93 -46.21
N ALA A 542 -16.38 -29.88 -46.97
CA ALA A 542 -17.59 -29.69 -47.77
C ALA A 542 -18.83 -29.34 -46.91
N GLN A 543 -18.99 -29.97 -45.74
CA GLN A 543 -20.09 -29.67 -44.82
C GLN A 543 -20.00 -28.25 -44.22
N LEU A 544 -18.79 -27.82 -43.83
CA LEU A 544 -18.54 -26.45 -43.38
C LEU A 544 -18.81 -25.43 -44.48
N ASP A 545 -18.41 -25.74 -45.72
CA ASP A 545 -18.60 -24.90 -46.89
C ASP A 545 -20.08 -24.64 -47.22
N GLU A 546 -20.94 -25.63 -47.02
CA GLU A 546 -22.40 -25.55 -47.21
C GLU A 546 -23.08 -24.81 -46.05
N ALA A 547 -22.68 -25.06 -44.80
CA ALA A 547 -23.23 -24.37 -43.64
C ALA A 547 -22.84 -22.88 -43.57
N VAL A 548 -21.60 -22.53 -43.93
CA VAL A 548 -21.16 -21.12 -44.02
C VAL A 548 -21.98 -20.34 -45.04
N ALA A 549 -22.37 -20.96 -46.17
CA ALA A 549 -23.18 -20.29 -47.19
C ALA A 549 -24.61 -19.90 -46.73
N ASN A 550 -25.10 -20.45 -45.61
CA ASN A 550 -26.38 -20.09 -44.98
C ASN A 550 -26.25 -18.93 -43.97
N ILE A 551 -25.03 -18.43 -43.72
CA ILE A 551 -24.79 -17.31 -42.81
C ILE A 551 -24.86 -15.99 -43.58
N HIS A 552 -25.57 -15.00 -43.04
CA HIS A 552 -25.83 -13.73 -43.71
C HIS A 552 -25.53 -12.55 -42.78
N GLY A 553 -24.75 -11.59 -43.27
CA GLY A 553 -24.40 -10.36 -42.56
C GLY A 553 -23.52 -9.44 -43.43
N GLU A 554 -23.40 -8.18 -43.03
CA GLU A 554 -22.62 -7.17 -43.76
C GLU A 554 -21.81 -6.34 -42.75
N ILE A 555 -20.48 -6.32 -42.91
CA ILE A 555 -19.59 -5.47 -42.11
C ILE A 555 -19.63 -4.07 -42.72
N THR A 556 -20.22 -3.13 -41.98
CA THR A 556 -20.25 -1.73 -42.35
C THR A 556 -18.92 -1.04 -42.04
N GLU A 557 -18.48 -0.18 -42.96
CA GLU A 557 -17.45 0.82 -42.68
C GLU A 557 -17.96 1.74 -41.57
N TYR A 558 -17.18 1.86 -40.50
CA TYR A 558 -17.51 2.73 -39.37
C TYR A 558 -16.80 4.06 -39.58
N GLU A 559 -17.50 5.01 -40.22
CA GLU A 559 -17.20 6.43 -40.01
C GLU A 559 -17.36 6.70 -38.51
N ALA A 560 -16.26 6.97 -37.82
CA ALA A 560 -16.31 7.38 -36.43
C ALA A 560 -17.00 8.75 -36.37
N GLU A 561 -18.15 8.82 -35.69
CA GLU A 561 -18.72 10.12 -35.32
C GLU A 561 -17.68 10.85 -34.46
N GLU A 562 -17.11 11.93 -35.00
CA GLU A 562 -16.20 12.80 -34.25
C GLU A 562 -16.97 13.34 -33.03
N GLU A 563 -16.50 13.01 -31.82
CA GLU A 563 -16.98 13.67 -30.61
C GLU A 563 -16.80 15.18 -30.81
N LEU A 564 -17.91 15.93 -30.77
CA LEU A 564 -17.99 17.35 -31.11
C LEU A 564 -16.73 18.13 -30.71
N GLU A 565 -15.88 18.43 -31.68
CA GLU A 565 -14.86 19.46 -31.50
C GLU A 565 -15.58 20.78 -31.24
N GLU A 566 -15.59 21.23 -29.98
CA GLU A 566 -15.60 22.66 -29.72
C GLU A 566 -14.40 23.23 -30.49
N GLU A 567 -14.65 24.06 -31.51
CA GLU A 567 -13.61 24.64 -32.37
C GLU A 567 -12.40 25.05 -31.53
N ASP A 568 -11.24 24.43 -31.76
CA ASP A 568 -10.04 24.58 -30.95
C ASP A 568 -9.38 25.96 -31.14
N ASN A 569 -10.07 26.98 -30.63
CA ASN A 569 -9.72 28.38 -30.59
C ASN A 569 -8.58 28.65 -29.57
N SER A 570 -7.89 27.61 -29.09
CA SER A 570 -6.82 27.73 -28.11
C SER A 570 -5.47 27.98 -28.79
N ILE A 571 -4.92 29.17 -28.55
CA ILE A 571 -3.69 29.63 -29.19
C ILE A 571 -2.44 29.01 -28.54
N PRO A 572 -1.29 28.93 -29.25
CA PRO A 572 -0.03 28.55 -28.62
C PRO A 572 0.28 29.46 -27.44
N ALA A 573 0.74 28.90 -26.32
CA ALA A 573 0.94 29.68 -25.11
C ALA A 573 2.12 30.66 -25.23
N ASP A 574 1.88 31.92 -24.88
CA ASP A 574 2.94 32.92 -24.69
C ASP A 574 3.88 32.47 -23.55
N PRO A 575 5.20 32.30 -23.81
CA PRO A 575 6.17 31.94 -22.79
C PRO A 575 6.20 32.89 -21.58
N ALA A 576 5.91 34.18 -21.76
CA ALA A 576 5.94 35.19 -20.70
C ALA A 576 4.72 35.12 -19.76
N VAL A 577 3.61 34.53 -20.20
CA VAL A 577 2.41 34.33 -19.36
C VAL A 577 2.62 33.07 -18.51
N ARG A 578 2.61 33.18 -17.18
CA ARG A 578 2.78 32.01 -16.29
C ARG A 578 1.72 30.93 -16.56
N ASN A 579 2.13 29.66 -16.46
CA ASN A 579 1.22 28.52 -16.56
C ASN A 579 0.14 28.59 -15.45
N PHE A 580 -1.09 28.16 -15.75
CA PHE A 580 -2.25 28.27 -14.88
C PHE A 580 -2.50 29.72 -14.42
N SER A 581 -2.61 30.65 -15.36
CA SER A 581 -2.96 32.05 -15.10
C SER A 581 -3.79 32.65 -16.23
N TYR A 582 -4.60 33.66 -15.91
CA TYR A 582 -5.36 34.43 -16.91
C TYR A 582 -4.48 35.51 -17.57
N THR A 583 -4.75 35.81 -18.82
CA THR A 583 -4.14 36.94 -19.54
C THR A 583 -5.15 37.55 -20.51
N VAL A 584 -4.78 38.67 -21.14
CA VAL A 584 -5.58 39.35 -22.15
C VAL A 584 -4.80 39.40 -23.46
N VAL A 585 -5.38 38.88 -24.54
CA VAL A 585 -4.86 38.94 -25.91
C VAL A 585 -5.98 39.45 -26.80
N ASP A 586 -5.72 40.50 -27.59
CA ASP A 586 -6.71 41.16 -28.46
C ASP A 586 -8.06 41.46 -27.77
N ASP A 587 -7.96 41.98 -26.54
CA ASP A 587 -9.06 42.28 -25.60
C ASP A 587 -9.95 41.08 -25.19
N LYS A 588 -9.62 39.85 -25.61
CA LYS A 588 -10.22 38.61 -25.07
C LYS A 588 -9.43 38.09 -23.88
N ILE A 589 -10.13 37.44 -22.93
CA ILE A 589 -9.48 36.72 -21.82
C ILE A 589 -9.09 35.33 -22.31
N TYR A 590 -7.83 34.96 -22.05
CA TYR A 590 -7.31 33.62 -22.23
C TYR A 590 -6.78 33.07 -20.90
N TYR A 591 -6.76 31.75 -20.74
CA TYR A 591 -6.16 31.07 -19.59
C TYR A 591 -5.10 30.07 -20.08
N ARG A 592 -3.89 30.12 -19.52
CA ARG A 592 -2.77 29.27 -19.95
C ARG A 592 -2.83 27.90 -19.29
N GLU A 593 -2.79 26.85 -20.11
CA GLU A 593 -2.58 25.46 -19.68
C GLU A 593 -1.43 24.84 -20.47
N ASN A 594 -0.29 24.67 -19.80
CA ASN A 594 0.97 24.13 -20.31
C ASN A 594 1.46 24.89 -21.57
N SER A 595 1.26 24.31 -22.75
CA SER A 595 1.69 24.84 -24.05
C SER A 595 0.56 25.52 -24.84
N ARG A 596 -0.67 25.57 -24.30
CA ARG A 596 -1.85 26.17 -24.94
C ARG A 596 -2.48 27.25 -24.07
N MET A 597 -3.26 28.12 -24.69
CA MET A 597 -4.04 29.17 -24.04
C MET A 597 -5.48 29.11 -24.56
N THR A 598 -6.41 28.62 -23.73
CA THR A 598 -7.83 28.51 -24.06
C THR A 598 -8.54 29.86 -23.85
N PRO A 599 -9.48 30.26 -24.73
CA PRO A 599 -10.31 31.43 -24.50
C PRO A 599 -11.27 31.18 -23.32
N VAL A 600 -11.60 32.22 -22.56
CA VAL A 600 -12.44 32.12 -21.36
C VAL A 600 -13.71 32.96 -21.53
N GLU A 601 -14.82 32.29 -21.85
CA GLU A 601 -16.13 32.95 -21.90
C GLU A 601 -16.74 33.09 -20.51
N VAL A 602 -17.03 34.33 -20.12
CA VAL A 602 -17.62 34.70 -18.84
C VAL A 602 -18.56 35.89 -19.01
N SER A 603 -19.51 36.08 -18.08
CA SER A 603 -20.35 37.28 -18.09
C SER A 603 -19.50 38.56 -18.04
N ALA A 604 -19.91 39.62 -18.75
CA ALA A 604 -19.17 40.89 -18.82
C ALA A 604 -18.82 41.50 -17.43
N THR A 605 -19.61 41.20 -16.39
CA THR A 605 -19.29 41.63 -15.01
C THR A 605 -18.10 40.85 -14.43
N ALA A 606 -18.00 39.55 -14.69
CA ALA A 606 -16.86 38.71 -14.30
C ALA A 606 -15.63 39.00 -15.17
N GLU A 607 -15.81 39.19 -16.48
CA GLU A 607 -14.77 39.61 -17.42
C GLU A 607 -14.04 40.87 -16.92
N ASN A 608 -14.80 41.91 -16.54
CA ASN A 608 -14.23 43.15 -16.00
C ASN A 608 -13.55 42.96 -14.63
N ARG A 609 -14.04 42.03 -13.78
CA ARG A 609 -13.35 41.66 -12.52
C ARG A 609 -12.00 40.99 -12.80
N ILE A 610 -11.96 40.04 -13.73
CA ILE A 610 -10.74 39.33 -14.15
C ILE A 610 -9.74 40.30 -14.77
N LYS A 611 -10.15 41.15 -15.73
CA LYS A 611 -9.29 42.18 -16.33
C LYS A 611 -8.71 43.15 -15.27
N GLY A 612 -9.51 43.52 -14.27
CA GLY A 612 -9.05 44.32 -13.12
C GLY A 612 -8.00 43.61 -12.26
N MET A 613 -8.22 42.34 -11.91
CA MET A 613 -7.28 41.55 -11.11
C MET A 613 -5.99 41.20 -11.88
N ILE A 614 -6.04 40.97 -13.20
CA ILE A 614 -4.83 40.88 -14.06
C ILE A 614 -4.01 42.17 -13.97
N ALA A 615 -4.64 43.35 -14.04
CA ALA A 615 -3.92 44.62 -13.96
C ALA A 615 -3.21 44.81 -12.61
N ILE A 616 -3.88 44.49 -11.49
CA ILE A 616 -3.27 44.52 -10.15
C ILE A 616 -2.14 43.48 -10.06
N ARG A 617 -2.38 42.24 -10.48
CA ARG A 617 -1.39 41.14 -10.44
C ARG A 617 -0.13 41.49 -11.21
N ASN A 618 -0.26 42.03 -12.42
CA ASN A 618 0.88 42.40 -13.25
C ASN A 618 1.66 43.55 -12.60
N SER A 619 0.98 44.55 -12.01
CA SER A 619 1.61 45.63 -11.25
C SER A 619 2.36 45.11 -10.00
N VAL A 620 1.77 44.16 -9.26
CA VAL A 620 2.44 43.47 -8.15
C VAL A 620 3.67 42.68 -8.61
N ARG A 621 3.60 41.94 -9.72
CA ARG A 621 4.75 41.19 -10.26
C ARG A 621 5.87 42.12 -10.70
N THR A 622 5.58 43.18 -11.44
CA THR A 622 6.56 44.24 -11.75
C THR A 622 7.17 44.86 -10.49
N LEU A 623 6.37 45.11 -9.45
CA LEU A 623 6.85 45.65 -8.18
C LEU A 623 7.71 44.63 -7.40
N ILE A 624 7.50 43.33 -7.55
CA ILE A 624 8.38 42.27 -7.00
C ILE A 624 9.69 42.19 -7.79
N GLU A 625 9.63 42.23 -9.12
CA GLU A 625 10.79 42.21 -10.02
C GLU A 625 11.72 43.41 -9.74
N LEU A 626 11.18 44.63 -9.72
CA LEU A 626 11.92 45.86 -9.40
C LEU A 626 12.64 45.80 -8.04
N GLN A 627 12.05 45.16 -7.03
CA GLN A 627 12.68 45.04 -5.70
C GLN A 627 13.69 43.90 -5.61
N THR A 628 13.49 42.82 -6.36
CA THR A 628 14.41 41.68 -6.44
C THR A 628 15.70 42.07 -7.16
N GLU A 629 15.59 42.84 -8.25
CA GLU A 629 16.70 43.32 -9.10
C GLU A 629 17.32 44.65 -8.63
N ASP A 630 17.07 45.05 -7.38
CA ASP A 630 17.57 46.28 -6.73
C ASP A 630 17.32 47.63 -7.45
N TYR A 631 16.20 47.79 -8.14
CA TYR A 631 15.92 49.04 -8.86
C TYR A 631 15.78 50.25 -7.90
N PRO A 632 16.08 51.48 -8.37
CA PRO A 632 16.03 52.67 -7.54
C PRO A 632 14.66 52.90 -6.87
N ASP A 633 14.66 53.37 -5.63
CA ASP A 633 13.44 53.64 -4.84
C ASP A 633 12.43 54.56 -5.56
N SER A 634 12.88 55.42 -6.47
CA SER A 634 12.00 56.25 -7.32
C SER A 634 11.12 55.44 -8.28
N GLU A 635 11.61 54.32 -8.79
CA GLU A 635 10.89 53.46 -9.73
C GLU A 635 9.97 52.49 -8.98
N ILE A 636 10.47 51.89 -7.89
CA ILE A 636 9.67 51.11 -6.93
C ILE A 636 8.46 51.95 -6.46
N LYS A 637 8.69 53.21 -6.06
CA LYS A 637 7.62 54.11 -5.62
C LYS A 637 6.64 54.49 -6.75
N ALA A 638 7.11 54.67 -7.98
CA ALA A 638 6.23 54.95 -9.12
C ALA A 638 5.27 53.77 -9.40
N GLU A 639 5.76 52.54 -9.30
CA GLU A 639 4.93 51.35 -9.44
C GLU A 639 4.02 51.14 -8.21
N GLN A 640 4.46 51.46 -6.99
CA GLN A 640 3.57 51.50 -5.81
C GLN A 640 2.42 52.50 -5.95
N GLU A 641 2.69 53.70 -6.48
CA GLU A 641 1.65 54.70 -6.75
C GLU A 641 0.69 54.22 -7.86
N ARG A 642 1.16 53.40 -8.81
CA ARG A 642 0.31 52.73 -9.82
C ARG A 642 -0.52 51.60 -9.20
N LEU A 643 0.08 50.74 -8.40
CA LEU A 643 -0.58 49.64 -7.69
C LEU A 643 -1.70 50.15 -6.77
N ASN A 644 -1.45 51.22 -6.00
CA ASN A 644 -2.50 51.87 -5.20
C ASN A 644 -3.67 52.35 -6.08
N ARG A 645 -3.39 53.09 -7.16
CA ARG A 645 -4.45 53.57 -8.08
C ARG A 645 -5.26 52.42 -8.70
N LEU A 646 -4.63 51.32 -9.08
CA LEU A 646 -5.30 50.13 -9.60
C LEU A 646 -6.18 49.46 -8.54
N TYR A 647 -5.63 49.23 -7.35
CA TYR A 647 -6.35 48.64 -6.22
C TYR A 647 -7.54 49.49 -5.78
N ASP A 648 -7.36 50.80 -5.56
CA ASP A 648 -8.42 51.69 -5.06
C ASP A 648 -9.55 51.84 -6.09
N THR A 649 -9.22 51.87 -7.39
CA THR A 649 -10.21 51.89 -8.48
C THR A 649 -10.98 50.57 -8.58
N PHE A 650 -10.32 49.44 -8.34
CA PHE A 650 -10.94 48.12 -8.35
C PHE A 650 -11.84 47.90 -7.13
N SER A 651 -11.31 48.10 -5.93
CA SER A 651 -12.00 47.90 -4.65
C SER A 651 -13.23 48.79 -4.54
N GLY A 652 -13.12 50.08 -4.91
CA GLY A 652 -14.24 51.02 -4.93
C GLY A 652 -15.34 50.72 -5.96
N LYS A 653 -15.11 49.80 -6.92
CA LYS A 653 -16.08 49.40 -7.96
C LYS A 653 -16.60 47.97 -7.81
N TYR A 654 -15.79 47.07 -7.25
CA TYR A 654 -16.06 45.63 -7.21
C TYR A 654 -16.03 45.00 -5.81
N GLY A 655 -15.63 45.77 -4.78
CA GLY A 655 -15.36 45.28 -3.43
C GLY A 655 -13.95 44.70 -3.29
N LEU A 656 -13.59 44.37 -2.04
CA LEU A 656 -12.30 43.77 -1.66
C LEU A 656 -11.92 42.57 -2.56
N ILE A 657 -10.63 42.35 -2.78
CA ILE A 657 -10.11 41.22 -3.57
C ILE A 657 -10.56 39.89 -2.97
N ASN A 658 -10.53 39.78 -1.65
CA ASN A 658 -10.98 38.58 -0.92
C ASN A 658 -12.52 38.43 -0.85
N SER A 659 -13.29 39.37 -1.42
CA SER A 659 -14.75 39.24 -1.45
C SER A 659 -15.20 38.07 -2.33
N ARG A 660 -16.22 37.33 -1.89
CA ARG A 660 -16.71 36.07 -2.50
C ARG A 660 -16.94 36.14 -4.02
N ALA A 661 -17.32 37.31 -4.55
CA ALA A 661 -17.54 37.53 -5.98
C ALA A 661 -16.26 37.74 -6.80
N ASN A 662 -15.18 38.23 -6.18
CA ASN A 662 -13.85 38.33 -6.80
C ASN A 662 -13.11 36.99 -6.70
N THR A 663 -13.11 36.36 -5.52
CA THR A 663 -12.58 35.00 -5.31
C THR A 663 -13.17 34.02 -6.33
N SER A 664 -14.50 33.97 -6.47
CA SER A 664 -15.16 33.07 -7.43
C SER A 664 -14.93 33.40 -8.91
N ALA A 665 -14.32 34.55 -9.23
CA ALA A 665 -13.97 34.94 -10.60
C ALA A 665 -12.49 34.74 -10.94
N PHE A 666 -11.60 34.59 -9.95
CA PHE A 666 -10.15 34.56 -10.16
C PHE A 666 -9.41 33.40 -9.47
N SER A 667 -10.08 32.57 -8.65
CA SER A 667 -9.43 31.52 -7.83
C SER A 667 -8.72 30.39 -8.61
N GLN A 668 -8.82 30.35 -9.94
CA GLN A 668 -8.02 29.42 -10.76
C GLN A 668 -6.62 29.98 -11.08
N ASP A 669 -6.41 31.30 -10.95
CA ASP A 669 -5.13 31.94 -11.23
C ASP A 669 -4.06 31.59 -10.18
N SER A 670 -2.90 31.14 -10.64
CA SER A 670 -1.75 30.81 -9.78
C SER A 670 -1.24 31.96 -8.92
N SER A 671 -1.61 33.21 -9.20
CA SER A 671 -1.27 34.37 -8.36
C SER A 671 -2.45 34.90 -7.53
N PHE A 672 -3.58 34.19 -7.43
CA PHE A 672 -4.69 34.64 -6.58
C PHE A 672 -4.27 34.77 -5.10
N SER A 673 -3.48 33.85 -4.54
CA SER A 673 -2.98 33.95 -3.16
C SER A 673 -2.13 35.19 -2.92
N LEU A 674 -1.36 35.62 -3.93
CA LEU A 674 -0.55 36.85 -3.89
C LEU A 674 -1.41 38.12 -3.98
N LEU A 675 -2.56 38.06 -4.66
CA LEU A 675 -3.56 39.13 -4.62
C LEU A 675 -4.33 39.16 -3.30
N SER A 676 -4.63 37.98 -2.72
CA SER A 676 -5.30 37.84 -1.42
C SER A 676 -4.50 38.50 -0.30
N ALA A 677 -3.18 38.23 -0.26
CA ALA A 677 -2.25 38.80 0.72
C ALA A 677 -2.02 40.33 0.62
N LEU A 678 -2.66 41.03 -0.34
CA LEU A 678 -2.66 42.49 -0.41
C LEU A 678 -3.55 43.15 0.67
N GLU A 679 -4.47 42.39 1.24
CA GLU A 679 -5.50 42.87 2.17
C GLU A 679 -5.31 42.17 3.53
N ILE A 680 -5.04 42.94 4.58
CA ILE A 680 -5.06 42.46 5.96
C ILE A 680 -6.46 42.74 6.52
N ILE A 681 -7.15 41.67 6.91
CA ILE A 681 -8.59 41.65 7.22
C ILE A 681 -8.76 41.32 8.71
N GLY A 682 -9.66 42.05 9.40
CA GLY A 682 -9.94 41.86 10.83
C GLY A 682 -10.81 40.63 11.13
N GLU A 683 -10.99 40.31 12.41
CA GLU A 683 -11.87 39.21 12.89
C GLU A 683 -13.34 39.39 12.49
N ASP A 684 -13.76 40.61 12.12
CA ASP A 684 -15.10 40.96 11.63
C ASP A 684 -15.28 40.80 10.11
N GLY A 685 -14.19 40.57 9.37
CA GLY A 685 -14.19 40.44 7.91
C GLY A 685 -14.05 41.76 7.15
N GLU A 686 -13.81 42.88 7.82
CA GLU A 686 -13.53 44.19 7.20
C GLU A 686 -12.02 44.40 6.97
N LEU A 687 -11.66 45.29 6.05
CA LEU A 687 -10.26 45.61 5.75
C LEU A 687 -9.62 46.42 6.89
N GLU A 688 -8.74 45.78 7.66
CA GLU A 688 -7.96 46.45 8.71
C GLU A 688 -6.92 47.39 8.08
N ARG A 689 -6.11 46.88 7.13
CA ARG A 689 -5.12 47.68 6.39
C ARG A 689 -4.70 47.03 5.07
N LYS A 690 -4.17 47.85 4.15
CA LYS A 690 -3.40 47.39 2.99
C LYS A 690 -2.08 46.77 3.45
N ALA A 691 -1.57 45.79 2.71
CA ALA A 691 -0.24 45.22 2.91
C ALA A 691 0.89 46.26 2.75
N ASP A 692 2.01 46.05 3.45
CA ASP A 692 3.09 47.04 3.52
C ASP A 692 3.76 47.34 2.16
N MET A 693 3.71 46.39 1.22
CA MET A 693 4.18 46.50 -0.18
C MET A 693 3.56 47.67 -0.96
N PHE A 694 2.37 48.16 -0.58
CA PHE A 694 1.78 49.38 -1.16
C PHE A 694 2.52 50.68 -0.80
N SER A 695 3.49 50.63 0.12
CA SER A 695 4.09 51.83 0.74
C SER A 695 5.60 51.74 1.07
N LYS A 696 6.15 50.52 1.14
CA LYS A 696 7.55 50.25 1.49
C LYS A 696 8.16 49.18 0.57
N ARG A 697 9.48 49.18 0.45
CA ARG A 697 10.24 48.07 -0.12
C ARG A 697 10.15 46.87 0.85
N THR A 698 9.56 45.77 0.41
CA THR A 698 9.30 44.52 1.15
C THR A 698 10.22 43.36 0.75
N ILE A 699 10.98 43.48 -0.34
CA ILE A 699 12.01 42.52 -0.75
C ILE A 699 13.37 43.23 -0.76
N LYS A 700 14.42 42.54 -0.33
CA LYS A 700 15.80 43.01 -0.43
C LYS A 700 16.64 41.96 -1.19
N PRO A 701 17.45 42.36 -2.18
CA PRO A 701 18.34 41.44 -2.88
C PRO A 701 19.38 40.82 -1.95
N HIS A 702 19.84 39.62 -2.30
CA HIS A 702 21.06 39.03 -1.75
C HIS A 702 22.27 39.80 -2.28
N THR A 703 23.23 40.07 -1.40
CA THR A 703 24.55 40.59 -1.76
C THR A 703 25.59 39.57 -1.29
N PRO A 704 26.17 38.77 -2.18
CA PRO A 704 27.09 37.70 -1.78
C PRO A 704 28.33 38.28 -1.11
N VAL A 705 28.74 37.66 0.01
CA VAL A 705 30.03 37.96 0.62
C VAL A 705 31.13 37.43 -0.29
N THR A 706 32.03 38.31 -0.73
CA THR A 706 33.09 38.02 -1.71
C THR A 706 34.49 37.99 -1.09
N SER A 707 34.63 38.36 0.19
CA SER A 707 35.87 38.25 0.96
C SER A 707 35.58 38.37 2.46
N VAL A 708 36.40 37.72 3.30
CA VAL A 708 36.35 37.79 4.77
C VAL A 708 37.77 37.75 5.36
N ASP A 709 37.98 38.34 6.55
CA ASP A 709 39.31 38.42 7.17
C ASP A 709 39.66 37.18 8.03
N THR A 710 38.66 36.47 8.56
CA THR A 710 38.86 35.34 9.49
C THR A 710 38.27 34.01 9.00
N ALA A 711 38.84 32.90 9.49
CA ALA A 711 38.31 31.55 9.19
C ALA A 711 36.92 31.32 9.81
N SER A 712 36.61 32.00 10.93
CA SER A 712 35.29 31.93 11.57
C SER A 712 34.21 32.65 10.77
N GLU A 713 34.52 33.78 10.15
CA GLU A 713 33.62 34.43 9.19
C GLU A 713 33.45 33.58 7.92
N ALA A 714 34.53 33.01 7.40
CA ALA A 714 34.46 32.08 6.26
C ALA A 714 33.56 30.88 6.56
N LEU A 715 33.67 30.31 7.77
CA LEU A 715 32.81 29.22 8.24
C LEU A 715 31.35 29.65 8.33
N ALA A 716 31.05 30.81 8.90
CA ALA A 716 29.69 31.33 9.01
C ALA A 716 29.04 31.56 7.63
N VAL A 717 29.80 32.11 6.67
CA VAL A 717 29.34 32.27 5.28
C VAL A 717 29.18 30.92 4.58
N SER A 718 30.09 29.97 4.80
CA SER A 718 29.97 28.60 4.25
C SER A 718 28.72 27.89 4.76
N LEU A 719 28.43 27.95 6.07
CA LEU A 719 27.21 27.40 6.66
C LEU A 719 25.94 28.16 6.21
N GLY A 720 26.06 29.44 5.86
CA GLY A 720 24.98 30.32 5.40
C GLY A 720 24.68 30.24 3.89
N GLU A 721 25.62 29.77 3.06
CA GLU A 721 25.49 29.71 1.59
C GLU A 721 25.63 28.29 1.00
N LYS A 722 26.24 27.35 1.74
CA LYS A 722 26.48 25.96 1.33
C LYS A 722 25.87 24.92 2.27
N ALA A 723 25.34 25.36 3.42
CA ALA A 723 24.86 24.51 4.52
C ALA A 723 25.86 23.48 5.08
N THR A 724 27.16 23.62 4.78
CA THR A 724 28.20 22.66 5.13
C THR A 724 29.56 23.36 5.33
N ILE A 725 30.59 22.61 5.73
CA ILE A 725 31.97 23.07 5.77
C ILE A 725 32.60 22.87 4.38
N ASP A 726 32.30 23.78 3.45
CA ASP A 726 32.88 23.83 2.10
C ASP A 726 34.27 24.48 2.18
N MET A 727 35.33 23.65 2.31
CA MET A 727 36.71 24.14 2.48
C MET A 727 37.22 24.91 1.26
N ASP A 728 36.90 24.48 0.04
CA ASP A 728 37.34 25.18 -1.17
C ASP A 728 36.74 26.60 -1.24
N TYR A 729 35.45 26.74 -0.91
CA TYR A 729 34.79 28.05 -0.80
C TYR A 729 35.34 28.90 0.35
N MET A 730 35.66 28.29 1.50
CA MET A 730 36.28 29.00 2.63
C MET A 730 37.71 29.46 2.32
N MET A 731 38.46 28.71 1.51
CA MET A 731 39.76 29.11 0.98
C MET A 731 39.63 30.28 -0.01
N GLU A 732 38.64 30.25 -0.92
CA GLU A 732 38.37 31.36 -1.85
C GLU A 732 38.01 32.65 -1.11
N LEU A 733 37.13 32.59 -0.11
CA LEU A 733 36.68 33.76 0.67
C LEU A 733 37.77 34.40 1.55
N SER A 734 38.69 33.60 2.09
CA SER A 734 39.67 34.07 3.09
C SER A 734 41.12 34.14 2.59
N GLY A 735 41.42 33.57 1.43
CA GLY A 735 42.77 33.47 0.87
C GLY A 735 43.74 32.57 1.65
N LYS A 736 43.26 31.83 2.65
CA LYS A 736 44.04 30.88 3.48
C LYS A 736 44.07 29.50 2.84
N SER A 737 44.99 28.64 3.29
CA SER A 737 44.99 27.21 2.96
C SER A 737 44.10 26.38 3.90
N GLU A 738 43.68 25.19 3.46
CA GLU A 738 42.87 24.24 4.24
C GLU A 738 43.44 23.99 5.65
N ASN A 739 44.77 23.80 5.74
CA ASN A 739 45.46 23.54 7.01
C ASN A 739 45.44 24.75 7.97
N GLU A 740 45.55 25.98 7.43
CA GLU A 740 45.46 27.20 8.24
C GLU A 740 44.03 27.42 8.73
N ILE A 741 43.03 27.14 7.89
CA ILE A 741 41.61 27.21 8.23
C ILE A 741 41.27 26.16 9.31
N PHE A 742 41.77 24.93 9.20
CA PHE A 742 41.55 23.88 10.19
C PHE A 742 42.21 24.20 11.55
N GLU A 743 43.44 24.74 11.56
CA GLU A 743 44.11 25.12 12.81
C GLU A 743 43.47 26.36 13.47
N ASP A 744 43.03 27.35 12.68
CA ASP A 744 42.25 28.51 13.18
C ASP A 744 40.89 28.08 13.78
N LEU A 745 40.26 27.03 13.24
CA LEU A 745 38.94 26.54 13.65
C LEU A 745 39.00 25.32 14.60
N LYS A 746 40.19 25.03 15.15
CA LYS A 746 40.46 23.82 15.94
C LYS A 746 39.56 23.71 17.18
N GLY A 747 38.65 22.74 17.17
CA GLY A 747 37.66 22.54 18.23
C GLY A 747 36.33 23.30 18.04
N VAL A 748 36.24 24.17 17.03
CA VAL A 748 34.96 24.60 16.40
C VAL A 748 34.56 23.57 15.34
N ILE A 749 35.54 23.01 14.63
CA ILE A 749 35.40 21.84 13.75
C ILE A 749 36.33 20.70 14.18
N PHE A 750 36.00 19.48 13.76
CA PHE A 750 36.76 18.26 13.99
C PHE A 750 36.93 17.47 12.69
N LEU A 751 38.09 16.83 12.50
CA LEU A 751 38.33 15.87 11.42
C LEU A 751 37.52 14.59 11.69
N ASN A 752 36.74 14.12 10.72
CA ASN A 752 35.89 12.94 10.88
C ASN A 752 36.71 11.64 10.72
N PRO A 753 36.85 10.80 11.76
CA PRO A 753 37.68 9.60 11.66
C PRO A 753 37.10 8.49 10.76
N LEU A 754 35.87 8.65 10.24
CA LEU A 754 35.25 7.70 9.31
C LEU A 754 35.56 7.99 7.83
N TYR A 755 36.04 9.19 7.51
CA TYR A 755 36.31 9.65 6.13
C TYR A 755 37.32 8.74 5.40
N GLU A 756 38.37 8.30 6.08
CA GLU A 756 39.49 7.56 5.48
C GLU A 756 39.28 6.04 5.40
N TYR A 757 38.27 5.49 6.10
CA TYR A 757 38.01 4.04 6.15
C TYR A 757 37.25 3.51 4.92
N GLY A 758 37.59 4.01 3.72
CA GLY A 758 37.05 3.57 2.44
C GLY A 758 35.58 3.94 2.18
N ASN A 759 34.95 4.72 3.07
CA ASN A 759 33.53 5.04 3.02
C ASN A 759 33.32 6.48 2.51
N SER A 760 33.45 6.67 1.20
CA SER A 760 33.57 7.97 0.51
C SER A 760 32.33 8.88 0.50
N TYR A 761 31.40 8.68 1.44
CA TYR A 761 30.14 9.42 1.57
C TYR A 761 30.06 10.24 2.87
N GLU A 762 30.98 10.01 3.81
CA GLU A 762 31.09 10.78 5.05
C GLU A 762 31.81 12.12 4.81
N PRO A 763 31.41 13.24 5.45
CA PRO A 763 32.10 14.52 5.33
C PRO A 763 33.45 14.49 6.06
N LYS A 764 34.49 15.09 5.45
CA LYS A 764 35.86 15.16 6.02
C LYS A 764 35.92 15.92 7.35
N TYR A 765 35.14 17.01 7.47
CA TYR A 765 35.05 17.80 8.70
C TYR A 765 33.61 17.87 9.20
N LEU A 766 33.47 17.96 10.52
CA LEU A 766 32.19 18.11 11.21
C LEU A 766 32.27 19.26 12.21
N MET A 767 31.17 20.01 12.34
CA MET A 767 31.03 21.04 13.39
C MET A 767 31.06 20.41 14.79
N ALA A 768 31.52 21.17 15.79
CA ALA A 768 31.65 20.68 17.16
C ALA A 768 30.32 20.26 17.79
N ASP A 769 29.22 20.94 17.48
CA ASP A 769 27.88 20.58 17.95
C ASP A 769 27.41 19.23 17.37
N GLU A 770 27.70 18.96 16.10
CA GLU A 770 27.41 17.69 15.41
C GLU A 770 28.34 16.56 15.87
N TYR A 771 29.64 16.83 15.93
CA TYR A 771 30.63 15.82 16.29
C TYR A 771 30.47 15.40 17.76
N LEU A 772 30.22 16.34 18.67
CA LEU A 772 30.07 16.10 20.10
C LEU A 772 28.61 15.82 20.55
N SER A 773 27.70 15.51 19.63
CA SER A 773 26.33 15.02 19.92
C SER A 773 26.07 13.64 19.27
N GLY A 774 24.85 13.10 19.44
CA GLY A 774 24.53 11.73 19.07
C GLY A 774 25.24 10.72 19.95
N ASN A 775 25.60 9.54 19.41
CA ASN A 775 26.26 8.48 20.18
C ASN A 775 27.74 8.81 20.46
N VAL A 776 27.99 9.57 21.53
CA VAL A 776 29.33 10.03 21.90
C VAL A 776 30.21 8.92 22.49
N ARG A 777 29.64 7.77 22.93
CA ARG A 777 30.42 6.59 23.36
C ARG A 777 30.99 5.83 22.16
N GLU A 778 30.17 5.59 21.14
CA GLU A 778 30.57 4.98 19.86
C GLU A 778 31.60 5.85 19.14
N LYS A 779 31.36 7.16 19.04
CA LYS A 779 32.33 8.13 18.51
C LYS A 779 33.65 8.14 19.30
N LEU A 780 33.62 8.07 20.64
CA LEU A 780 34.84 8.02 21.46
C LEU A 780 35.63 6.73 21.25
N LYS A 781 34.95 5.59 21.05
CA LYS A 781 35.61 4.32 20.71
C LYS A 781 36.33 4.41 19.36
N ILE A 782 35.64 4.95 18.35
CA ILE A 782 36.21 5.14 17.00
C ILE A 782 37.41 6.11 17.06
N ALA A 783 37.24 7.29 17.68
CA ALA A 783 38.30 8.28 17.80
C ALA A 783 39.55 7.76 18.53
N LYS A 784 39.39 6.90 19.56
CA LYS A 784 40.52 6.23 20.22
C LYS A 784 41.28 5.31 19.27
N ASN A 785 40.57 4.45 18.55
CA ASN A 785 41.19 3.53 17.58
C ASN A 785 41.95 4.31 16.49
N SER A 786 41.37 5.41 15.96
CA SER A 786 42.04 6.26 14.98
C SER A 786 43.26 6.98 15.55
N ALA A 787 43.20 7.43 16.82
CA ALA A 787 44.32 8.07 17.51
C ALA A 787 45.47 7.11 17.92
N GLU A 788 45.26 5.79 17.86
CA GLU A 788 46.34 4.79 17.97
C GLU A 788 47.17 4.69 16.68
N LEU A 789 46.59 5.06 15.52
CA LEU A 789 47.25 5.04 14.21
C LEU A 789 47.77 6.43 13.81
N TYR A 790 46.97 7.48 14.02
CA TYR A 790 47.27 8.87 13.65
C TYR A 790 47.07 9.80 14.88
N PRO A 791 48.06 9.88 15.78
CA PRO A 791 47.87 10.55 17.07
C PRO A 791 47.77 12.07 16.99
N GLU A 792 48.47 12.71 16.05
CA GLU A 792 48.50 14.18 15.93
C GLU A 792 47.12 14.73 15.50
N ASP A 793 46.42 14.00 14.63
CA ASP A 793 45.13 14.40 14.07
C ASP A 793 43.96 14.12 15.05
N TYR A 794 43.85 12.89 15.56
CA TYR A 794 42.66 12.45 16.29
C TYR A 794 42.74 12.58 17.82
N LYS A 795 43.89 12.94 18.41
CA LYS A 795 43.98 13.16 19.86
C LYS A 795 43.02 14.25 20.36
N VAL A 796 42.83 15.32 19.58
CA VAL A 796 41.91 16.41 19.94
C VAL A 796 40.46 15.91 20.00
N ASN A 797 40.06 15.05 19.05
CA ASN A 797 38.75 14.38 19.05
C ASN A 797 38.55 13.55 20.33
N VAL A 798 39.56 12.76 20.72
CA VAL A 798 39.53 11.94 21.94
C VAL A 798 39.41 12.80 23.20
N GLU A 799 40.19 13.88 23.31
CA GLU A 799 40.13 14.80 24.46
C GLU A 799 38.80 15.57 24.53
N ALA A 800 38.18 15.91 23.40
CA ALA A 800 36.88 16.57 23.35
C ALA A 800 35.74 15.60 23.69
N LEU A 801 35.71 14.42 23.06
CA LEU A 801 34.69 13.41 23.31
C LEU A 801 34.70 12.90 24.75
N GLN A 802 35.88 12.77 25.39
CA GLN A 802 35.97 12.44 26.82
C GLN A 802 35.26 13.44 27.74
N LYS A 803 35.25 14.74 27.39
CA LYS A 803 34.64 15.81 28.21
C LYS A 803 33.10 15.84 28.11
N VAL A 804 32.52 15.26 27.06
CA VAL A 804 31.07 15.28 26.78
C VAL A 804 30.37 13.93 26.99
N GLN A 805 31.06 12.93 27.56
CA GLN A 805 30.43 11.64 27.89
C GLN A 805 29.31 11.84 28.92
N PRO A 806 28.13 11.23 28.74
CA PRO A 806 27.09 11.19 29.77
C PRO A 806 27.63 10.54 31.05
N LYS A 807 27.30 11.12 32.22
CA LYS A 807 27.62 10.52 33.52
C LYS A 807 26.98 9.15 33.61
N ASP A 808 27.77 8.11 33.88
CA ASP A 808 27.28 6.74 34.00
C ASP A 808 26.18 6.65 35.07
N LEU A 809 25.07 6.00 34.70
CA LEU A 809 23.97 5.64 35.59
C LEU A 809 24.39 4.44 36.41
N THR A 810 24.25 4.55 37.72
CA THR A 810 24.51 3.47 38.68
C THR A 810 23.35 2.47 38.73
N ALA A 811 23.55 1.30 39.35
CA ALA A 811 22.48 0.32 39.58
C ALA A 811 21.24 0.90 40.30
N SER A 812 21.43 1.92 41.14
CA SER A 812 20.35 2.66 41.82
C SER A 812 19.64 3.71 40.93
N GLU A 813 20.19 4.03 39.76
CA GLU A 813 19.61 4.94 38.76
C GLU A 813 19.03 4.18 37.56
N ILE A 814 19.21 2.85 37.48
CA ILE A 814 18.73 1.97 36.41
C ILE A 814 17.62 1.06 36.95
N SER A 815 16.38 1.27 36.50
CA SER A 815 15.29 0.31 36.72
C SER A 815 15.40 -0.85 35.73
N VAL A 816 15.32 -2.09 36.22
CA VAL A 816 15.44 -3.32 35.42
C VAL A 816 14.21 -4.17 35.66
N ARG A 817 13.52 -4.65 34.61
CA ARG A 817 12.38 -5.54 34.79
C ARG A 817 12.62 -6.92 34.18
N LEU A 818 12.00 -7.92 34.81
CA LEU A 818 11.90 -9.28 34.30
C LEU A 818 11.09 -9.24 32.99
N GLY A 819 11.81 -9.24 31.85
CA GLY A 819 11.25 -9.09 30.50
C GLY A 819 11.91 -7.99 29.66
N ALA A 820 12.73 -7.13 30.26
CA ALA A 820 13.44 -6.06 29.55
C ALA A 820 14.38 -6.65 28.47
N THR A 821 14.13 -6.31 27.20
CA THR A 821 14.72 -6.99 26.03
C THR A 821 16.23 -6.79 25.86
N TRP A 822 16.84 -5.88 26.61
CA TRP A 822 18.29 -5.65 26.59
C TRP A 822 19.09 -6.60 27.49
N LEU A 823 18.42 -7.37 28.35
CA LEU A 823 19.02 -8.37 29.25
C LEU A 823 19.48 -9.62 28.47
N PRO A 824 20.67 -10.18 28.79
CA PRO A 824 21.07 -11.49 28.28
C PRO A 824 20.11 -12.60 28.75
N PRO A 825 19.71 -13.55 27.87
CA PRO A 825 18.87 -14.68 28.27
C PRO A 825 19.50 -15.56 29.36
N ASP A 826 20.83 -15.63 29.43
CA ASP A 826 21.55 -16.36 30.48
C ASP A 826 21.32 -15.77 31.88
N ASP A 827 21.23 -14.44 32.04
CA ASP A 827 20.91 -13.82 33.33
C ASP A 827 19.48 -14.15 33.77
N VAL A 828 18.54 -14.20 32.82
CA VAL A 828 17.15 -14.61 33.09
C VAL A 828 17.06 -16.10 33.44
N GLN A 829 17.84 -16.95 32.77
CA GLN A 829 17.96 -18.37 33.06
C GLN A 829 18.58 -18.64 34.45
N GLU A 830 19.64 -17.90 34.80
CA GLU A 830 20.27 -17.96 36.12
C GLU A 830 19.28 -17.56 37.23
N PHE A 831 18.50 -16.47 37.03
CA PHE A 831 17.45 -16.06 37.96
C PHE A 831 16.42 -17.18 38.20
N ILE A 832 15.93 -17.83 37.14
CA ILE A 832 14.95 -18.92 37.24
C ILE A 832 15.51 -20.07 38.08
N PHE A 833 16.75 -20.48 37.80
CA PHE A 833 17.41 -21.57 38.53
C PHE A 833 17.69 -21.23 40.00
N HIS A 834 18.01 -19.96 40.29
CA HIS A 834 18.17 -19.46 41.66
C HIS A 834 16.84 -19.42 42.43
N LEU A 835 15.83 -18.74 41.87
CA LEU A 835 14.52 -18.52 42.50
C LEU A 835 13.83 -19.84 42.86
N LEU A 836 13.86 -20.80 41.93
CA LEU A 836 13.16 -22.07 42.04
C LEU A 836 14.04 -23.20 42.59
N GLU A 837 15.34 -22.99 42.80
CA GLU A 837 16.32 -24.05 43.15
C GLU A 837 16.26 -25.24 42.17
N THR A 838 16.13 -24.94 40.87
CA THR A 838 15.92 -25.94 39.79
C THR A 838 16.99 -27.04 39.85
N PRO A 839 16.61 -28.33 40.02
CA PRO A 839 17.57 -29.42 40.13
C PRO A 839 18.47 -29.57 38.89
N ARG A 840 19.73 -29.98 39.08
CA ARG A 840 20.71 -30.12 37.97
C ARG A 840 20.24 -30.97 36.80
N TYR A 841 19.40 -31.99 37.00
CA TYR A 841 18.84 -32.79 35.89
C TYR A 841 17.83 -32.01 35.03
N ALA A 842 17.14 -31.02 35.62
CA ALA A 842 16.18 -30.17 34.93
C ALA A 842 16.87 -28.97 34.23
N GLN A 843 17.96 -28.45 34.80
CA GLN A 843 18.76 -27.34 34.22
C GLN A 843 19.29 -27.64 32.80
N TRP A 844 19.48 -28.91 32.43
CA TRP A 844 19.83 -29.32 31.06
C TRP A 844 18.67 -29.14 30.06
N ASN A 845 17.43 -29.35 30.51
CA ASN A 845 16.23 -29.43 29.69
C ASN A 845 15.39 -28.14 29.70
N ILE A 846 15.64 -27.24 30.66
CA ILE A 846 15.00 -25.93 30.76
C ILE A 846 15.95 -24.89 30.19
N LYS A 847 15.47 -24.11 29.20
CA LYS A 847 16.24 -23.08 28.48
C LYS A 847 15.41 -21.81 28.30
N VAL A 848 16.06 -20.65 28.31
CA VAL A 848 15.41 -19.36 28.07
C VAL A 848 15.86 -18.83 26.71
N HIS A 849 14.88 -18.48 25.88
CA HIS A 849 15.11 -17.90 24.56
C HIS A 849 14.43 -16.53 24.48
N PHE A 850 15.05 -15.62 23.72
CA PHE A 850 14.45 -14.36 23.31
C PHE A 850 14.56 -14.24 21.79
N SER A 851 13.45 -13.90 21.11
CA SER A 851 13.44 -13.67 19.67
C SER A 851 13.36 -12.16 19.38
N PRO A 852 14.37 -11.55 18.73
CA PRO A 852 14.36 -10.13 18.45
C PRO A 852 13.24 -9.73 17.46
N PHE A 853 12.89 -10.62 16.52
CA PHE A 853 11.89 -10.41 15.46
C PHE A 853 10.43 -10.35 15.94
N THR A 854 10.12 -10.94 17.11
CA THR A 854 8.82 -10.81 17.76
C THR A 854 8.89 -9.99 19.05
N SER A 855 10.09 -9.83 19.60
CA SER A 855 10.30 -9.47 21.01
C SER A 855 9.53 -10.40 21.98
N GLU A 856 9.48 -11.71 21.69
CA GLU A 856 8.96 -12.72 22.64
C GLU A 856 10.08 -13.41 23.41
N TRP A 857 9.79 -13.67 24.68
CA TRP A 857 10.54 -14.58 25.53
C TRP A 857 9.86 -15.95 25.57
N ASN A 858 10.64 -17.03 25.58
CA ASN A 858 10.13 -18.39 25.71
C ASN A 858 10.99 -19.19 26.72
N ILE A 859 10.36 -20.11 27.45
CA ILE A 859 11.05 -21.00 28.39
C ILE A 859 10.83 -22.45 27.97
N GLU A 860 11.80 -23.11 27.36
CA GLU A 860 11.67 -24.53 27.05
C GLU A 860 11.60 -25.39 28.33
N GLY A 861 11.05 -26.61 28.22
CA GLY A 861 11.15 -27.60 29.28
C GLY A 861 10.35 -27.33 30.56
N LYS A 862 9.41 -26.37 30.58
CA LYS A 862 8.55 -25.93 31.72
C LYS A 862 7.96 -27.06 32.60
N SER A 863 7.86 -28.27 32.06
CA SER A 863 7.26 -29.47 32.67
C SER A 863 8.25 -30.58 33.07
N TYR A 864 9.57 -30.35 33.01
CA TYR A 864 10.57 -31.31 33.49
C TYR A 864 10.71 -31.30 35.02
N ASP A 865 10.41 -30.17 35.68
CA ASP A 865 10.61 -29.97 37.11
C ASP A 865 9.36 -30.24 37.97
N LYS A 866 8.60 -31.29 37.59
CA LYS A 866 7.29 -31.66 38.18
C LYS A 866 7.27 -31.96 39.68
N GLY A 867 8.43 -32.19 40.29
CA GLY A 867 8.56 -32.49 41.73
C GLY A 867 8.81 -31.27 42.62
N ASN A 868 9.06 -30.10 42.04
CA ASN A 868 9.60 -28.96 42.79
C ASN A 868 8.51 -28.15 43.52
N VAL A 869 8.58 -28.12 44.85
CA VAL A 869 7.67 -27.38 45.73
C VAL A 869 7.70 -25.87 45.44
N ARG A 870 8.88 -25.30 45.13
CA ARG A 870 9.01 -23.87 44.80
C ARG A 870 8.30 -23.55 43.49
N ALA A 871 8.46 -24.41 42.48
CA ALA A 871 7.83 -24.25 41.17
C ALA A 871 6.30 -24.45 41.17
N TYR A 872 5.73 -25.25 42.08
CA TYR A 872 4.29 -25.57 42.08
C TYR A 872 3.48 -24.99 43.25
N ASN A 873 4.11 -24.52 44.34
CA ASN A 873 3.40 -24.01 45.53
C ASN A 873 3.94 -22.66 46.04
N THR A 874 5.26 -22.46 46.06
CA THR A 874 5.86 -21.20 46.57
C THR A 874 5.68 -20.05 45.58
N TYR A 875 6.12 -20.24 44.34
CA TYR A 875 6.00 -19.26 43.25
C TYR A 875 5.01 -19.71 42.15
N GLY A 876 4.52 -20.95 42.22
CA GLY A 876 3.43 -21.47 41.40
C GLY A 876 2.12 -21.64 42.16
N THR A 877 1.14 -22.26 41.50
CA THR A 877 -0.12 -22.74 42.07
C THR A 877 -0.41 -24.16 41.57
N SER A 878 -1.44 -24.81 42.14
CA SER A 878 -1.96 -26.10 41.66
C SER A 878 -2.53 -26.07 40.24
N ARG A 879 -2.78 -24.88 39.67
CA ARG A 879 -3.35 -24.68 38.32
C ARG A 879 -2.33 -24.20 37.28
N ILE A 880 -1.25 -23.54 37.69
CA ILE A 880 -0.19 -23.01 36.81
C ILE A 880 1.15 -22.95 37.55
N ASN A 881 2.23 -23.44 36.94
CA ASN A 881 3.55 -23.49 37.58
C ASN A 881 4.34 -22.19 37.40
N ALA A 882 5.36 -22.00 38.25
CA ALA A 882 6.18 -20.80 38.29
C ALA A 882 6.89 -20.52 36.95
N TYR A 883 7.40 -21.54 36.26
CA TYR A 883 8.02 -21.38 34.94
C TYR A 883 7.07 -20.70 33.94
N LYS A 884 5.79 -21.09 33.91
CA LYS A 884 4.81 -20.44 33.03
C LYS A 884 4.40 -19.03 33.52
N ILE A 885 4.34 -18.80 34.83
CA ILE A 885 4.15 -17.44 35.39
C ILE A 885 5.30 -16.50 34.99
N ILE A 886 6.55 -16.99 35.06
CA ILE A 886 7.75 -16.24 34.67
C ILE A 886 7.69 -15.92 33.18
N GLU A 887 7.34 -16.87 32.31
CA GLU A 887 7.19 -16.62 30.87
C GLU A 887 6.14 -15.55 30.54
N GLU A 888 4.95 -15.59 31.14
CA GLU A 888 3.94 -14.53 30.94
C GLU A 888 4.48 -13.17 31.42
N THR A 889 5.23 -13.15 32.54
CA THR A 889 5.86 -11.93 33.07
C THR A 889 6.92 -11.36 32.13
N LEU A 890 7.82 -12.21 31.60
CA LEU A 890 8.84 -11.83 30.63
C LEU A 890 8.22 -11.19 29.37
N ASN A 891 7.02 -11.63 28.99
CA ASN A 891 6.28 -11.11 27.84
C ASN A 891 5.31 -9.96 28.19
N LEU A 892 5.40 -9.35 29.38
CA LEU A 892 4.53 -8.27 29.87
C LEU A 892 3.02 -8.63 29.89
N LYS A 893 2.68 -9.89 30.16
CA LYS A 893 1.30 -10.42 30.21
C LYS A 893 0.88 -10.70 31.66
N ASP A 894 -0.33 -10.27 32.04
CA ASP A 894 -0.98 -10.72 33.28
C ASP A 894 -1.22 -12.24 33.22
N VAL A 895 -0.85 -12.97 34.29
CA VAL A 895 -1.32 -14.35 34.43
C VAL A 895 -2.83 -14.37 34.69
N ARG A 896 -3.56 -15.16 33.89
CA ARG A 896 -5.01 -15.36 34.00
C ARG A 896 -5.34 -16.85 33.94
N ILE A 897 -6.22 -17.30 34.84
CA ILE A 897 -6.64 -18.71 34.95
C ILE A 897 -8.11 -18.81 34.56
N PHE A 898 -8.41 -19.73 33.65
CA PHE A 898 -9.76 -20.01 33.19
C PHE A 898 -10.20 -21.41 33.65
N ASP A 899 -11.45 -21.53 34.09
CA ASP A 899 -12.14 -22.81 34.15
C ASP A 899 -12.93 -22.99 32.85
N TYR A 900 -13.15 -24.25 32.45
CA TYR A 900 -13.92 -24.59 31.26
C TYR A 900 -15.27 -25.16 31.70
N ILE A 901 -16.34 -24.49 31.29
CA ILE A 901 -17.71 -24.93 31.50
C ILE A 901 -18.23 -25.40 30.15
N GLU A 902 -18.89 -26.57 30.11
CA GLU A 902 -19.62 -27.01 28.93
C GLU A 902 -20.94 -26.23 28.88
N ASP A 903 -21.24 -25.61 27.74
CA ASP A 903 -22.56 -25.02 27.47
C ASP A 903 -23.58 -26.12 27.09
N ASP A 904 -24.83 -25.74 26.85
CA ASP A 904 -25.93 -26.69 26.62
C ASP A 904 -25.79 -27.50 25.31
N GLU A 905 -24.86 -27.14 24.42
CA GLU A 905 -24.44 -27.92 23.25
C GLU A 905 -23.25 -28.86 23.53
N GLY A 906 -22.72 -28.87 24.76
CA GLY A 906 -21.55 -29.65 25.18
C GLY A 906 -20.19 -29.00 24.83
N LYS A 907 -20.16 -27.72 24.48
CA LYS A 907 -19.00 -27.01 23.93
C LYS A 907 -18.31 -26.21 25.05
N LYS A 908 -16.97 -26.22 25.06
CA LYS A 908 -16.18 -25.75 26.21
C LYS A 908 -15.94 -24.24 26.21
N LYS A 909 -16.81 -23.50 26.89
CA LYS A 909 -16.71 -22.05 27.13
C LYS A 909 -15.70 -21.78 28.26
N ALA A 910 -14.66 -21.01 27.95
CA ALA A 910 -13.65 -20.62 28.92
C ALA A 910 -14.11 -19.41 29.76
N VAL A 911 -14.18 -19.57 31.08
CA VAL A 911 -14.64 -18.55 32.03
C VAL A 911 -13.51 -18.17 32.98
N LEU A 912 -13.24 -16.87 33.13
CA LEU A 912 -12.13 -16.36 33.95
C LEU A 912 -12.38 -16.64 35.44
N ASN A 913 -11.57 -17.52 36.04
CA ASN A 913 -11.58 -17.76 37.47
C ASN A 913 -10.90 -16.59 38.18
N LYS A 914 -11.70 -15.61 38.62
CA LYS A 914 -11.22 -14.39 39.30
C LYS A 914 -10.38 -14.69 40.54
N LYS A 915 -10.69 -15.75 41.30
CA LYS A 915 -9.99 -16.10 42.55
C LYS A 915 -8.61 -16.69 42.28
N GLU A 916 -8.53 -17.74 41.46
CA GLU A 916 -7.25 -18.37 41.14
C GLU A 916 -6.35 -17.42 40.32
N THR A 917 -6.94 -16.60 39.45
CA THR A 917 -6.24 -15.49 38.75
C THR A 917 -5.59 -14.53 39.75
N ALA A 918 -6.33 -14.02 40.75
CA ALA A 918 -5.75 -13.10 41.75
C ALA A 918 -4.63 -13.76 42.58
N ILE A 919 -4.74 -15.06 42.90
CA ILE A 919 -3.67 -15.81 43.57
C ILE A 919 -2.43 -15.91 42.67
N ALA A 920 -2.61 -16.25 41.39
CA ALA A 920 -1.52 -16.37 40.44
C ALA A 920 -0.86 -15.02 40.10
N GLN A 921 -1.62 -13.92 40.05
CA GLN A 921 -1.09 -12.57 39.94
C GLN A 921 -0.30 -12.16 41.21
N SER A 922 -0.76 -12.56 42.40
CA SER A 922 0.02 -12.36 43.65
C SER A 922 1.34 -13.13 43.65
N LYS A 923 1.39 -14.35 43.07
CA LYS A 923 2.65 -15.05 42.80
C LYS A 923 3.51 -14.32 41.77
N GLN A 924 2.89 -13.81 40.70
CA GLN A 924 3.57 -13.06 39.65
C GLN A 924 4.28 -11.82 40.23
N GLU A 925 3.64 -11.09 41.13
CA GLU A 925 4.22 -9.90 41.77
C GLU A 925 5.37 -10.26 42.73
N MET A 926 5.22 -11.35 43.51
CA MET A 926 6.30 -11.88 44.35
C MET A 926 7.55 -12.24 43.53
N ILE A 927 7.38 -12.84 42.34
CA ILE A 927 8.47 -13.16 41.42
C ILE A 927 9.16 -11.89 40.88
N LYS A 928 8.41 -10.82 40.59
CA LYS A 928 9.01 -9.53 40.19
C LYS A 928 9.85 -8.92 41.31
N GLN A 929 9.38 -9.00 42.57
CA GLN A 929 10.08 -8.47 43.73
C GLN A 929 11.41 -9.21 43.97
N GLU A 930 11.37 -10.55 44.00
CA GLU A 930 12.57 -11.39 44.09
C GLU A 930 13.56 -11.11 42.94
N PHE A 931 13.08 -10.76 41.74
CA PHE A 931 13.96 -10.34 40.64
C PHE A 931 14.65 -9.00 40.89
N GLN A 932 13.96 -8.00 41.47
CA GLN A 932 14.58 -6.70 41.79
C GLN A 932 15.72 -6.85 42.81
N ASP A 933 15.49 -7.66 43.86
CA ASP A 933 16.49 -7.93 44.89
C ASP A 933 17.66 -8.77 44.33
N TRP A 934 17.37 -9.72 43.43
CA TRP A 934 18.38 -10.61 42.86
C TRP A 934 19.24 -9.98 41.77
N ILE A 935 18.68 -9.21 40.83
CA ILE A 935 19.37 -8.77 39.61
C ILE A 935 20.63 -7.94 39.91
N TRP A 936 20.58 -7.16 40.98
CA TRP A 936 21.68 -6.35 41.47
C TRP A 936 22.48 -6.97 42.63
N SER A 937 22.09 -8.14 43.14
CA SER A 937 22.73 -8.76 44.32
C SER A 937 24.21 -9.07 44.09
N ASP A 938 24.55 -9.63 42.93
CA ASP A 938 25.92 -10.01 42.55
C ASP A 938 26.73 -8.82 42.00
N PRO A 939 27.97 -8.57 42.47
CA PRO A 939 28.80 -7.47 41.99
C PRO A 939 29.20 -7.55 40.50
N GLU A 940 29.54 -8.73 39.98
CA GLU A 940 30.04 -8.89 38.61
C GLU A 940 28.89 -8.73 37.60
N ARG A 941 27.73 -9.33 37.88
CA ARG A 941 26.47 -9.11 37.14
C ARG A 941 26.08 -7.64 37.17
N ARG A 942 26.15 -6.99 38.35
CA ARG A 942 25.81 -5.56 38.52
C ARG A 942 26.70 -4.67 37.65
N GLU A 943 28.02 -4.84 37.68
CA GLU A 943 28.94 -4.04 36.87
C GLU A 943 28.70 -4.26 35.37
N ARG A 944 28.59 -5.52 34.93
CA ARG A 944 28.33 -5.90 33.53
C ARG A 944 27.01 -5.32 33.01
N LEU A 945 25.93 -5.40 33.78
CA LEU A 945 24.62 -4.88 33.36
C LEU A 945 24.58 -3.35 33.39
N CYS A 946 25.17 -2.69 34.39
CA CYS A 946 25.30 -1.23 34.41
C CYS A 946 26.07 -0.74 33.18
N LYS A 947 27.20 -1.37 32.86
CA LYS A 947 27.99 -1.03 31.68
C LYS A 947 27.19 -1.23 30.38
N SER A 948 26.53 -2.38 30.22
CA SER A 948 25.73 -2.69 29.03
C SER A 948 24.58 -1.68 28.83
N TYR A 949 23.87 -1.30 29.90
CA TYR A 949 22.81 -0.29 29.84
C TYR A 949 23.37 1.09 29.45
N ASN A 950 24.51 1.47 30.04
CA ASN A 950 25.15 2.76 29.74
C ASN A 950 25.71 2.83 28.31
N GLU A 951 26.28 1.75 27.78
CA GLU A 951 26.79 1.66 26.40
C GLU A 951 25.67 1.63 25.34
N LYS A 952 24.50 1.07 25.67
CA LYS A 952 23.32 1.06 24.77
C LYS A 952 22.52 2.37 24.82
N PHE A 953 22.09 2.79 26.02
CA PHE A 953 21.04 3.81 26.16
C PHE A 953 21.57 5.16 26.68
N ASN A 954 22.46 5.16 27.67
CA ASN A 954 23.09 6.40 28.20
C ASN A 954 24.29 6.85 27.34
N SER A 955 24.08 6.88 26.03
CA SER A 955 25.10 7.11 25.00
C SER A 955 24.84 8.35 24.15
N VAL A 956 23.59 8.85 24.14
CA VAL A 956 23.16 9.95 23.28
C VAL A 956 23.28 11.29 24.01
N ARG A 957 24.15 12.18 23.53
CA ARG A 957 24.11 13.61 23.87
C ARG A 957 23.22 14.35 22.87
N PRO A 958 22.18 15.11 23.30
CA PRO A 958 21.40 15.96 22.41
C PRO A 958 22.29 16.99 21.67
N ARG A 959 21.93 17.31 20.43
CA ARG A 959 22.53 18.42 19.68
C ARG A 959 21.86 19.73 20.11
N GLU A 960 22.66 20.76 20.34
CA GLU A 960 22.22 22.13 20.54
C GLU A 960 22.42 22.85 19.20
N TYR A 961 21.40 23.56 18.71
CA TYR A 961 21.43 24.23 17.40
C TYR A 961 21.43 25.74 17.58
N ASP A 962 22.36 26.41 16.89
CA ASP A 962 22.43 27.87 16.76
C ASP A 962 22.03 28.24 15.33
N GLY A 963 21.16 29.23 15.18
CA GLY A 963 20.76 29.82 13.89
C GLY A 963 21.08 31.31 13.77
N SER A 964 21.91 31.86 14.67
CA SER A 964 22.27 33.28 14.68
C SER A 964 23.03 33.74 13.43
N HIS A 965 23.72 32.83 12.74
CA HIS A 965 24.41 33.06 11.46
C HIS A 965 23.51 32.94 10.23
N ILE A 966 22.25 32.50 10.36
CA ILE A 966 21.35 32.29 9.21
C ILE A 966 20.84 33.65 8.71
N ILE A 967 21.17 33.96 7.45
CA ILE A 967 20.70 35.16 6.74
C ILE A 967 19.47 34.77 5.90
N PHE A 968 18.29 35.21 6.33
CA PHE A 968 17.01 34.90 5.71
C PHE A 968 16.79 35.77 4.46
N ASN A 969 17.07 35.21 3.29
CA ASN A 969 17.17 35.96 2.03
C ASN A 969 15.82 36.07 1.32
N GLY A 970 15.44 37.27 0.87
CA GLY A 970 14.10 37.53 0.32
C GLY A 970 12.96 37.57 1.36
N MET A 971 13.29 37.37 2.65
CA MET A 971 12.36 37.57 3.76
C MET A 971 12.01 39.07 3.91
N ASN A 972 10.77 39.35 4.31
CA ASN A 972 10.27 40.69 4.58
C ASN A 972 11.09 41.40 5.68
N PRO A 973 11.78 42.52 5.37
CA PRO A 973 12.75 43.13 6.28
C PRO A 973 12.14 43.84 7.50
N GLU A 974 10.81 44.00 7.54
CA GLU A 974 10.08 44.53 8.71
C GLU A 974 9.75 43.44 9.74
N ILE A 975 10.03 42.16 9.44
CA ILE A 975 9.77 41.00 10.31
C ILE A 975 11.09 40.41 10.79
N GLU A 976 11.42 40.55 12.08
CA GLU A 976 12.58 39.87 12.68
C GLU A 976 12.16 38.57 13.39
N LEU A 977 12.76 37.45 13.00
CA LEU A 977 12.63 36.16 13.69
C LEU A 977 13.37 36.19 15.03
N ARG A 978 12.73 35.69 16.09
CA ARG A 978 13.34 35.57 17.42
C ARG A 978 14.41 34.49 17.45
N GLU A 979 15.33 34.58 18.41
CA GLU A 979 16.43 33.62 18.64
C GLU A 979 15.94 32.15 18.63
N HIS A 980 14.85 31.84 19.34
CA HIS A 980 14.31 30.48 19.37
C HIS A 980 13.79 30.00 17.99
N GLN A 981 13.30 30.92 17.15
CA GLN A 981 12.82 30.61 15.81
C GLN A 981 14.00 30.38 14.86
N LYS A 982 15.06 31.20 14.96
CA LYS A 982 16.32 31.01 14.21
C LYS A 982 16.94 29.64 14.54
N ASN A 983 16.99 29.27 15.82
CA ASN A 983 17.51 27.98 16.29
C ASN A 983 16.60 26.80 15.88
N ALA A 984 15.28 27.00 15.77
CA ALA A 984 14.36 26.01 15.23
C ALA A 984 14.55 25.79 13.71
N VAL A 985 14.82 26.85 12.94
CA VAL A 985 15.23 26.72 11.53
C VAL A 985 16.55 25.96 11.42
N ALA A 986 17.56 26.31 12.23
CA ALA A 986 18.84 25.60 12.26
C ALA A 986 18.69 24.09 12.55
N HIS A 987 17.76 23.72 13.44
CA HIS A 987 17.40 22.32 13.70
C HIS A 987 16.86 21.61 12.44
N ILE A 988 16.02 22.28 11.63
CA ILE A 988 15.45 21.70 10.40
C ILE A 988 16.48 21.65 9.25
N LEU A 989 17.38 22.63 9.16
CA LEU A 989 18.42 22.68 8.11
C LEU A 989 19.55 21.68 8.37
N TYR A 990 20.08 21.64 9.60
CA TYR A 990 21.29 20.88 9.95
C TYR A 990 21.01 19.58 10.72
N GLY A 991 19.76 19.34 11.14
CA GLY A 991 19.34 18.12 11.82
C GLY A 991 18.79 17.04 10.90
N GLY A 992 18.09 16.08 11.52
CA GLY A 992 17.26 15.10 10.83
C GLY A 992 15.78 15.51 10.85
N ASN A 993 14.90 14.52 10.66
CA ASN A 993 13.47 14.70 10.85
C ASN A 993 13.16 15.33 12.23
N THR A 994 12.39 16.42 12.25
CA THR A 994 12.32 17.35 13.39
C THR A 994 10.90 17.48 13.95
N LEU A 995 10.78 17.64 15.28
CA LEU A 995 9.52 17.92 15.99
C LEU A 995 9.52 19.33 16.59
N LEU A 996 8.76 20.25 15.99
CA LEU A 996 8.45 21.58 16.54
C LEU A 996 7.33 21.48 17.59
N ALA A 997 7.71 21.00 18.78
CA ALA A 997 6.85 20.89 19.96
C ALA A 997 6.59 22.24 20.68
N HIS A 998 6.46 23.33 19.91
CA HIS A 998 6.27 24.68 20.45
C HIS A 998 4.80 24.99 20.73
N ALA A 999 4.56 25.83 21.76
CA ALA A 999 3.23 26.26 22.17
C ALA A 999 2.43 26.96 21.05
N VAL A 1000 1.12 27.05 21.21
CA VAL A 1000 0.26 27.86 20.34
C VAL A 1000 0.69 29.34 20.43
N GLY A 1001 0.82 30.02 19.29
CA GLY A 1001 1.31 31.41 19.21
C GLY A 1001 2.83 31.59 19.31
N ALA A 1002 3.63 30.52 19.42
CA ALA A 1002 5.09 30.61 19.53
C ALA A 1002 5.83 31.05 18.25
N GLY A 1003 5.15 31.03 17.09
CA GLY A 1003 5.73 31.38 15.78
C GLY A 1003 5.95 30.19 14.83
N LYS A 1004 5.33 29.03 15.08
CA LYS A 1004 5.52 27.77 14.32
C LYS A 1004 5.37 27.91 12.81
N THR A 1005 4.42 28.71 12.31
CA THR A 1005 4.25 28.94 10.87
C THR A 1005 5.53 29.52 10.26
N PHE A 1006 6.05 30.60 10.85
CA PHE A 1006 7.25 31.28 10.35
C PHE A 1006 8.51 30.41 10.51
N GLU A 1007 8.60 29.59 11.56
CA GLU A 1007 9.68 28.59 11.72
C GLU A 1007 9.71 27.60 10.53
N MET A 1008 8.54 27.07 10.13
CA MET A 1008 8.46 26.13 9.01
C MET A 1008 8.60 26.80 7.63
N VAL A 1009 8.00 27.97 7.43
CA VAL A 1009 8.10 28.73 6.16
C VAL A 1009 9.54 29.15 5.88
N ALA A 1010 10.23 29.74 6.88
CA ALA A 1010 11.62 30.14 6.73
C ALA A 1010 12.55 28.93 6.54
N ALA A 1011 12.31 27.83 7.25
CA ALA A 1011 13.07 26.59 7.04
C ALA A 1011 12.88 26.01 5.63
N ALA A 1012 11.67 26.07 5.04
CA ALA A 1012 11.44 25.61 3.67
C ALA A 1012 12.15 26.49 2.63
N GLN A 1013 12.06 27.81 2.76
CA GLN A 1013 12.72 28.76 1.85
C GLN A 1013 14.24 28.64 1.90
N GLU A 1014 14.84 28.67 3.08
CA GLU A 1014 16.29 28.48 3.22
C GLU A 1014 16.71 27.07 2.78
N SER A 1015 15.90 26.02 3.00
CA SER A 1015 16.18 24.69 2.46
C SER A 1015 16.27 24.69 0.93
N LYS A 1016 15.36 25.37 0.24
CA LYS A 1016 15.36 25.42 -1.23
C LYS A 1016 16.51 26.28 -1.75
N ARG A 1017 16.78 27.43 -1.13
CA ARG A 1017 17.92 28.30 -1.46
C ARG A 1017 19.27 27.59 -1.31
N LEU A 1018 19.41 26.76 -0.28
CA LEU A 1018 20.63 25.98 0.03
C LEU A 1018 20.71 24.64 -0.73
N GLY A 1019 19.75 24.31 -1.60
CA GLY A 1019 19.73 23.04 -2.34
C GLY A 1019 19.46 21.79 -1.47
N LEU A 1020 19.00 21.97 -0.23
CA LEU A 1020 18.64 20.89 0.71
C LEU A 1020 17.21 20.34 0.46
N CYS A 1021 16.46 20.96 -0.43
CA CYS A 1021 15.09 20.59 -0.81
C CYS A 1021 14.80 21.17 -2.20
N ASN A 1022 14.15 20.38 -3.05
CA ASN A 1022 13.67 20.83 -4.36
C ASN A 1022 12.21 21.30 -4.28
N LYS A 1023 11.37 20.60 -3.49
CA LYS A 1023 9.92 20.87 -3.42
C LYS A 1023 9.34 20.53 -2.05
N SER A 1024 9.01 21.58 -1.30
CA SER A 1024 8.36 21.44 0.01
C SER A 1024 6.84 21.28 -0.10
N LEU A 1025 6.27 20.33 0.64
CA LEU A 1025 4.83 20.13 0.82
C LEU A 1025 4.43 20.40 2.26
N PHE A 1026 3.42 21.24 2.45
CA PHE A 1026 2.82 21.60 3.72
C PHE A 1026 1.44 20.95 3.84
N VAL A 1027 1.26 20.10 4.86
CA VAL A 1027 0.00 19.44 5.19
C VAL A 1027 -0.56 20.08 6.46
N VAL A 1028 -1.68 20.78 6.32
CA VAL A 1028 -2.24 21.65 7.36
C VAL A 1028 -3.73 21.35 7.63
N PRO A 1029 -4.35 21.89 8.68
CA PRO A 1029 -5.79 21.78 8.87
C PRO A 1029 -6.59 22.33 7.68
N ASN A 1030 -7.60 21.57 7.21
CA ASN A 1030 -8.42 21.82 6.00
C ASN A 1030 -9.11 23.21 5.89
N HIS A 1031 -9.11 24.01 6.96
CA HIS A 1031 -9.72 25.34 7.03
C HIS A 1031 -8.69 26.46 7.15
N LEU A 1032 -7.39 26.14 7.26
CA LEU A 1032 -6.30 27.09 7.41
C LEU A 1032 -5.42 27.19 6.15
N THR A 1033 -5.69 26.45 5.07
CA THR A 1033 -4.85 26.44 3.85
C THR A 1033 -4.69 27.84 3.21
N GLU A 1034 -5.76 28.63 3.21
CA GLU A 1034 -5.75 30.01 2.69
C GLU A 1034 -5.02 30.97 3.65
N GLN A 1035 -5.20 30.83 4.97
CA GLN A 1035 -4.46 31.59 5.98
C GLN A 1035 -2.96 31.29 5.94
N TRP A 1036 -2.58 30.01 5.87
CA TRP A 1036 -1.20 29.56 5.73
C TRP A 1036 -0.52 30.15 4.49
N ALA A 1037 -1.25 30.27 3.38
CA ALA A 1037 -0.75 30.91 2.17
C ALA A 1037 -0.51 32.43 2.34
N ALA A 1038 -1.38 33.11 3.09
CA ALA A 1038 -1.20 34.52 3.43
C ALA A 1038 -0.02 34.74 4.40
N GLU A 1039 0.10 33.94 5.46
CA GLU A 1039 1.24 33.98 6.40
C GLU A 1039 2.57 33.68 5.68
N TYR A 1040 2.58 32.75 4.72
CA TYR A 1040 3.76 32.45 3.89
C TYR A 1040 4.18 33.67 3.08
N LEU A 1041 3.26 34.29 2.33
CA LEU A 1041 3.55 35.42 1.45
C LEU A 1041 3.77 36.74 2.22
N GLN A 1042 3.28 36.86 3.46
CA GLN A 1042 3.64 37.94 4.37
C GLN A 1042 5.12 37.90 4.76
N LEU A 1043 5.68 36.69 4.95
CA LEU A 1043 7.08 36.48 5.33
C LEU A 1043 8.02 36.48 4.12
N TYR A 1044 7.62 35.87 2.98
CA TYR A 1044 8.40 35.81 1.74
C TYR A 1044 7.53 36.23 0.52
N PRO A 1045 7.42 37.54 0.22
CA PRO A 1045 6.48 38.06 -0.80
C PRO A 1045 6.76 37.63 -2.24
N ALA A 1046 8.00 37.20 -2.55
CA ALA A 1046 8.39 36.74 -3.88
C ALA A 1046 7.96 35.28 -4.17
N ALA A 1047 7.64 34.49 -3.13
CA ALA A 1047 7.57 33.03 -3.22
C ALA A 1047 6.52 32.52 -4.22
N ASN A 1048 6.88 31.45 -4.93
CA ASN A 1048 6.02 30.75 -5.86
C ASN A 1048 5.29 29.58 -5.19
N ILE A 1049 4.21 29.86 -4.47
CA ILE A 1049 3.43 28.83 -3.77
C ILE A 1049 2.22 28.33 -4.56
N LEU A 1050 1.87 27.04 -4.39
CA LEU A 1050 0.62 26.45 -4.89
C LEU A 1050 -0.27 26.06 -3.71
N VAL A 1051 -1.56 26.41 -3.75
CA VAL A 1051 -2.52 26.15 -2.67
C VAL A 1051 -3.67 25.29 -3.18
N ALA A 1052 -4.07 24.25 -2.44
CA ALA A 1052 -5.19 23.38 -2.80
C ALA A 1052 -6.53 23.92 -2.28
N THR A 1053 -7.53 24.05 -3.17
CA THR A 1053 -8.92 24.30 -2.77
C THR A 1053 -9.70 23.00 -2.62
N LYS A 1054 -10.89 23.05 -2.00
CA LYS A 1054 -11.76 21.87 -1.88
C LYS A 1054 -12.15 21.27 -3.23
N LYS A 1055 -12.24 22.09 -4.29
CA LYS A 1055 -12.60 21.66 -5.65
C LYS A 1055 -11.49 20.87 -6.34
N ASP A 1056 -10.22 21.18 -6.06
CA ASP A 1056 -9.06 20.52 -6.67
C ASP A 1056 -9.01 19.02 -6.35
N PHE A 1057 -9.64 18.58 -5.24
CA PHE A 1057 -9.68 17.19 -4.79
C PHE A 1057 -11.05 16.51 -4.98
N GLU A 1058 -11.88 17.04 -5.89
CA GLU A 1058 -12.96 16.31 -6.53
C GLU A 1058 -12.39 15.33 -7.57
N THR A 1059 -13.07 14.20 -7.83
CA THR A 1059 -12.51 13.08 -8.62
C THR A 1059 -12.03 13.51 -10.02
N LYS A 1060 -12.77 14.41 -10.69
CA LYS A 1060 -12.41 14.94 -12.01
C LYS A 1060 -11.18 15.87 -11.99
N ASN A 1061 -10.93 16.55 -10.87
CA ASN A 1061 -9.93 17.62 -10.79
C ASN A 1061 -8.60 17.15 -10.16
N ARG A 1062 -8.63 16.12 -9.30
CA ARG A 1062 -7.47 15.63 -8.53
C ARG A 1062 -6.28 15.29 -9.42
N LYS A 1063 -6.48 14.56 -10.52
CA LYS A 1063 -5.40 14.20 -11.46
C LYS A 1063 -4.71 15.45 -12.02
N ARG A 1064 -5.50 16.45 -12.40
CA ARG A 1064 -5.01 17.75 -12.89
C ARG A 1064 -4.27 18.52 -11.79
N PHE A 1065 -4.76 18.56 -10.54
CA PHE A 1065 -4.07 19.25 -9.45
C PHE A 1065 -2.73 18.58 -9.07
N CYS A 1066 -2.70 17.25 -8.93
CA CYS A 1066 -1.45 16.53 -8.68
C CYS A 1066 -0.48 16.66 -9.87
N GLY A 1067 -0.98 16.67 -11.11
CA GLY A 1067 -0.19 16.99 -12.30
C GLY A 1067 0.40 18.41 -12.29
N ARG A 1068 -0.33 19.41 -11.76
CA ARG A 1068 0.21 20.76 -11.51
C ARG A 1068 1.39 20.70 -10.54
N ILE A 1069 1.27 19.97 -9.43
CA ILE A 1069 2.35 19.80 -8.44
C ILE A 1069 3.58 19.14 -9.09
N ALA A 1070 3.40 18.03 -9.79
CA ALA A 1070 4.48 17.27 -10.40
C ALA A 1070 5.29 18.12 -11.39
N THR A 1071 4.59 18.79 -12.32
CA THR A 1071 5.20 19.54 -13.43
C THR A 1071 5.64 20.98 -13.11
N GLY A 1072 5.20 21.54 -11.98
CA GLY A 1072 5.52 22.91 -11.59
C GLY A 1072 6.70 23.01 -10.63
N ASP A 1073 7.60 23.95 -10.91
CA ASP A 1073 8.58 24.47 -9.96
C ASP A 1073 7.89 25.45 -8.99
N TYR A 1074 7.56 24.97 -7.80
CA TYR A 1074 7.01 25.77 -6.69
C TYR A 1074 7.98 25.73 -5.52
N ASP A 1075 7.98 26.76 -4.69
CA ASP A 1075 8.82 26.80 -3.48
C ASP A 1075 8.13 26.06 -2.32
N ALA A 1076 6.80 26.13 -2.30
CA ALA A 1076 5.96 25.32 -1.42
C ALA A 1076 4.62 24.99 -2.07
N VAL A 1077 4.09 23.82 -1.72
CA VAL A 1077 2.72 23.39 -2.01
C VAL A 1077 1.98 23.27 -0.67
N ILE A 1078 0.79 23.86 -0.54
CA ILE A 1078 0.00 23.89 0.70
C ILE A 1078 -1.32 23.12 0.48
N ILE A 1079 -1.53 22.06 1.25
CA ILE A 1079 -2.70 21.18 1.17
C ILE A 1079 -3.28 20.85 2.55
N GLY A 1080 -4.57 20.54 2.60
CA GLY A 1080 -5.27 20.08 3.80
C GLY A 1080 -5.06 18.58 4.10
N HIS A 1081 -5.13 18.18 5.37
CA HIS A 1081 -5.03 16.77 5.79
C HIS A 1081 -5.87 15.80 4.94
N SER A 1082 -7.15 16.09 4.68
CA SER A 1082 -8.02 15.19 3.91
C SER A 1082 -7.86 15.30 2.39
N GLN A 1083 -6.96 16.17 1.93
CA GLN A 1083 -6.49 16.22 0.54
C GLN A 1083 -5.21 15.36 0.42
N PHE A 1084 -4.30 15.44 1.40
CA PHE A 1084 -3.13 14.57 1.51
C PHE A 1084 -3.49 13.08 1.59
N GLU A 1085 -4.52 12.73 2.38
CA GLU A 1085 -5.09 11.38 2.46
C GLU A 1085 -5.66 10.84 1.13
N LYS A 1086 -5.89 11.70 0.12
CA LYS A 1086 -6.37 11.33 -1.23
C LYS A 1086 -5.25 11.11 -2.27
N ILE A 1087 -4.00 11.32 -1.88
CA ILE A 1087 -2.80 11.13 -2.71
C ILE A 1087 -2.17 9.79 -2.29
N PRO A 1088 -2.29 8.71 -3.09
CA PRO A 1088 -1.76 7.39 -2.71
C PRO A 1088 -0.24 7.32 -2.91
N MET A 1089 0.42 6.40 -2.18
CA MET A 1089 1.73 5.86 -2.55
C MET A 1089 1.60 4.91 -3.75
N SER A 1090 2.67 4.68 -4.52
CA SER A 1090 2.67 3.70 -5.61
C SER A 1090 2.37 2.27 -5.12
N ILE A 1091 1.79 1.42 -5.99
CA ILE A 1091 1.50 0.02 -5.63
C ILE A 1091 2.80 -0.76 -5.42
N GLU A 1092 3.84 -0.46 -6.20
CA GLU A 1092 5.19 -1.02 -6.07
C GLU A 1092 5.81 -0.67 -4.72
N ARG A 1093 5.68 0.58 -4.25
CA ARG A 1093 6.18 1.00 -2.94
C ARG A 1093 5.37 0.41 -1.79
N GLN A 1094 4.04 0.36 -1.90
CA GLN A 1094 3.19 -0.33 -0.93
C GLN A 1094 3.50 -1.84 -0.86
N ARG A 1095 3.78 -2.47 -2.01
CA ARG A 1095 4.20 -3.87 -2.09
C ARG A 1095 5.58 -4.07 -1.45
N ALA A 1096 6.60 -3.30 -1.83
CA ALA A 1096 7.96 -3.42 -1.30
C ALA A 1096 8.01 -3.26 0.24
N ILE A 1097 7.25 -2.32 0.81
CA ILE A 1097 7.15 -2.13 2.27
C ILE A 1097 6.53 -3.36 2.96
N LEU A 1098 5.59 -4.05 2.32
CA LEU A 1098 4.99 -5.29 2.83
C LEU A 1098 5.86 -6.53 2.57
N GLU A 1099 6.61 -6.57 1.47
CA GLU A 1099 7.58 -7.63 1.16
C GLU A 1099 8.74 -7.61 2.15
N GLN A 1100 9.27 -6.43 2.49
CA GLN A 1100 10.26 -6.29 3.57
C GLN A 1100 9.71 -6.82 4.90
N GLN A 1101 8.48 -6.44 5.29
CA GLN A 1101 7.86 -6.95 6.52
C GLN A 1101 7.60 -8.48 6.47
N LEU A 1102 7.32 -9.03 5.27
CA LEU A 1102 7.13 -10.46 5.04
C LEU A 1102 8.46 -11.24 5.14
N GLU A 1103 9.55 -10.64 4.68
CA GLU A 1103 10.91 -11.16 4.80
C GLU A 1103 11.41 -11.11 6.24
N GLU A 1104 11.28 -9.97 6.94
CA GLU A 1104 11.60 -9.82 8.37
C GLU A 1104 10.87 -10.88 9.22
N ILE A 1105 9.56 -11.08 8.98
CA ILE A 1105 8.78 -12.13 9.64
C ILE A 1105 9.25 -13.54 9.23
N THR A 1106 9.63 -13.77 7.97
CA THR A 1106 10.07 -15.09 7.50
C THR A 1106 11.46 -15.46 8.03
N GLY A 1107 12.38 -14.50 8.14
CA GLY A 1107 13.65 -14.66 8.82
C GLY A 1107 13.45 -14.98 10.31
N GLY A 1108 12.57 -14.25 11.00
CA GLY A 1108 12.20 -14.54 12.39
C GLY A 1108 11.59 -15.94 12.58
N ILE A 1109 10.77 -16.42 11.64
CA ILE A 1109 10.25 -17.80 11.64
C ILE A 1109 11.40 -18.81 11.46
N ALA A 1110 12.33 -18.56 10.54
CA ALA A 1110 13.46 -19.45 10.27
C ALA A 1110 14.42 -19.55 11.47
N GLU A 1111 14.72 -18.43 12.13
CA GLU A 1111 15.51 -18.40 13.36
C GLU A 1111 14.81 -19.12 14.52
N LEU A 1112 13.51 -18.89 14.74
CA LEU A 1112 12.75 -19.59 15.79
C LEU A 1112 12.69 -21.11 15.54
N LYS A 1113 12.54 -21.55 14.28
CA LYS A 1113 12.58 -22.98 13.91
C LYS A 1113 13.97 -23.58 14.15
N ARG A 1114 15.07 -22.87 13.82
CA ARG A 1114 16.44 -23.29 14.15
C ARG A 1114 16.69 -23.38 15.66
N ASN A 1115 16.17 -22.42 16.41
CA ASN A 1115 16.35 -22.31 17.87
C ASN A 1115 15.35 -23.13 18.70
N ARG A 1116 14.58 -24.07 18.07
CA ARG A 1116 13.59 -24.97 18.69
C ARG A 1116 12.41 -24.32 19.44
N GLY A 1117 12.27 -22.99 19.35
CA GLY A 1117 11.25 -22.22 20.07
C GLY A 1117 9.82 -22.69 19.81
N GLU A 1118 8.97 -22.61 20.84
CA GLU A 1118 7.65 -23.24 20.84
C GLU A 1118 6.80 -22.99 19.58
N ASN A 1119 6.15 -24.06 19.10
CA ASN A 1119 5.15 -24.07 18.03
C ASN A 1119 4.08 -22.98 18.14
N PHE A 1120 3.83 -22.44 19.34
CA PHE A 1120 2.90 -21.34 19.57
C PHE A 1120 3.37 -20.00 18.97
N SER A 1121 4.63 -19.60 19.18
CA SER A 1121 5.18 -18.36 18.62
C SER A 1121 5.36 -18.46 17.12
N ILE A 1122 5.78 -19.64 16.62
CA ILE A 1122 5.79 -19.96 15.18
C ILE A 1122 4.37 -19.78 14.60
N LYS A 1123 3.33 -20.37 15.23
CA LYS A 1123 1.94 -20.25 14.77
C LYS A 1123 1.40 -18.80 14.77
N GLN A 1124 1.89 -17.93 15.65
CA GLN A 1124 1.54 -16.49 15.61
C GLN A 1124 2.27 -15.73 14.50
N LEU A 1125 3.54 -16.03 14.24
CA LEU A 1125 4.26 -15.46 13.10
C LEU A 1125 3.68 -15.95 11.77
N GLU A 1126 3.35 -17.23 11.62
CA GLU A 1126 2.70 -17.75 10.40
C GLU A 1126 1.30 -17.13 10.20
N LYS A 1127 0.56 -16.80 11.27
CA LYS A 1127 -0.68 -16.00 11.17
C LYS A 1127 -0.39 -14.57 10.68
N SER A 1128 0.65 -13.94 11.20
CA SER A 1128 1.04 -12.57 10.80
C SER A 1128 1.52 -12.54 9.34
N LYS A 1129 2.34 -13.52 8.94
CA LYS A 1129 2.75 -13.80 7.56
C LYS A 1129 1.56 -13.97 6.63
N LYS A 1130 0.55 -14.77 7.02
CA LYS A 1130 -0.70 -14.92 6.26
C LYS A 1130 -1.48 -13.61 6.17
N SER A 1131 -1.49 -12.77 7.21
CA SER A 1131 -2.13 -11.46 7.18
C SER A 1131 -1.41 -10.45 6.29
N ILE A 1132 -0.07 -10.51 6.20
CA ILE A 1132 0.71 -9.66 5.26
C ILE A 1132 0.53 -10.15 3.83
N LYS A 1133 0.58 -11.48 3.58
CA LYS A 1133 0.21 -12.04 2.27
C LYS A 1133 -1.19 -11.57 1.86
N GLN A 1134 -2.20 -11.69 2.71
CA GLN A 1134 -3.55 -11.19 2.42
C GLN A 1134 -3.65 -9.66 2.20
N LYS A 1135 -2.67 -8.84 2.66
CA LYS A 1135 -2.57 -7.42 2.26
C LYS A 1135 -1.91 -7.27 0.89
N LEU A 1136 -0.88 -8.06 0.61
CA LEU A 1136 -0.14 -8.09 -0.67
C LEU A 1136 -1.03 -8.62 -1.82
N ASP A 1137 -1.75 -9.71 -1.59
CA ASP A 1137 -2.76 -10.28 -2.50
C ASP A 1137 -3.81 -9.19 -2.83
N LYS A 1138 -4.33 -8.50 -1.81
CA LYS A 1138 -5.25 -7.36 -1.97
C LYS A 1138 -4.65 -6.10 -2.64
N LEU A 1139 -3.33 -6.01 -2.79
CA LEU A 1139 -2.67 -4.96 -3.58
C LEU A 1139 -2.45 -5.40 -5.01
N ASN A 1140 -2.12 -6.68 -5.23
CA ASN A 1140 -2.07 -7.30 -6.55
C ASN A 1140 -3.47 -7.27 -7.22
N ASP A 1141 -4.52 -7.48 -6.43
CA ASP A 1141 -5.93 -7.28 -6.79
C ASP A 1141 -6.28 -5.85 -7.27
N GLN A 1142 -5.44 -4.85 -7.02
CA GLN A 1142 -5.73 -3.43 -7.32
C GLN A 1142 -5.16 -2.96 -8.66
N THR A 1143 -4.79 -3.88 -9.54
CA THR A 1143 -4.39 -3.69 -10.96
C THR A 1143 -5.37 -2.87 -11.82
N LYS A 1144 -6.58 -2.57 -11.33
CA LYS A 1144 -7.37 -1.43 -11.82
C LYS A 1144 -7.79 -0.50 -10.69
N LYS A 1145 -7.18 0.69 -10.67
CA LYS A 1145 -7.77 1.96 -10.24
C LYS A 1145 -7.07 3.10 -10.97
N ASP A 1146 -7.90 3.99 -11.51
CA ASP A 1146 -7.72 5.44 -11.49
C ASP A 1146 -6.28 5.94 -11.74
N ASP A 1147 -5.99 6.34 -12.98
CA ASP A 1147 -4.70 6.89 -13.44
C ASP A 1147 -4.41 8.24 -12.75
N VAL A 1148 -3.92 8.16 -11.51
CA VAL A 1148 -3.85 9.23 -10.51
C VAL A 1148 -2.43 9.32 -9.98
N VAL A 1149 -1.81 10.46 -10.26
CA VAL A 1149 -0.46 10.82 -9.81
C VAL A 1149 -0.27 10.50 -8.32
N THR A 1150 0.68 9.60 -8.07
CA THR A 1150 1.11 9.11 -6.76
C THR A 1150 1.93 10.16 -6.00
N PHE A 1151 2.17 9.95 -4.71
CA PHE A 1151 2.96 10.85 -3.88
C PHE A 1151 4.40 11.01 -4.38
N GLU A 1152 4.98 9.92 -4.87
CA GLU A 1152 6.33 9.85 -5.43
C GLU A 1152 6.46 10.67 -6.72
N GLU A 1153 5.44 10.60 -7.59
CA GLU A 1153 5.38 11.36 -8.85
C GLU A 1153 5.17 12.88 -8.66
N LEU A 1154 4.78 13.33 -7.46
CA LEU A 1154 4.77 14.76 -7.14
C LEU A 1154 6.19 15.36 -7.13
N GLY A 1155 7.22 14.54 -6.92
CA GLY A 1155 8.59 14.99 -6.74
C GLY A 1155 8.77 15.85 -5.48
N VAL A 1156 8.14 15.45 -4.36
CA VAL A 1156 8.22 16.10 -3.05
C VAL A 1156 9.31 15.43 -2.21
N ASP A 1157 10.27 16.22 -1.73
CA ASP A 1157 11.39 15.75 -0.91
C ASP A 1157 11.42 16.32 0.51
N ARG A 1158 10.63 17.36 0.81
CA ARG A 1158 10.42 17.86 2.19
C ARG A 1158 8.92 17.94 2.51
N LEU A 1159 8.52 17.41 3.66
CA LEU A 1159 7.14 17.35 4.16
C LEU A 1159 7.05 18.04 5.53
N PHE A 1160 6.26 19.10 5.59
CA PHE A 1160 5.88 19.79 6.82
C PHE A 1160 4.45 19.40 7.19
N VAL A 1161 4.23 18.89 8.41
CA VAL A 1161 2.90 18.50 8.92
C VAL A 1161 2.57 19.35 10.12
N ASP A 1162 1.65 20.31 9.95
CA ASP A 1162 1.08 21.09 11.04
C ASP A 1162 0.00 20.30 11.79
N GLU A 1163 -0.19 20.62 13.07
CA GLU A 1163 -0.98 19.85 14.05
C GLU A 1163 -0.90 18.31 13.87
N SER A 1164 0.33 17.81 13.78
CA SER A 1164 0.69 16.40 13.54
C SER A 1164 0.08 15.40 14.53
N HIS A 1165 -0.41 15.89 15.69
CA HIS A 1165 -1.20 15.11 16.64
C HIS A 1165 -2.43 14.44 16.00
N TYR A 1166 -2.93 14.96 14.87
CA TYR A 1166 -3.99 14.34 14.06
C TYR A 1166 -3.64 12.93 13.55
N TYR A 1167 -2.36 12.55 13.45
CA TYR A 1167 -1.88 11.25 12.96
C TYR A 1167 -1.33 10.31 14.06
N LYS A 1168 -1.55 10.64 15.34
CA LYS A 1168 -0.99 9.90 16.49
C LYS A 1168 -1.46 8.44 16.66
N ASN A 1169 -2.57 8.06 16.01
CA ASN A 1169 -3.14 6.72 16.08
C ASN A 1169 -2.54 5.81 14.99
N LEU A 1170 -1.25 5.49 15.07
CA LEU A 1170 -0.61 4.50 14.19
C LEU A 1170 -0.89 3.08 14.68
N TYR A 1171 -1.03 2.10 13.78
CA TYR A 1171 -1.21 0.70 14.16
C TYR A 1171 0.08 0.13 14.78
N LEU A 1172 -0.08 -0.57 15.90
CA LEU A 1172 0.99 -1.21 16.64
C LEU A 1172 0.59 -2.64 17.00
N TYR A 1173 1.40 -3.61 16.55
CA TYR A 1173 1.34 -4.95 17.11
C TYR A 1173 1.97 -4.95 18.51
N THR A 1174 1.23 -5.49 19.49
CA THR A 1174 1.65 -5.63 20.89
C THR A 1174 1.09 -6.93 21.47
N LYS A 1175 1.78 -7.47 22.47
CA LYS A 1175 1.31 -8.59 23.30
C LYS A 1175 0.57 -8.15 24.55
N MET A 1176 0.74 -6.88 24.94
CA MET A 1176 0.15 -6.28 26.12
C MET A 1176 -1.37 -6.19 25.96
N ARG A 1177 -2.12 -6.37 27.05
CA ARG A 1177 -3.59 -6.47 27.01
C ARG A 1177 -4.22 -5.47 27.96
N ASN A 1178 -5.33 -4.85 27.54
CA ASN A 1178 -6.08 -3.86 28.33
C ASN A 1178 -5.26 -2.62 28.75
N VAL A 1179 -4.22 -2.28 27.98
CA VAL A 1179 -3.39 -1.09 28.18
C VAL A 1179 -4.05 0.13 27.52
N GLY A 1180 -4.20 1.21 28.29
CA GLY A 1180 -4.79 2.47 27.82
C GLY A 1180 -3.99 3.11 26.68
N GLY A 1181 -4.69 3.58 25.65
CA GLY A 1181 -4.10 4.38 24.57
C GLY A 1181 -3.31 3.61 23.50
N ILE A 1182 -3.37 2.28 23.46
CA ILE A 1182 -2.93 1.50 22.28
C ILE A 1182 -4.11 1.39 21.30
N ALA A 1183 -3.90 1.80 20.04
CA ALA A 1183 -4.90 1.68 18.98
C ALA A 1183 -5.05 0.21 18.53
N GLN A 1184 -6.20 -0.40 18.79
CA GLN A 1184 -6.50 -1.79 18.38
C GLN A 1184 -6.89 -1.92 16.91
N THR A 1185 -7.21 -0.81 16.24
CA THR A 1185 -7.58 -0.75 14.81
C THR A 1185 -6.60 0.14 14.03
N GLU A 1186 -6.35 -0.22 12.78
CA GLU A 1186 -5.45 0.52 11.90
C GLU A 1186 -6.15 1.75 11.30
N ALA A 1187 -5.81 2.94 11.79
CA ALA A 1187 -6.27 4.18 11.17
C ALA A 1187 -5.50 4.42 9.86
N GLN A 1188 -6.19 4.25 8.73
CA GLN A 1188 -5.60 4.29 7.38
C GLN A 1188 -4.74 5.53 7.13
N LYS A 1189 -5.21 6.72 7.55
CA LYS A 1189 -4.46 8.00 7.44
C LYS A 1189 -3.09 8.01 8.13
N SER A 1190 -2.96 7.29 9.25
CA SER A 1190 -1.70 7.20 10.00
C SER A 1190 -0.73 6.22 9.30
N SER A 1191 -1.28 5.12 8.76
CA SER A 1191 -0.53 4.15 7.98
C SER A 1191 -0.01 4.77 6.66
N ASP A 1192 -0.85 5.56 5.99
CA ASP A 1192 -0.51 6.36 4.81
C ASP A 1192 0.61 7.37 5.07
N LEU A 1193 0.49 8.21 6.11
CA LEU A 1193 1.58 9.12 6.51
C LEU A 1193 2.85 8.34 6.87
N PHE A 1194 2.75 7.18 7.52
CA PHE A 1194 3.93 6.39 7.89
C PHE A 1194 4.68 5.88 6.65
N MET A 1195 3.98 5.38 5.63
CA MET A 1195 4.60 4.99 4.36
C MET A 1195 5.27 6.17 3.65
N LYS A 1196 4.65 7.36 3.68
CA LYS A 1196 5.22 8.59 3.11
C LYS A 1196 6.47 9.07 3.87
N CYS A 1197 6.45 9.05 5.21
CA CYS A 1197 7.64 9.32 6.03
C CYS A 1197 8.78 8.33 5.72
N ARG A 1198 8.48 7.04 5.54
CA ARG A 1198 9.50 6.03 5.20
C ARG A 1198 10.11 6.22 3.81
N TYR A 1199 9.31 6.59 2.82
CA TYR A 1199 9.83 6.98 1.50
C TYR A 1199 10.72 8.23 1.58
N LEU A 1200 10.31 9.24 2.36
CA LEU A 1200 11.12 10.44 2.58
C LEU A 1200 12.42 10.14 3.34
N ASP A 1201 12.41 9.22 4.32
CA ASP A 1201 13.61 8.75 5.01
C ASP A 1201 14.64 8.17 4.03
N GLU A 1202 14.19 7.36 3.06
CA GLU A 1202 15.05 6.75 2.05
C GLU A 1202 15.68 7.79 1.12
N ILE A 1203 14.89 8.72 0.56
CA ILE A 1203 15.41 9.67 -0.45
C ILE A 1203 16.18 10.85 0.15
N THR A 1204 16.05 11.13 1.45
CA THR A 1204 16.72 12.26 2.13
C THR A 1204 17.75 11.86 3.20
N GLY A 1205 17.92 10.56 3.49
CA GLY A 1205 18.72 10.09 4.62
C GLY A 1205 18.12 10.45 5.98
N GLY A 1206 16.78 10.48 6.10
CA GLY A 1206 16.07 10.82 7.34
C GLY A 1206 16.04 12.31 7.67
N ARG A 1207 15.95 13.18 6.64
CA ARG A 1207 15.86 14.65 6.78
C ARG A 1207 14.56 15.23 6.20
N GLY A 1208 13.72 14.43 5.55
CA GLY A 1208 12.57 14.89 4.78
C GLY A 1208 11.33 15.30 5.58
N THR A 1209 11.18 14.91 6.84
CA THR A 1209 9.94 15.09 7.61
C THR A 1209 10.07 16.09 8.76
N VAL A 1210 9.21 17.11 8.80
CA VAL A 1210 9.07 18.06 9.92
C VAL A 1210 7.64 18.03 10.45
N PHE A 1211 7.47 17.76 11.74
CA PHE A 1211 6.17 17.76 12.42
C PHE A 1211 6.06 18.97 13.35
N ALA A 1212 4.92 19.66 13.33
CA ALA A 1212 4.58 20.72 14.27
C ALA A 1212 3.28 20.38 15.02
N THR A 1213 3.21 20.73 16.31
CA THR A 1213 2.01 20.49 17.14
C THR A 1213 2.07 21.33 18.41
N GLY A 1214 0.94 21.87 18.86
CA GLY A 1214 0.83 22.46 20.21
C GLY A 1214 0.80 21.42 21.34
N THR A 1215 0.53 20.16 21.02
CA THR A 1215 0.35 19.04 21.96
C THR A 1215 1.13 17.81 21.44
N PRO A 1216 2.44 17.69 21.73
CA PRO A 1216 3.27 16.57 21.25
C PRO A 1216 2.94 15.22 21.91
N ILE A 1217 2.34 15.26 23.11
CA ILE A 1217 1.90 14.12 23.88
C ILE A 1217 0.57 14.52 24.54
N SER A 1218 -0.45 13.68 24.44
CA SER A 1218 -1.79 13.96 24.97
C SER A 1218 -2.01 13.30 26.33
N ASN A 1219 -2.04 11.96 26.37
CA ASN A 1219 -2.39 11.17 27.56
C ASN A 1219 -1.81 9.74 27.57
N SER A 1220 -0.92 9.40 26.64
CA SER A 1220 -0.40 8.03 26.50
C SER A 1220 1.06 7.99 26.07
N MET A 1221 1.84 7.15 26.75
CA MET A 1221 3.22 6.82 26.37
C MET A 1221 3.32 6.21 24.95
N VAL A 1222 2.24 5.65 24.43
CA VAL A 1222 2.19 5.12 23.05
C VAL A 1222 2.41 6.23 22.01
N GLU A 1223 2.00 7.47 22.32
CA GLU A 1223 2.18 8.61 21.41
C GLU A 1223 3.66 8.96 21.24
N LEU A 1224 4.49 8.86 22.30
CA LEU A 1224 5.95 9.00 22.22
C LEU A 1224 6.60 7.97 21.29
N TYR A 1225 6.13 6.72 21.32
CA TYR A 1225 6.65 5.67 20.45
C TYR A 1225 6.23 5.88 18.99
N THR A 1226 4.97 6.27 18.75
CA THR A 1226 4.48 6.63 17.41
C THR A 1226 5.27 7.78 16.80
N ILE A 1227 5.55 8.85 17.54
CA ILE A 1227 6.37 9.97 17.04
C ILE A 1227 7.82 9.54 16.75
N GLN A 1228 8.43 8.69 17.59
CA GLN A 1228 9.73 8.08 17.28
C GLN A 1228 9.69 7.18 16.03
N ARG A 1229 8.58 6.48 15.75
CA ARG A 1229 8.42 5.73 14.50
C ARG A 1229 8.31 6.65 13.26
N TYR A 1230 7.67 7.81 13.37
CA TYR A 1230 7.59 8.76 12.25
C TYR A 1230 8.90 9.48 11.95
N LEU A 1231 9.66 9.88 12.99
CA LEU A 1231 10.82 10.76 12.82
C LEU A 1231 12.18 10.04 13.00
N GLN A 1232 12.24 8.95 13.76
CA GLN A 1232 13.49 8.32 14.20
C GLN A 1232 13.52 6.79 13.98
N TYR A 1233 12.78 6.28 12.98
CA TYR A 1233 12.63 4.82 12.74
C TYR A 1233 13.97 4.07 12.70
N ASN A 1234 14.96 4.59 11.97
CA ASN A 1234 16.28 3.96 11.84
C ASN A 1234 17.03 3.88 13.20
N THR A 1235 16.74 4.80 14.13
CA THR A 1235 17.28 4.76 15.51
C THR A 1235 16.58 3.70 16.36
N LEU A 1236 15.28 3.47 16.18
CA LEU A 1236 14.59 2.34 16.81
C LEU A 1236 15.16 1.00 16.32
N VAL A 1237 15.37 0.85 15.01
CA VAL A 1237 15.98 -0.34 14.41
C VAL A 1237 17.41 -0.59 14.92
N LYS A 1238 18.29 0.42 14.92
CA LYS A 1238 19.69 0.28 15.42
C LYS A 1238 19.76 -0.22 16.87
N ASN A 1239 18.74 0.06 17.68
CA ASN A 1239 18.69 -0.31 19.10
C ASN A 1239 17.84 -1.58 19.39
N GLY A 1240 17.23 -2.22 18.39
CA GLY A 1240 16.35 -3.38 18.59
C GLY A 1240 14.98 -3.02 19.22
N LEU A 1241 14.50 -1.79 18.96
CA LEU A 1241 13.31 -1.20 19.57
C LEU A 1241 12.15 -1.01 18.56
N GLN A 1242 12.19 -1.67 17.41
CA GLN A 1242 11.16 -1.57 16.35
C GLN A 1242 9.79 -2.17 16.73
N HIS A 1243 9.69 -2.88 17.86
CA HIS A 1243 8.44 -3.37 18.44
C HIS A 1243 8.08 -2.56 19.69
N PHE A 1244 6.80 -2.17 19.82
CA PHE A 1244 6.33 -1.39 20.97
C PHE A 1244 6.62 -2.10 22.31
N ASP A 1245 6.46 -3.42 22.37
CA ASP A 1245 6.73 -4.22 23.57
C ASP A 1245 8.19 -4.09 24.06
N ALA A 1246 9.16 -4.08 23.14
CA ALA A 1246 10.58 -3.92 23.48
C ALA A 1246 10.88 -2.52 24.04
N TRP A 1247 10.36 -1.49 23.37
CA TRP A 1247 10.47 -0.10 23.80
C TRP A 1247 9.78 0.14 25.15
N ALA A 1248 8.55 -0.37 25.34
CA ALA A 1248 7.81 -0.30 26.60
C ALA A 1248 8.49 -1.07 27.74
N SER A 1249 9.10 -2.24 27.47
CA SER A 1249 9.88 -3.01 28.46
C SER A 1249 11.12 -2.26 28.97
N THR A 1250 11.63 -1.31 28.17
CA THR A 1250 12.88 -0.57 28.43
C THR A 1250 12.63 0.80 29.05
N PHE A 1251 11.52 1.48 28.73
CA PHE A 1251 11.27 2.88 29.11
C PHE A 1251 9.94 3.19 29.82
N GLY A 1252 8.92 2.33 29.71
CA GLY A 1252 7.58 2.57 30.30
C GLY A 1252 7.33 1.80 31.59
N GLU A 1253 6.16 1.96 32.23
CA GLU A 1253 5.68 1.05 33.29
C GLU A 1253 4.17 0.81 33.23
N THR A 1254 3.73 -0.46 33.20
CA THR A 1254 2.31 -0.80 33.34
C THR A 1254 1.86 -0.72 34.79
N ILE A 1255 1.25 0.40 35.16
CA ILE A 1255 0.62 0.60 36.47
C ILE A 1255 -0.86 0.21 36.36
N THR A 1256 -1.25 -0.85 37.07
CA THR A 1256 -2.67 -1.22 37.23
C THR A 1256 -3.38 -0.16 38.06
N ALA A 1257 -4.25 0.62 37.41
CA ALA A 1257 -4.98 1.74 38.01
C ALA A 1257 -6.49 1.49 37.97
N VAL A 1258 -7.19 1.94 39.01
CA VAL A 1258 -8.65 1.97 39.02
C VAL A 1258 -9.11 3.23 38.31
N GLU A 1259 -9.89 3.06 37.24
CA GLU A 1259 -10.46 4.15 36.45
C GLU A 1259 -11.99 4.06 36.49
N LEU A 1260 -12.62 5.19 36.83
CA LEU A 1260 -14.07 5.36 36.81
C LEU A 1260 -14.49 5.74 35.39
N THR A 1261 -15.35 4.93 34.78
CA THR A 1261 -15.95 5.27 33.48
C THR A 1261 -17.01 6.38 33.65
N PRO A 1262 -17.44 7.06 32.57
CA PRO A 1262 -18.49 8.08 32.64
C PRO A 1262 -19.82 7.56 33.21
N GLU A 1263 -20.10 6.25 33.07
CA GLU A 1263 -21.29 5.57 33.62
C GLU A 1263 -21.12 5.16 35.09
N GLY A 1264 -19.98 5.46 35.72
CA GLY A 1264 -19.70 5.20 37.14
C GLY A 1264 -19.17 3.80 37.46
N TYR A 1265 -18.88 2.97 36.47
CA TYR A 1265 -18.31 1.64 36.70
C TYR A 1265 -16.81 1.71 37.03
N THR A 1266 -16.39 0.83 37.93
CA THR A 1266 -15.00 0.72 38.41
C THR A 1266 -14.23 -0.27 37.54
N LEU A 1267 -13.53 0.23 36.50
CA LEU A 1267 -12.63 -0.61 35.70
C LEU A 1267 -11.24 -0.68 36.34
N ILE A 1268 -10.68 -1.89 36.34
CA ILE A 1268 -9.26 -2.11 36.61
C ILE A 1268 -8.54 -2.13 35.26
N GLY A 1269 -7.95 -1.00 34.89
CA GLY A 1269 -7.18 -0.82 33.65
C GLY A 1269 -5.68 -0.80 33.91
N GLN A 1270 -4.86 -1.00 32.87
CA GLN A 1270 -3.43 -0.71 32.96
C GLN A 1270 -3.13 0.61 32.25
N LYS A 1271 -2.53 1.54 32.98
CA LYS A 1271 -1.95 2.78 32.44
C LYS A 1271 -0.45 2.59 32.24
N ASN A 1272 0.09 3.36 31.29
CA ASN A 1272 1.50 3.45 30.93
C ASN A 1272 2.05 4.84 31.22
#